data_AF-A0A9D8XKX5-F1
#
_entry.id   AF-A0A9D8XKX5-F1
#
_cell.length_a   1.000
_cell.length_b   1.000
_cell.length_c   1.000
_cell.angle_alpha   90.00
_cell.angle_beta   90.00
_cell.angle_gamma   90.00
#
_symmetry.space_group_name_H-M   'P 1'
#
loop_
_entity.id
_entity.type
_entity.pdbx_description
1 polymer ?
#
loop_
_entity_poly.entity_id
_entity_poly.type
_entity_poly.pdbx_seq_one_letter_code
_entity_poly.pdbx_strand_id
1 'polypeptide(L)'
;MKMKFLLPALLLLSAPLQAAVSLSPGGLLPAAEDPKKPAVFPAEPILLKADQQPEEYTLTYRAKFTGKKQDHTLRLHYQELNKDGAKLKSPLTVTGVVFDPNGHSMINGRGICRLAYNGILPVHQRYLAEPLFQTGEWYDFKLTARNMEEYIALTLFVKKGDQWRRLLAGNVMTNRQLAGVSFASGSGLELADIALDPVGPAPEKLLPGASAKSKVITVPFAGGETGVKLRLTPGSYPVQIMIQLLNSKQEKPVVYTYRLNPVAQNFSWKEEFTVEKEVDGVKKKVKESISKSHTFEDTGIDVLANNWRLYTVYTRARVAGRYHNNQMAEIAANPGKYGKSASASEFVLEFRSTPTGRELWLNGSFFQKIPESVTFDQIKVSLPSGAVCPEPEICNGPVTAVAPCYQPVPVTPDDDMIPIPGIKHFMIPRCGDEDAFATALCKVNRGSYLLECDGYLSRSAFDAMPDSFIRRVPVAQYNRAYVLCALSPDPEKKMTTDVTARLTSFYSPNNAGCSPEMIAYQTVTLPRSESAPLPPNVKRVGNGMFLVAFDLDVGKIQDVIFTKKNAFLDFEVMGGLFEGDDYYIYCGGKPAKTPSAVKVYGAVLERTPVSMMVESGQIGNIYYPHETPAMTAHLAGAADQKVTVDWIVKDLDGKTVFSKQDVWTAKPAEKTALRTEFPVKAIGHYTVNVQLKDPAGKVLVNYNGFFVRIPADTRKAFYDSPYFLWNFGGAHGTPGDLETVSYLYNRIGARKAQLWNYKYSEEEVRSHKMMHGPFPYLRSKAATPEERAKDLDAQIQRLIKRYPHTDSALIFHESGGGPDPLELCGGVTEITPELKAEDERKSQRAIELAQAWRRNAPHIRLTVGNSGGTIGLIARLFRAGYPRDLIDRIGEESVGQTMPPERSTAGSFWKLYELGRIYGYKDLGVEACYEWKSRLPRCFTPRKHASLCARDLLIAHAWKSPTIPVPGGFEKANSYYNTVWGGGGFTRYPLAQPRPVISVGAIFTQVFDQVEFLRMIPTGSQTVYALEFRKGEGFIYALWTPRGCVKAAVNTREKELNGMDIYGRPVVWKSGEKLSVSDEAVYLMSRTKIESFTAESERSFPWEQYPGIENAVLSVKMDDAAKWTADMQEHSRLKQNPKSLPTLAPGSYTLKTVTDEKRGKCLEVSLAPVAEVKNPLLQEYVFIRPQEPVLLNGKADTVGLWIKGNSSWAKLYFELEDADGDVWMTFSAYYDWPDQLGINFDGWHLVCCPLTDASPVKIPCPNEDRYI
;
A
#
# COMPACT_ATOMS: atom_id res chain seq x y z
N MET A 1 10.19 61.16 -5.14
CA MET A 1 10.17 61.80 -3.79
C MET A 1 10.79 60.81 -2.82
N LYS A 2 12.06 60.95 -2.40
CA LYS A 2 12.61 61.85 -1.34
C LYS A 2 11.89 61.64 0.00
N MET A 3 12.50 61.49 1.18
CA MET A 3 13.87 61.60 1.73
C MET A 3 13.80 61.08 3.19
N LYS A 4 14.80 60.34 3.71
CA LYS A 4 15.89 60.74 4.66
C LYS A 4 15.42 61.35 5.99
N PHE A 5 15.93 60.99 7.17
CA PHE A 5 17.32 61.12 7.71
C PHE A 5 17.41 60.35 9.08
N LEU A 6 18.52 60.06 9.79
CA LEU A 6 19.87 60.65 9.93
C LEU A 6 20.84 59.65 10.64
N LEU A 7 22.15 59.75 10.35
CA LEU A 7 23.34 59.11 10.98
C LEU A 7 23.94 60.02 12.09
N PRO A 8 24.92 59.62 12.95
CA PRO A 8 26.38 59.64 12.63
C PRO A 8 27.20 58.47 13.28
N ALA A 9 28.17 57.80 12.63
CA ALA A 9 29.57 58.13 12.27
C ALA A 9 30.61 58.09 13.42
N LEU A 10 31.57 57.14 13.34
CA LEU A 10 32.99 57.30 13.69
C LEU A 10 33.84 56.25 12.96
N LEU A 11 35.13 56.54 12.80
CA LEU A 11 35.96 56.37 11.59
C LEU A 11 37.26 55.58 11.88
N LEU A 12 37.90 55.08 10.79
CA LEU A 12 39.31 54.60 10.63
C LEU A 12 39.56 53.12 11.04
N LEU A 13 40.16 52.25 10.22
CA LEU A 13 41.37 52.41 9.39
C LEU A 13 41.30 51.64 8.05
N SER A 14 41.90 52.24 7.03
CA SER A 14 42.29 51.64 5.75
C SER A 14 43.55 50.78 5.89
N ALA A 15 43.57 49.59 5.30
CA ALA A 15 44.76 49.01 4.67
C ALA A 15 44.35 47.95 3.63
N PRO A 16 44.95 47.97 2.41
CA PRO A 16 44.82 46.87 1.46
C PRO A 16 45.86 45.79 1.83
N LEU A 17 45.46 44.52 1.83
CA LEU A 17 46.41 43.42 1.73
C LEU A 17 45.78 42.31 0.87
N GLN A 18 46.04 42.45 -0.43
CA GLN A 18 46.13 41.34 -1.34
C GLN A 18 47.25 40.40 -0.87
N ALA A 19 46.95 39.13 -0.71
CA ALA A 19 47.87 38.05 -1.03
C ALA A 19 47.05 36.77 -1.30
N ALA A 20 46.45 36.68 -2.49
CA ALA A 20 46.11 35.37 -3.02
C ALA A 20 47.43 34.61 -3.22
N VAL A 21 47.61 33.47 -2.55
CA VAL A 21 48.77 32.61 -2.82
C VAL A 21 48.55 31.99 -4.21
N SER A 22 49.14 32.59 -5.24
CA SER A 22 49.16 32.01 -6.58
C SER A 22 50.26 30.95 -6.64
N LEU A 23 49.90 29.69 -6.84
CA LEU A 23 50.89 28.67 -7.20
C LEU A 23 51.26 28.85 -8.69
N SER A 24 52.54 28.95 -8.99
CA SER A 24 53.06 28.65 -10.33
C SER A 24 53.06 27.12 -10.54
N PRO A 25 52.97 26.64 -11.80
CA PRO A 25 53.14 25.22 -12.11
C PRO A 25 54.34 24.61 -11.37
N GLY A 26 54.13 23.56 -10.57
CA GLY A 26 55.16 22.90 -9.76
C GLY A 26 55.47 23.48 -8.37
N GLY A 27 54.68 24.43 -7.84
CA GLY A 27 54.88 25.00 -6.49
C GLY A 27 54.28 24.15 -5.36
N LEU A 28 55.06 23.88 -4.30
CA LEU A 28 54.59 23.29 -3.02
C LEU A 28 54.17 24.41 -2.04
N LEU A 29 53.10 24.18 -1.27
CA LEU A 29 52.79 25.04 -0.12
C LEU A 29 53.77 24.75 1.05
N PRO A 30 54.17 25.76 1.83
CA PRO A 30 55.04 25.54 3.00
C PRO A 30 54.34 24.68 4.06
N ALA A 31 55.08 23.75 4.66
CA ALA A 31 54.62 22.96 5.79
C ALA A 31 54.35 23.86 7.02
N ALA A 32 53.38 23.50 7.86
CA ALA A 32 53.12 24.22 9.10
C ALA A 32 54.35 24.18 10.02
N GLU A 33 54.79 25.34 10.53
CA GLU A 33 55.98 25.47 11.38
C GLU A 33 55.84 24.82 12.78
N ASP A 34 54.66 24.27 13.14
CA ASP A 34 54.44 23.56 14.42
C ASP A 34 53.47 22.35 14.25
N PRO A 35 53.92 21.10 14.47
CA PRO A 35 53.10 19.90 14.32
C PRO A 35 52.02 19.71 15.40
N LYS A 36 51.94 20.57 16.43
CA LYS A 36 50.91 20.48 17.50
C LYS A 36 49.76 21.48 17.35
N LYS A 37 49.78 22.35 16.34
CA LYS A 37 48.65 23.24 16.01
C LYS A 37 48.01 22.81 14.70
N PRO A 38 46.67 22.65 14.62
CA PRO A 38 46.01 22.42 13.35
C PRO A 38 46.28 23.61 12.42
N ALA A 39 46.81 23.34 11.21
CA ALA A 39 46.99 24.36 10.20
C ALA A 39 45.62 24.98 9.86
N VAL A 40 45.42 26.26 10.19
CA VAL A 40 44.25 27.02 9.75
C VAL A 40 44.54 27.48 8.32
N PHE A 41 44.11 26.67 7.35
CA PHE A 41 44.17 27.08 5.94
C PHE A 41 43.16 28.20 5.69
N PRO A 42 43.48 29.22 4.86
CA PRO A 42 42.53 30.25 4.53
C PRO A 42 41.32 29.62 3.81
N ALA A 43 40.12 30.06 4.16
CA ALA A 43 38.88 29.64 3.50
C ALA A 43 38.80 30.06 2.01
N GLU A 44 39.78 30.85 1.54
CA GLU A 44 39.84 31.39 0.19
C GLU A 44 40.42 30.40 -0.83
N PRO A 45 39.94 30.41 -2.09
CA PRO A 45 40.42 29.52 -3.15
C PRO A 45 41.85 29.83 -3.58
N ILE A 46 42.65 28.79 -3.80
CA ILE A 46 43.93 28.88 -4.51
C ILE A 46 43.60 29.07 -5.98
N LEU A 47 43.79 30.27 -6.52
CA LEU A 47 43.40 30.62 -7.89
C LEU A 47 44.50 30.26 -8.92
N LEU A 48 44.08 29.69 -10.05
CA LEU A 48 44.95 29.40 -11.20
C LEU A 48 45.21 30.68 -12.02
N LYS A 49 46.45 30.89 -12.51
CA LYS A 49 46.79 32.01 -13.39
C LYS A 49 45.98 31.94 -14.71
N ALA A 50 45.60 33.12 -15.20
CA ALA A 50 44.63 33.29 -16.28
C ALA A 50 45.17 32.98 -17.69
N ASP A 51 46.49 32.93 -17.85
CA ASP A 51 47.23 32.91 -19.12
C ASP A 51 47.98 31.58 -19.39
N GLN A 52 47.86 30.59 -18.50
CA GLN A 52 48.50 29.28 -18.63
C GLN A 52 47.55 28.14 -18.20
N GLN A 53 46.49 27.89 -18.99
CA GLN A 53 45.45 26.92 -18.63
C GLN A 53 45.41 25.71 -19.60
N PRO A 54 45.89 24.54 -19.19
CA PRO A 54 45.87 23.28 -19.97
C PRO A 54 44.48 22.64 -20.06
N GLU A 55 44.28 21.71 -21.00
CA GLU A 55 43.05 20.90 -21.11
C GLU A 55 42.84 19.94 -19.93
N GLU A 56 43.90 19.60 -19.19
CA GLU A 56 43.89 18.68 -18.07
C GLU A 56 44.70 19.22 -16.90
N TYR A 57 44.22 19.01 -15.67
CA TYR A 57 44.88 19.40 -14.43
C TYR A 57 45.09 18.18 -13.56
N THR A 58 46.19 18.14 -12.81
CA THR A 58 46.43 17.14 -11.78
C THR A 58 46.71 17.81 -10.44
N LEU A 59 45.83 17.61 -9.45
CA LEU A 59 46.07 17.98 -8.07
C LEU A 59 46.58 16.75 -7.30
N THR A 60 47.81 16.77 -6.82
CA THR A 60 48.31 15.81 -5.85
C THR A 60 48.33 16.41 -4.45
N TYR A 61 48.03 15.59 -3.44
CA TYR A 61 48.10 16.00 -2.04
C TYR A 61 48.20 14.78 -1.14
N ARG A 62 48.75 14.93 0.06
CA ARG A 62 48.72 13.91 1.11
C ARG A 62 47.69 14.28 2.16
N ALA A 63 46.94 13.30 2.65
CA ALA A 63 45.99 13.51 3.73
C ALA A 63 46.10 12.45 4.82
N LYS A 64 45.91 12.88 6.07
CA LYS A 64 45.84 12.02 7.25
C LYS A 64 44.59 12.35 8.05
N PHE A 65 43.80 11.32 8.35
CA PHE A 65 42.51 11.45 9.04
C PHE A 65 42.72 11.23 10.54
N THR A 66 42.35 12.18 11.39
CA THR A 66 42.66 12.18 12.84
C THR A 66 41.44 12.27 13.77
N GLY A 67 40.20 12.30 13.25
CA GLY A 67 38.96 12.49 14.05
C GLY A 67 37.81 11.49 13.79
N LYS A 68 36.77 11.52 14.64
CA LYS A 68 35.54 10.70 14.53
C LYS A 68 34.59 11.22 13.44
N LYS A 69 34.10 10.33 12.56
CA LYS A 69 32.94 10.44 11.63
C LYS A 69 32.48 11.87 11.29
N GLN A 70 33.27 12.62 10.51
CA GLN A 70 32.80 13.84 9.84
C GLN A 70 33.18 13.81 8.36
N ASP A 71 32.31 14.35 7.53
CA ASP A 71 32.50 14.46 6.07
C ASP A 71 33.57 15.52 5.76
N HIS A 72 34.60 15.16 5.00
CA HIS A 72 35.66 16.08 4.58
C HIS A 72 35.46 16.51 3.12
N THR A 73 35.53 17.82 2.80
CA THR A 73 35.22 18.30 1.45
C THR A 73 36.41 19.00 0.77
N LEU A 74 36.88 18.45 -0.35
CA LEU A 74 37.71 19.17 -1.33
C LEU A 74 36.79 19.99 -2.24
N ARG A 75 36.93 21.31 -2.27
CA ARG A 75 36.14 22.21 -3.10
C ARG A 75 36.92 22.63 -4.34
N LEU A 76 36.35 22.34 -5.50
CA LEU A 76 36.83 22.80 -6.80
C LEU A 76 36.00 24.03 -7.20
N HIS A 77 36.67 25.13 -7.49
CA HIS A 77 36.06 26.41 -7.83
C HIS A 77 36.17 26.62 -9.34
N TYR A 78 35.07 27.00 -9.99
CA TYR A 78 35.00 27.18 -11.44
C TYR A 78 34.56 28.60 -11.81
N GLN A 79 35.13 29.14 -12.88
CA GLN A 79 34.75 30.43 -13.47
C GLN A 79 33.89 30.21 -14.73
N GLU A 80 32.82 30.99 -14.86
CA GLU A 80 31.88 30.89 -15.98
C GLU A 80 32.33 31.68 -17.20
N LEU A 81 32.25 31.05 -18.37
CA LEU A 81 32.54 31.66 -19.67
C LEU A 81 31.24 31.97 -20.42
N ASN A 82 31.20 33.07 -21.18
CA ASN A 82 30.12 33.31 -22.14
C ASN A 82 30.32 32.46 -23.41
N LYS A 83 29.34 32.49 -24.33
CA LYS A 83 29.36 31.72 -25.60
C LYS A 83 30.55 32.06 -26.52
N ASP A 84 31.21 33.20 -26.29
CA ASP A 84 32.34 33.68 -27.07
C ASP A 84 33.70 33.43 -26.38
N GLY A 85 33.71 32.67 -25.27
CA GLY A 85 34.92 32.35 -24.49
C GLY A 85 35.40 33.47 -23.56
N ALA A 86 34.68 34.58 -23.43
CA ALA A 86 35.01 35.68 -22.53
C ALA A 86 34.48 35.45 -21.10
N LYS A 87 35.29 35.84 -20.10
CA LYS A 87 35.04 35.62 -18.66
C LYS A 87 33.88 36.48 -18.14
N LEU A 88 32.90 35.88 -17.45
CA LEU A 88 31.83 36.61 -16.75
C LEU A 88 32.28 37.05 -15.34
N LYS A 89 31.86 38.24 -14.89
CA LYS A 89 32.19 38.83 -13.57
C LYS A 89 31.42 38.24 -12.36
N SER A 90 30.71 37.12 -12.51
CA SER A 90 29.81 36.55 -11.48
C SER A 90 30.40 35.29 -10.80
N PRO A 91 29.90 34.88 -9.61
CA PRO A 91 30.68 34.21 -8.56
C PRO A 91 31.12 32.77 -8.91
N LEU A 92 32.30 32.39 -8.41
CA LEU A 92 32.88 31.05 -8.51
C LEU A 92 31.84 29.96 -8.14
N THR A 93 31.61 29.00 -9.04
CA THR A 93 30.78 27.83 -8.71
C THR A 93 31.63 26.77 -8.01
N VAL A 94 31.08 26.10 -6.99
CA VAL A 94 31.81 25.12 -6.18
C VAL A 94 31.29 23.70 -6.41
N THR A 95 32.17 22.80 -6.82
CA THR A 95 31.94 21.35 -6.75
C THR A 95 32.73 20.79 -5.58
N GLY A 96 32.06 20.15 -4.62
CA GLY A 96 32.69 19.47 -3.50
C GLY A 96 32.95 18.02 -3.83
N VAL A 97 34.13 17.51 -3.52
CA VAL A 97 34.38 16.06 -3.41
C VAL A 97 34.47 15.72 -1.94
N VAL A 98 33.51 14.92 -1.46
CA VAL A 98 33.34 14.57 -0.05
C VAL A 98 33.90 13.18 0.19
N PHE A 99 34.73 13.02 1.24
CA PHE A 99 35.27 11.73 1.67
C PHE A 99 35.08 11.50 3.17
N ASP A 100 34.84 10.25 3.57
CA ASP A 100 34.82 9.82 4.97
C ASP A 100 35.89 8.73 5.26
N PRO A 101 36.26 8.50 6.54
CA PRO A 101 37.23 7.47 6.92
C PRO A 101 36.81 6.02 6.58
N ASN A 102 35.53 5.77 6.27
CA ASN A 102 35.03 4.45 5.88
C ASN A 102 35.17 4.20 4.36
N GLY A 103 35.84 5.09 3.62
CA GLY A 103 36.03 4.97 2.18
C GLY A 103 34.83 5.43 1.35
N HIS A 104 33.86 6.14 1.94
CA HIS A 104 32.80 6.76 1.15
C HIS A 104 33.33 7.99 0.44
N SER A 105 33.12 8.07 -0.87
CA SER A 105 33.46 9.22 -1.70
C SER A 105 32.25 9.69 -2.52
N MET A 106 32.07 11.00 -2.68
CA MET A 106 30.99 11.56 -3.51
C MET A 106 31.40 12.89 -4.16
N ILE A 107 31.05 13.11 -5.42
CA ILE A 107 31.09 14.44 -6.05
C ILE A 107 29.72 15.12 -5.85
N ASN A 108 29.70 16.27 -5.21
CA ASN A 108 28.52 17.08 -4.93
C ASN A 108 28.64 18.46 -5.59
N GLY A 109 27.87 18.73 -6.65
CA GLY A 109 27.81 20.06 -7.28
C GLY A 109 26.83 20.97 -6.53
N ARG A 110 27.32 22.01 -5.83
CA ARG A 110 26.45 23.07 -5.27
C ARG A 110 26.47 24.29 -6.19
N GLY A 111 25.53 24.34 -7.14
CA GLY A 111 25.12 25.55 -7.87
C GLY A 111 23.68 25.90 -7.51
N ILE A 112 23.38 27.19 -7.36
CA ILE A 112 22.07 27.73 -6.96
C ILE A 112 20.99 27.35 -8.00
N CYS A 113 20.21 26.31 -7.71
CA CYS A 113 18.91 26.00 -8.32
C CYS A 113 18.02 25.32 -7.25
N ARG A 114 17.48 26.10 -6.31
CA ARG A 114 16.34 25.68 -5.48
C ARG A 114 15.06 26.05 -6.22
N LEU A 115 14.67 25.23 -7.19
CA LEU A 115 13.32 25.12 -7.74
C LEU A 115 13.26 23.79 -8.52
N ALA A 116 12.30 22.93 -8.17
CA ALA A 116 11.97 21.63 -8.78
C ALA A 116 12.91 20.43 -8.53
N TYR A 117 12.28 19.33 -8.10
CA TYR A 117 12.72 17.96 -8.37
C TYR A 117 13.18 17.85 -9.84
N ASN A 118 14.44 17.49 -10.08
CA ASN A 118 14.95 16.73 -11.24
C ASN A 118 16.49 16.74 -11.27
N GLY A 119 17.11 15.56 -11.19
CA GLY A 119 18.17 15.22 -12.14
C GLY A 119 19.62 15.66 -11.92
N ILE A 120 20.07 16.07 -10.73
CA ILE A 120 21.52 16.04 -10.43
C ILE A 120 21.80 14.74 -9.68
N LEU A 121 22.33 13.74 -10.39
CA LEU A 121 22.83 12.50 -9.80
C LEU A 121 23.90 12.86 -8.74
N PRO A 122 23.76 12.50 -7.45
CA PRO A 122 24.94 12.14 -6.70
C PRO A 122 25.51 10.90 -7.41
N VAL A 123 26.66 11.04 -8.05
CA VAL A 123 27.40 9.88 -8.57
C VAL A 123 27.89 9.11 -7.34
N HIS A 124 27.05 8.23 -6.79
CA HIS A 124 27.47 7.20 -5.86
C HIS A 124 28.07 6.05 -6.65
N GLN A 125 29.23 6.27 -7.28
CA GLN A 125 30.06 5.17 -7.74
C GLN A 125 31.06 4.85 -6.63
N ARG A 126 30.67 3.93 -5.74
CA ARG A 126 31.60 3.29 -4.80
C ARG A 126 32.32 2.18 -5.58
N TYR A 127 33.64 2.24 -5.65
CA TYR A 127 34.45 1.20 -6.31
C TYR A 127 35.27 0.35 -5.33
N LEU A 128 35.05 0.46 -4.01
CA LEU A 128 35.94 -0.15 -3.04
C LEU A 128 35.18 -0.78 -1.87
N ALA A 129 35.52 -2.04 -1.58
CA ALA A 129 34.86 -2.97 -0.67
C ALA A 129 35.46 -3.02 0.77
N GLU A 130 36.48 -2.22 1.07
CA GLU A 130 37.16 -2.19 2.38
C GLU A 130 37.33 -0.74 2.86
N PRO A 131 37.41 -0.46 4.18
CA PRO A 131 37.82 0.86 4.67
C PRO A 131 39.22 1.16 4.14
N LEU A 132 39.32 2.11 3.21
CA LEU A 132 40.60 2.43 2.59
C LEU A 132 41.57 3.17 3.51
N PHE A 133 41.04 3.80 4.56
CA PHE A 133 41.79 4.74 5.37
C PHE A 133 41.79 4.29 6.83
N GLN A 134 42.97 4.03 7.37
CA GLN A 134 43.19 3.89 8.80
C GLN A 134 43.41 5.29 9.40
N THR A 135 42.70 5.56 10.50
CA THR A 135 42.85 6.82 11.23
C THR A 135 44.28 6.93 11.75
N GLY A 136 44.95 8.06 11.48
CA GLY A 136 46.34 8.31 11.88
C GLY A 136 47.40 7.99 10.82
N GLU A 137 47.05 7.44 9.65
CA GLU A 137 48.00 7.20 8.55
C GLU A 137 47.92 8.27 7.44
N TRP A 138 49.05 8.51 6.77
CA TRP A 138 49.14 9.41 5.61
C TRP A 138 48.85 8.65 4.31
N TYR A 139 48.00 9.24 3.47
CA TYR A 139 47.64 8.71 2.16
C TYR A 139 47.94 9.73 1.06
N ASP A 140 48.55 9.28 -0.05
CA ASP A 140 48.78 10.14 -1.21
C ASP A 140 47.54 10.10 -2.11
N PHE A 141 47.07 11.27 -2.51
CA PHE A 141 45.93 11.47 -3.40
C PHE A 141 46.37 12.16 -4.67
N LYS A 142 45.67 11.84 -5.76
CA LYS A 142 45.83 12.48 -7.06
C LYS A 142 44.45 12.68 -7.68
N LEU A 143 44.01 13.91 -7.87
CA LEU A 143 42.79 14.25 -8.59
C LEU A 143 43.18 14.78 -9.97
N THR A 144 42.71 14.13 -11.03
CA THR A 144 42.78 14.67 -12.39
C THR A 144 41.46 15.35 -12.75
N ALA A 145 41.54 16.46 -13.46
CA ALA A 145 40.39 17.21 -13.97
C ALA A 145 40.64 17.55 -15.44
N ARG A 146 39.82 17.05 -16.35
CA ARG A 146 39.95 17.27 -17.79
C ARG A 146 38.76 18.03 -18.34
N ASN A 147 39.01 19.14 -19.02
CA ASN A 147 37.99 19.92 -19.70
C ASN A 147 37.58 19.19 -21.00
N MET A 148 36.28 18.92 -21.16
CA MET A 148 35.66 18.43 -22.39
C MET A 148 34.69 19.49 -22.91
N GLU A 149 34.27 19.43 -24.18
CA GLU A 149 33.42 20.46 -24.80
C GLU A 149 32.12 20.78 -24.02
N GLU A 150 31.53 19.79 -23.33
CA GLU A 150 30.24 19.95 -22.62
C GLU A 150 30.31 19.70 -21.10
N TYR A 151 31.45 19.23 -20.56
CA TYR A 151 31.61 18.88 -19.15
C TYR A 151 33.09 18.78 -18.74
N ILE A 152 33.35 18.73 -17.44
CA ILE A 152 34.69 18.46 -16.90
C ILE A 152 34.71 17.04 -16.32
N ALA A 153 35.62 16.19 -16.78
CA ALA A 153 35.83 14.86 -16.25
C ALA A 153 36.79 14.92 -15.04
N LEU A 154 36.32 14.50 -13.87
CA LEU A 154 37.11 14.43 -12.64
C LEU A 154 37.42 12.98 -12.30
N THR A 155 38.67 12.66 -11.98
CA THR A 155 39.06 11.33 -11.48
C THR A 155 39.96 11.46 -10.27
N LEU A 156 39.53 10.95 -9.12
CA LEU A 156 40.37 10.86 -7.93
C LEU A 156 41.04 9.48 -7.85
N PHE A 157 42.32 9.48 -7.53
CA PHE A 157 43.16 8.35 -7.21
C PHE A 157 43.69 8.49 -5.78
N VAL A 158 43.94 7.35 -5.16
CA VAL A 158 44.70 7.22 -3.90
C VAL A 158 45.80 6.18 -4.09
N LYS A 159 46.97 6.42 -3.51
CA LYS A 159 48.09 5.50 -3.55
C LYS A 159 47.97 4.48 -2.41
N LYS A 160 48.07 3.18 -2.74
CA LYS A 160 48.14 2.07 -1.77
C LYS A 160 49.38 1.24 -2.08
N GLY A 161 50.39 1.30 -1.21
CA GLY A 161 51.75 0.81 -1.53
C GLY A 161 52.38 1.63 -2.67
N ASP A 162 53.03 0.98 -3.62
CA ASP A 162 53.65 1.64 -4.78
C ASP A 162 52.69 1.91 -5.96
N GLN A 163 51.40 1.61 -5.82
CA GLN A 163 50.42 1.70 -6.91
C GLN A 163 49.29 2.69 -6.64
N TRP A 164 48.86 3.39 -7.69
CA TRP A 164 47.70 4.28 -7.68
C TRP A 164 46.41 3.50 -7.96
N ARG A 165 45.40 3.65 -7.10
CA ARG A 165 44.06 3.09 -7.27
C ARG A 165 43.06 4.20 -7.54
N ARG A 166 42.20 4.01 -8.55
CA ARG A 166 41.10 4.94 -8.83
C ARG A 166 40.03 4.83 -7.75
N LEU A 167 39.78 5.93 -7.05
CA LEU A 167 38.81 6.02 -5.96
C LEU A 167 37.43 6.51 -6.44
N LEU A 168 37.39 7.43 -7.40
CA LEU A 168 36.16 8.06 -7.88
C LEU A 168 36.39 8.60 -9.30
N ALA A 169 35.38 8.53 -10.16
CA ALA A 169 35.35 9.25 -11.43
C ALA A 169 33.95 9.82 -11.67
N GLY A 170 33.84 11.03 -12.23
CA GLY A 170 32.56 11.65 -12.52
C GLY A 170 32.68 12.89 -13.40
N ASN A 171 31.57 13.29 -14.00
CA ASN A 171 31.51 14.43 -14.92
C ASN A 171 30.74 15.59 -14.27
N VAL A 172 31.25 16.81 -14.40
CA VAL A 172 30.57 18.04 -13.98
C VAL A 172 30.14 18.80 -15.24
N MET A 173 28.84 18.81 -15.53
CA MET A 173 28.26 19.51 -16.70
C MET A 173 28.43 21.03 -16.53
N THR A 174 29.32 21.66 -17.29
CA THR A 174 29.56 23.10 -17.18
C THR A 174 30.15 23.71 -18.46
N ASN A 175 29.71 24.92 -18.83
CA ASN A 175 30.42 25.82 -19.76
C ASN A 175 31.52 26.61 -19.02
N ARG A 176 32.21 25.97 -18.08
CA ARG A 176 33.03 26.63 -17.05
C ARG A 176 34.44 26.06 -17.08
N GLN A 177 35.41 26.83 -16.58
CA GLN A 177 36.81 26.42 -16.44
C GLN A 177 37.19 26.35 -14.96
N LEU A 178 38.09 25.43 -14.59
CA LEU A 178 38.61 25.33 -13.23
C LEU A 178 39.40 26.61 -12.90
N ALA A 179 38.92 27.35 -11.90
CA ALA A 179 39.49 28.62 -11.48
C ALA A 179 40.31 28.50 -10.20
N GLY A 180 40.10 27.46 -9.40
CA GLY A 180 40.90 27.21 -8.20
C GLY A 180 40.44 26.01 -7.39
N VAL A 181 41.16 25.73 -6.30
CA VAL A 181 40.82 24.66 -5.34
C VAL A 181 40.90 25.18 -3.90
N SER A 182 40.03 24.70 -3.02
CA SER A 182 40.16 24.91 -1.57
C SER A 182 39.72 23.67 -0.79
N PHE A 183 40.17 23.55 0.45
CA PHE A 183 39.78 22.46 1.34
C PHE A 183 38.88 23.01 2.45
N ALA A 184 37.79 22.32 2.75
CA ALA A 184 36.94 22.63 3.89
C ALA A 184 36.86 21.39 4.79
N SER A 185 37.46 21.49 5.99
CA SER A 185 37.42 20.43 7.01
C SER A 185 36.80 20.94 8.31
N GLY A 186 36.01 20.10 8.97
CA GLY A 186 35.86 20.15 10.44
C GLY A 186 37.10 19.55 11.10
N SER A 187 37.31 19.80 12.40
CA SER A 187 38.46 19.29 13.17
C SER A 187 38.73 17.79 12.91
N GLY A 188 39.92 17.43 12.43
CA GLY A 188 40.34 16.02 12.23
C GLY A 188 40.90 15.61 10.87
N LEU A 189 41.39 16.55 10.04
CA LEU A 189 42.08 16.27 8.77
C LEU A 189 43.40 17.06 8.70
N GLU A 190 44.51 16.37 8.53
CA GLU A 190 45.83 16.94 8.26
C GLU A 190 46.15 16.78 6.76
N LEU A 191 46.64 17.85 6.10
CA LEU A 191 47.03 17.85 4.68
C LEU A 191 48.49 18.26 4.54
N ALA A 192 49.20 17.65 3.60
CA ALA A 192 50.59 17.96 3.25
C ALA A 192 50.83 17.79 1.75
N ASP A 193 51.95 18.28 1.24
CA ASP A 193 52.44 18.06 -0.13
C ASP A 193 51.40 18.32 -1.24
N ILE A 194 50.64 19.42 -1.10
CA ILE A 194 49.64 19.83 -2.10
C ILE A 194 50.37 20.45 -3.29
N ALA A 195 50.24 19.83 -4.46
CA ALA A 195 50.78 20.33 -5.72
C ALA A 195 49.72 20.26 -6.82
N LEU A 196 49.62 21.33 -7.62
CA LEU A 196 48.69 21.44 -8.75
C LEU A 196 49.49 21.59 -10.04
N ASP A 197 49.54 20.53 -10.83
CA ASP A 197 50.32 20.45 -12.05
C ASP A 197 49.43 20.58 -13.29
N PRO A 198 49.80 21.45 -14.26
CA PRO A 198 49.04 21.64 -15.48
C PRO A 198 49.22 20.50 -16.51
N VAL A 199 50.20 19.61 -16.36
CA VAL A 199 50.34 18.43 -17.21
C VAL A 199 51.02 17.33 -16.39
N GLY A 200 50.22 16.43 -15.84
CA GLY A 200 50.72 15.20 -15.21
C GLY A 200 50.11 13.99 -15.92
N PRO A 201 50.88 13.07 -16.51
CA PRO A 201 50.29 11.88 -17.13
C PRO A 201 49.51 11.08 -16.09
N ALA A 202 48.36 10.51 -16.46
CA ALA A 202 47.72 9.47 -15.67
C ALA A 202 48.76 8.35 -15.39
N PRO A 203 48.78 7.74 -14.19
CA PRO A 203 49.82 6.77 -13.84
C PRO A 203 49.86 5.59 -14.84
N GLU A 204 51.05 5.31 -15.41
CA GLU A 204 51.27 4.33 -16.48
C GLU A 204 51.02 2.86 -16.07
N LYS A 205 50.99 2.55 -14.77
CA LYS A 205 50.71 1.20 -14.26
C LYS A 205 49.43 1.17 -13.45
N LEU A 206 48.31 1.19 -14.16
CA LEU A 206 47.02 0.72 -13.67
C LEU A 206 47.02 -0.81 -13.68
N LEU A 207 46.33 -1.45 -12.73
CA LEU A 207 45.96 -2.87 -12.89
C LEU A 207 45.28 -3.06 -14.26
N PRO A 208 45.57 -4.13 -15.00
CA PRO A 208 45.24 -4.23 -16.42
C PRO A 208 43.73 -4.19 -16.65
N GLY A 209 43.27 -3.06 -17.20
CA GLY A 209 41.99 -2.87 -17.87
C GLY A 209 42.28 -2.22 -19.23
N ALA A 210 42.92 -3.01 -20.10
CA ALA A 210 43.33 -2.75 -21.47
C ALA A 210 42.82 -1.45 -22.15
N SER A 211 43.76 -0.58 -22.53
CA SER A 211 43.63 0.25 -23.74
C SER A 211 43.72 -0.66 -24.97
N ALA A 212 42.70 -1.48 -25.22
CA ALA A 212 42.49 -2.07 -26.53
C ALA A 212 41.55 -1.16 -27.33
N LYS A 213 41.76 -1.09 -28.65
CA LYS A 213 40.91 -0.33 -29.57
C LYS A 213 39.45 -0.73 -29.35
N SER A 214 38.59 0.24 -29.06
CA SER A 214 37.14 0.03 -28.99
C SER A 214 36.66 -0.58 -30.29
N LYS A 215 35.97 -1.72 -30.23
CA LYS A 215 35.33 -2.32 -31.40
C LYS A 215 34.04 -1.57 -31.67
N VAL A 216 33.88 -1.02 -32.87
CA VAL A 216 32.64 -0.37 -33.30
C VAL A 216 31.96 -1.28 -34.31
N ILE A 217 30.68 -1.55 -34.09
CA ILE A 217 29.82 -2.33 -34.98
C ILE A 217 28.72 -1.40 -35.47
N THR A 218 28.49 -1.31 -36.78
CA THR A 218 27.38 -0.57 -37.36
C THR A 218 26.48 -1.53 -38.12
N VAL A 219 25.20 -1.50 -37.82
CA VAL A 219 24.18 -2.41 -38.39
C VAL A 219 23.17 -1.59 -39.17
N PRO A 220 22.90 -1.89 -40.44
CA PRO A 220 21.79 -1.27 -41.16
C PRO A 220 20.44 -1.72 -40.59
N PHE A 221 19.47 -0.82 -40.58
CA PHE A 221 18.08 -1.06 -40.20
C PHE A 221 17.15 -0.14 -40.99
N ALA A 222 17.15 -0.33 -42.31
CA ALA A 222 16.57 0.59 -43.29
C ALA A 222 15.03 0.53 -43.38
N GLY A 223 14.38 -0.37 -42.62
CA GLY A 223 12.92 -0.41 -42.45
C GLY A 223 12.21 -1.46 -43.29
N GLY A 224 12.94 -2.27 -44.07
CA GLY A 224 12.40 -3.50 -44.67
C GLY A 224 12.45 -4.70 -43.72
N GLU A 225 13.30 -4.61 -42.69
CA GLU A 225 13.52 -5.63 -41.68
C GLU A 225 12.53 -5.49 -40.52
N THR A 226 12.15 -6.63 -39.95
CA THR A 226 11.20 -6.69 -38.84
C THR A 226 11.85 -6.47 -37.47
N GLY A 227 13.18 -6.64 -37.39
CA GLY A 227 13.97 -6.21 -36.25
C GLY A 227 15.47 -6.46 -36.40
N VAL A 228 16.25 -5.97 -35.44
CA VAL A 228 17.69 -6.23 -35.30
C VAL A 228 17.97 -6.70 -33.88
N LYS A 229 18.65 -7.83 -33.73
CA LYS A 229 19.02 -8.42 -32.44
C LYS A 229 20.54 -8.35 -32.23
N LEU A 230 20.94 -7.82 -31.09
CA LEU A 230 22.32 -7.64 -30.64
C LEU A 230 22.55 -8.44 -29.37
N ARG A 231 23.56 -9.30 -29.36
CA ARG A 231 23.98 -10.05 -28.16
C ARG A 231 25.24 -9.40 -27.61
N LEU A 232 25.18 -8.87 -26.39
CA LEU A 232 26.24 -8.07 -25.79
C LEU A 232 26.71 -8.70 -24.49
N THR A 233 28.00 -9.03 -24.38
CA THR A 233 28.63 -9.48 -23.13
C THR A 233 29.70 -8.46 -22.74
N PRO A 234 29.58 -7.77 -21.59
CA PRO A 234 30.54 -6.70 -21.24
C PRO A 234 31.98 -7.20 -21.01
N GLY A 235 32.17 -8.45 -20.58
CA GLY A 235 33.45 -9.14 -20.48
C GLY A 235 34.35 -8.74 -19.31
N SER A 236 34.18 -7.54 -18.74
CA SER A 236 34.85 -7.13 -17.49
C SER A 236 34.02 -6.11 -16.71
N TYR A 237 34.42 -5.80 -15.47
CA TYR A 237 33.80 -4.79 -14.61
C TYR A 237 34.87 -3.87 -14.01
N PRO A 238 34.66 -2.54 -13.97
CA PRO A 238 33.54 -1.79 -14.54
C PRO A 238 33.73 -1.51 -16.04
N VAL A 239 32.66 -1.67 -16.83
CA VAL A 239 32.68 -1.51 -18.29
C VAL A 239 31.41 -0.80 -18.78
N GLN A 240 31.57 0.16 -19.71
CA GLN A 240 30.46 0.91 -20.31
C GLN A 240 30.29 0.58 -21.80
N ILE A 241 29.07 0.24 -22.23
CA ILE A 241 28.72 0.04 -23.65
C ILE A 241 27.87 1.22 -24.11
N MET A 242 28.12 1.71 -25.32
CA MET A 242 27.31 2.78 -25.94
C MET A 242 26.63 2.28 -27.21
N ILE A 243 25.35 2.61 -27.37
CA ILE A 243 24.56 2.28 -28.55
C ILE A 243 23.96 3.59 -29.08
N GLN A 244 24.24 3.92 -30.32
CA GLN A 244 23.80 5.14 -30.99
C GLN A 244 22.85 4.76 -32.12
N LEU A 245 21.66 5.35 -32.12
CA LEU A 245 20.72 5.28 -33.23
C LEU A 245 21.09 6.39 -34.21
N LEU A 246 21.35 6.01 -35.45
CA LEU A 246 21.86 6.88 -36.50
C LEU A 246 20.83 7.06 -37.61
N ASN A 247 20.68 8.29 -38.11
CA ASN A 247 19.93 8.62 -39.30
C ASN A 247 20.88 9.16 -40.37
N SER A 248 21.15 8.36 -41.40
CA SER A 248 22.11 8.71 -42.46
C SER A 248 21.71 9.95 -43.27
N LYS A 249 20.45 10.40 -43.18
CA LYS A 249 19.92 11.55 -43.91
C LYS A 249 20.02 12.88 -43.13
N GLN A 250 20.49 12.86 -41.88
CA GLN A 250 20.62 14.07 -41.05
C GLN A 250 22.07 14.55 -40.96
N GLU A 251 22.26 15.88 -40.90
CA GLU A 251 23.58 16.52 -40.76
C GLU A 251 24.30 16.13 -39.46
N LYS A 252 23.53 15.96 -38.37
CA LYS A 252 23.99 15.29 -37.13
C LYS A 252 23.36 13.90 -37.08
N PRO A 253 24.08 12.83 -37.48
CA PRO A 253 23.47 11.53 -37.72
C PRO A 253 23.01 10.84 -36.44
N VAL A 254 23.60 11.11 -35.27
CA VAL A 254 23.17 10.50 -33.99
C VAL A 254 21.88 11.17 -33.50
N VAL A 255 20.76 10.45 -33.56
CA VAL A 255 19.44 10.95 -33.13
C VAL A 255 19.05 10.52 -31.72
N TYR A 256 19.66 9.45 -31.21
CA TYR A 256 19.36 8.90 -29.88
C TYR A 256 20.50 8.03 -29.38
N THR A 257 20.82 8.09 -28.09
CA THR A 257 21.92 7.30 -27.51
C THR A 257 21.47 6.52 -26.28
N TYR A 258 21.78 5.23 -26.25
CA TYR A 258 21.75 4.41 -25.05
C TYR A 258 23.15 4.23 -24.46
N ARG A 259 23.27 4.26 -23.14
CA ARG A 259 24.49 3.91 -22.40
C ARG A 259 24.16 2.82 -21.40
N LEU A 260 24.94 1.75 -21.41
CA LEU A 260 24.86 0.66 -20.45
C LEU A 260 26.00 0.84 -19.45
N ASN A 261 25.67 1.22 -18.22
CA ASN A 261 26.64 1.47 -17.14
C ASN A 261 26.60 0.33 -16.13
N PRO A 262 27.74 -0.09 -15.56
CA PRO A 262 27.76 -1.17 -14.58
C PRO A 262 27.17 -0.71 -13.24
N VAL A 263 26.55 -1.64 -12.49
CA VAL A 263 25.86 -1.35 -11.22
C VAL A 263 26.37 -2.24 -10.08
N ALA A 264 26.62 -1.60 -8.93
CA ALA A 264 26.77 -2.24 -7.64
C ALA A 264 25.52 -1.99 -6.77
N GLN A 265 25.14 -2.99 -5.97
CA GLN A 265 24.09 -2.88 -4.96
C GLN A 265 24.70 -2.63 -3.59
N ASN A 266 24.10 -1.73 -2.81
CA ASN A 266 24.40 -1.59 -1.38
C ASN A 266 23.15 -1.94 -0.60
N PHE A 267 23.26 -2.81 0.40
CA PHE A 267 22.15 -3.15 1.26
C PHE A 267 22.63 -3.47 2.68
N SER A 268 21.71 -3.30 3.63
CA SER A 268 21.95 -3.60 5.04
C SER A 268 20.81 -4.41 5.62
N TRP A 269 21.14 -5.24 6.60
CA TRP A 269 20.19 -6.02 7.38
C TRP A 269 20.59 -5.97 8.85
N LYS A 270 19.64 -6.33 9.72
CA LYS A 270 19.88 -6.49 11.15
C LYS A 270 19.98 -7.98 11.47
N GLU A 271 21.10 -8.38 12.07
CA GLU A 271 21.25 -9.70 12.69
C GLU A 271 20.85 -9.58 14.14
N GLU A 272 19.78 -10.29 14.52
CA GLU A 272 19.33 -10.37 15.89
C GLU A 272 19.97 -11.58 16.57
N PHE A 273 20.47 -11.40 17.79
CA PHE A 273 20.98 -12.46 18.62
C PHE A 273 20.53 -12.23 20.06
N THR A 274 20.42 -13.33 20.80
CA THR A 274 20.03 -13.27 22.20
C THR A 274 21.28 -13.31 23.05
N VAL A 275 21.49 -12.27 23.84
CA VAL A 275 22.55 -12.24 24.86
C VAL A 275 21.92 -12.35 26.24
N GLU A 276 22.59 -13.08 27.12
CA GLU A 276 22.24 -13.10 28.52
C GLU A 276 22.92 -11.90 29.18
N LYS A 277 22.11 -10.95 29.65
CA LYS A 277 22.58 -9.74 30.33
C LYS A 277 22.01 -9.71 31.73
N GLU A 278 22.87 -9.36 32.67
CA GLU A 278 22.44 -9.04 34.02
C GLU A 278 21.80 -7.66 34.01
N VAL A 279 20.49 -7.62 34.26
CA VAL A 279 19.71 -6.38 34.35
C VAL A 279 19.06 -6.41 35.73
N ASP A 280 19.51 -5.51 36.60
CA ASP A 280 19.07 -5.41 38.00
C ASP A 280 19.36 -6.67 38.86
N GLY A 281 20.54 -7.27 38.69
CA GLY A 281 20.94 -8.47 39.45
C GLY A 281 20.28 -9.78 38.99
N VAL A 282 19.48 -9.73 37.92
CA VAL A 282 18.82 -10.90 37.33
C VAL A 282 19.33 -11.11 35.91
N LYS A 283 19.79 -12.33 35.62
CA LYS A 283 20.18 -12.72 34.25
C LYS A 283 18.93 -12.78 33.37
N LYS A 284 18.80 -11.83 32.46
CA LYS A 284 17.72 -11.75 31.45
C LYS A 284 18.29 -12.01 30.07
N LYS A 285 17.54 -12.76 29.26
CA LYS A 285 17.81 -12.89 27.83
C LYS A 285 17.30 -11.65 27.12
N VAL A 286 18.22 -10.83 26.61
CA VAL A 286 17.92 -9.60 25.88
C VAL A 286 18.22 -9.83 24.41
N LYS A 287 17.30 -9.42 23.53
CA LYS A 287 17.54 -9.40 22.09
C LYS A 287 18.36 -8.17 21.75
N GLU A 288 19.53 -8.39 21.17
CA GLU A 288 20.34 -7.34 20.57
C GLU A 288 20.38 -7.51 19.07
N SER A 289 20.67 -6.41 18.36
CA SER A 289 20.80 -6.44 16.92
C SER A 289 22.03 -5.67 16.46
N ILE A 290 22.82 -6.25 15.56
CA ILE A 290 23.91 -5.54 14.87
C ILE A 290 23.48 -5.30 13.43
N SER A 291 23.63 -4.06 12.98
CA SER A 291 23.43 -3.72 11.56
C SER A 291 24.65 -4.15 10.77
N LYS A 292 24.47 -5.03 9.79
CA LYS A 292 25.48 -5.39 8.80
C LYS A 292 25.20 -4.62 7.50
N SER A 293 26.24 -4.19 6.82
CA SER A 293 26.17 -3.56 5.51
C SER A 293 27.03 -4.34 4.54
N HIS A 294 26.56 -4.51 3.31
CA HIS A 294 27.27 -5.22 2.26
C HIS A 294 27.17 -4.48 0.93
N THR A 295 28.27 -4.45 0.20
CA THR A 295 28.35 -3.93 -1.17
C THR A 295 28.54 -5.11 -2.11
N PHE A 296 27.59 -5.28 -3.01
CA PHE A 296 27.63 -6.33 -4.02
C PHE A 296 27.93 -5.68 -5.38
N GLU A 297 29.16 -5.82 -5.84
CA GLU A 297 29.59 -5.27 -7.13
C GLU A 297 29.13 -6.13 -8.30
N ASP A 298 29.11 -5.54 -9.50
CA ASP A 298 28.87 -6.26 -10.76
C ASP A 298 27.56 -7.06 -10.77
N THR A 299 26.50 -6.40 -10.32
CA THR A 299 25.17 -7.00 -10.09
C THR A 299 24.17 -6.77 -11.21
N GLY A 300 24.49 -5.85 -12.13
CA GLY A 300 23.60 -5.47 -13.21
C GLY A 300 24.17 -4.31 -14.03
N ILE A 301 23.33 -3.80 -14.93
CA ILE A 301 23.60 -2.62 -15.74
C ILE A 301 22.46 -1.59 -15.61
N ASP A 302 22.81 -0.31 -15.54
CA ASP A 302 21.90 0.79 -15.74
C ASP A 302 21.82 1.10 -17.23
N VAL A 303 20.59 1.12 -17.75
CA VAL A 303 20.32 1.55 -19.12
C VAL A 303 19.89 3.02 -19.08
N LEU A 304 20.71 3.88 -19.67
CA LEU A 304 20.44 5.31 -19.79
C LEU A 304 20.09 5.63 -21.23
N ALA A 305 19.05 6.43 -21.47
CA ALA A 305 18.75 7.01 -22.77
C ALA A 305 18.99 8.52 -22.74
N ASN A 306 19.83 9.04 -23.63
CA ASN A 306 20.27 10.44 -23.65
C ASN A 306 20.67 10.96 -22.26
N ASN A 307 21.42 10.14 -21.51
CA ASN A 307 21.87 10.37 -20.13
C ASN A 307 20.78 10.34 -19.04
N TRP A 308 19.53 10.07 -19.38
CA TRP A 308 18.46 9.82 -18.40
C TRP A 308 18.37 8.33 -18.10
N ARG A 309 18.52 7.94 -16.84
CA ARG A 309 18.38 6.55 -16.40
C ARG A 309 16.95 6.08 -16.63
N LEU A 310 16.79 5.01 -17.40
CA LEU A 310 15.50 4.37 -17.65
C LEU A 310 15.23 3.30 -16.58
N TYR A 311 16.05 2.25 -16.57
CA TYR A 311 15.94 1.13 -15.63
C TYR A 311 17.31 0.57 -15.27
N THR A 312 17.36 -0.08 -14.11
CA THR A 312 18.43 -1.03 -13.79
C THR A 312 18.00 -2.42 -14.19
N VAL A 313 18.89 -3.12 -14.87
CA VAL A 313 18.72 -4.51 -15.28
C VAL A 313 19.72 -5.32 -14.49
N TYR A 314 19.19 -6.01 -13.50
CA TYR A 314 19.98 -6.88 -12.66
C TYR A 314 20.27 -8.19 -13.40
N THR A 315 21.45 -8.75 -13.18
CA THR A 315 21.81 -10.14 -13.56
C THR A 315 22.01 -11.00 -12.31
N ARG A 316 22.14 -10.35 -11.16
CA ARG A 316 22.05 -10.93 -9.82
C ARG A 316 20.86 -10.36 -9.09
N ALA A 317 20.17 -11.18 -8.30
CA ALA A 317 18.94 -10.78 -7.63
C ALA A 317 19.06 -9.40 -6.95
N ARG A 318 18.07 -8.53 -7.18
CA ARG A 318 17.94 -7.27 -6.46
C ARG A 318 17.61 -7.56 -5.01
N VAL A 319 18.46 -7.15 -4.07
CA VAL A 319 18.36 -7.59 -2.66
C VAL A 319 17.50 -6.65 -1.82
N ALA A 320 17.84 -5.36 -1.82
CA ALA A 320 17.20 -4.36 -0.98
C ALA A 320 15.70 -4.22 -1.31
N GLY A 321 14.85 -4.31 -0.28
CA GLY A 321 13.40 -4.19 -0.43
C GLY A 321 12.71 -5.41 -1.05
N ARG A 322 13.44 -6.48 -1.40
CA ARG A 322 12.89 -7.71 -1.98
C ARG A 322 12.92 -8.89 -1.04
N TYR A 323 13.99 -9.05 -0.26
CA TYR A 323 14.19 -10.20 0.63
C TYR A 323 14.17 -9.80 2.12
N HIS A 324 13.93 -10.76 3.01
CA HIS A 324 14.06 -10.58 4.47
C HIS A 324 15.52 -10.68 4.93
N ASN A 325 15.83 -10.22 6.15
CA ASN A 325 17.20 -10.13 6.67
C ASN A 325 18.01 -11.44 6.50
N ASN A 326 17.44 -12.60 6.87
CA ASN A 326 18.12 -13.89 6.76
C ASN A 326 18.47 -14.25 5.31
N GLN A 327 17.57 -13.95 4.38
CA GLN A 327 17.77 -14.19 2.95
C GLN A 327 18.81 -13.20 2.38
N MET A 328 18.83 -11.95 2.83
CA MET A 328 19.87 -10.98 2.44
C MET A 328 21.26 -11.47 2.86
N ALA A 329 21.38 -12.01 4.08
CA ALA A 329 22.62 -12.60 4.56
C ALA A 329 23.05 -13.83 3.73
N GLU A 330 22.11 -14.71 3.38
CA GLU A 330 22.38 -15.87 2.51
C GLU A 330 22.87 -15.44 1.12
N ILE A 331 22.21 -14.44 0.51
CA ILE A 331 22.59 -13.91 -0.80
C ILE A 331 23.98 -13.28 -0.75
N ALA A 332 24.27 -12.50 0.30
CA ALA A 332 25.59 -11.89 0.49
C ALA A 332 26.70 -12.94 0.65
N ALA A 333 26.42 -14.05 1.33
CA ALA A 333 27.36 -15.14 1.52
C ALA A 333 27.52 -16.03 0.28
N ASN A 334 26.46 -16.18 -0.53
CA ASN A 334 26.42 -17.09 -1.68
C ASN A 334 26.02 -16.37 -2.99
N PRO A 335 26.77 -15.33 -3.39
CA PRO A 335 26.38 -14.45 -4.49
C PRO A 335 26.21 -15.16 -5.84
N GLY A 336 26.91 -16.28 -6.07
CA GLY A 336 26.79 -17.08 -7.30
C GLY A 336 25.51 -17.92 -7.40
N LYS A 337 24.84 -18.23 -6.27
CA LYS A 337 23.56 -18.96 -6.25
C LYS A 337 22.39 -18.10 -6.79
N TYR A 338 22.54 -16.78 -6.77
CA TYR A 338 21.49 -15.82 -7.09
C TYR A 338 21.77 -15.02 -8.37
N GLY A 339 22.47 -15.64 -9.32
CA GLY A 339 22.75 -15.09 -10.64
C GLY A 339 24.24 -14.83 -10.90
N LYS A 340 24.55 -14.59 -12.18
CA LYS A 340 25.91 -14.34 -12.66
C LYS A 340 26.24 -12.85 -12.60
N SER A 341 27.53 -12.52 -12.52
CA SER A 341 28.00 -11.15 -12.66
C SER A 341 27.52 -10.54 -13.98
N ALA A 342 27.26 -9.23 -13.99
CA ALA A 342 26.84 -8.54 -15.21
C ALA A 342 27.93 -8.57 -16.27
N SER A 343 29.21 -8.45 -15.88
CA SER A 343 30.35 -8.61 -16.78
C SER A 343 30.39 -9.95 -17.51
N ALA A 344 29.90 -11.02 -16.89
CA ALA A 344 29.89 -12.37 -17.45
C ALA A 344 28.54 -12.77 -18.06
N SER A 345 27.55 -11.87 -18.06
CA SER A 345 26.20 -12.14 -18.56
C SER A 345 26.03 -11.61 -19.98
N GLU A 346 25.37 -12.40 -20.84
CA GLU A 346 24.91 -11.93 -22.15
C GLU A 346 23.61 -11.12 -21.99
N PHE A 347 23.58 -9.94 -22.60
CA PHE A 347 22.41 -9.11 -22.77
C PHE A 347 21.95 -9.14 -24.22
N VAL A 348 20.73 -9.59 -24.46
CA VAL A 348 20.12 -9.64 -25.79
C VAL A 348 19.23 -8.41 -25.95
N LEU A 349 19.70 -7.44 -26.74
CA LEU A 349 18.93 -6.26 -27.11
C LEU A 349 18.30 -6.47 -28.47
N GLU A 350 17.00 -6.22 -28.59
CA GLU A 350 16.29 -6.39 -29.84
C GLU A 350 15.49 -5.13 -30.17
N PHE A 351 15.77 -4.54 -31.33
CA PHE A 351 15.06 -3.41 -31.89
C PHE A 351 14.00 -3.95 -32.85
N ARG A 352 12.72 -3.85 -32.50
CA ARG A 352 11.61 -4.36 -33.31
C ARG A 352 10.90 -3.25 -34.06
N SER A 353 10.56 -3.50 -35.31
CA SER A 353 9.64 -2.68 -36.10
C SER A 353 8.21 -3.21 -35.91
N THR A 354 7.30 -2.34 -35.48
CA THR A 354 5.87 -2.66 -35.33
C THR A 354 5.04 -1.70 -36.18
N PRO A 355 3.76 -2.02 -36.48
CA PRO A 355 2.86 -1.09 -37.17
C PRO A 355 2.68 0.26 -36.44
N THR A 356 2.96 0.31 -35.14
CA THR A 356 2.76 1.50 -34.30
C THR A 356 4.06 2.25 -33.98
N GLY A 357 5.20 1.85 -34.57
CA GLY A 357 6.52 2.43 -34.31
C GLY A 357 7.56 1.38 -33.97
N ARG A 358 8.67 1.81 -33.35
CA ARG A 358 9.77 0.91 -32.99
C ARG A 358 9.81 0.65 -31.49
N GLU A 359 10.23 -0.55 -31.11
CA GLU A 359 10.33 -0.99 -29.72
C GLU A 359 11.74 -1.47 -29.41
N LEU A 360 12.18 -1.27 -28.17
CA LEU A 360 13.39 -1.89 -27.63
C LEU A 360 12.99 -2.99 -26.65
N TRP A 361 13.56 -4.16 -26.85
CA TRP A 361 13.41 -5.33 -26.00
C TRP A 361 14.77 -5.72 -25.42
N LEU A 362 14.75 -6.24 -24.19
CA LEU A 362 15.93 -6.69 -23.48
C LEU A 362 15.66 -8.05 -22.85
N ASN A 363 16.46 -9.06 -23.20
CA ASN A 363 16.33 -10.44 -22.72
C ASN A 363 14.89 -10.97 -22.85
N GLY A 364 14.27 -10.73 -24.01
CA GLY A 364 12.89 -11.13 -24.30
C GLY A 364 11.79 -10.34 -23.57
N SER A 365 12.15 -9.33 -22.77
CA SER A 365 11.19 -8.44 -22.09
C SER A 365 11.12 -7.09 -22.79
N PHE A 366 9.92 -6.55 -22.95
CA PHE A 366 9.71 -5.21 -23.47
C PHE A 366 10.39 -4.20 -22.55
N PHE A 367 11.25 -3.36 -23.11
CA PHE A 367 11.98 -2.35 -22.35
C PHE A 367 11.30 -0.98 -22.48
N GLN A 368 11.10 -0.52 -23.71
CA GLN A 368 10.36 0.71 -24.01
C GLN A 368 9.94 0.82 -25.48
N LYS A 369 8.98 1.71 -25.76
CA LYS A 369 8.72 2.22 -27.10
C LYS A 369 9.77 3.30 -27.42
N ILE A 370 10.36 3.26 -28.61
CA ILE A 370 11.28 4.30 -29.07
C ILE A 370 10.42 5.52 -29.48
N PRO A 371 10.74 6.75 -29.05
CA PRO A 371 9.94 7.92 -29.37
C PRO A 371 9.74 8.07 -30.88
N GLU A 372 8.52 8.37 -31.31
CA GLU A 372 8.18 8.49 -32.74
C GLU A 372 8.97 9.60 -33.46
N SER A 373 9.43 10.61 -32.72
CA SER A 373 10.33 11.65 -33.22
C SER A 373 11.73 11.13 -33.59
N VAL A 374 12.11 9.94 -33.14
CA VAL A 374 13.42 9.34 -33.37
C VAL A 374 13.32 8.41 -34.58
N THR A 375 13.73 8.93 -35.74
CA THR A 375 13.86 8.17 -36.98
C THR A 375 15.32 7.80 -37.19
N PHE A 376 15.60 6.53 -37.49
CA PHE A 376 16.96 6.02 -37.66
C PHE A 376 17.00 4.91 -38.71
N ASP A 377 18.12 4.72 -39.38
CA ASP A 377 18.33 3.67 -40.39
C ASP A 377 19.60 2.85 -40.12
N GLN A 378 20.34 3.17 -39.06
CA GLN A 378 21.51 2.44 -38.62
C GLN A 378 21.59 2.39 -37.08
N ILE A 379 22.16 1.31 -36.56
CA ILE A 379 22.45 1.13 -35.13
C ILE A 379 23.96 0.96 -34.99
N LYS A 380 24.61 1.87 -34.26
CA LYS A 380 26.04 1.83 -33.98
C LYS A 380 26.29 1.43 -32.54
N VAL A 381 27.04 0.36 -32.33
CA VAL A 381 27.43 -0.17 -31.01
C VAL A 381 28.92 0.08 -30.82
N SER A 382 29.29 0.83 -29.79
CA SER A 382 30.67 1.05 -29.38
C SER A 382 30.97 0.16 -28.18
N LEU A 383 31.87 -0.81 -28.39
CA LEU A 383 32.26 -1.80 -27.39
C LEU A 383 33.63 -1.47 -26.79
N PRO A 384 33.76 -1.51 -25.46
CA PRO A 384 35.04 -1.38 -24.76
C PRO A 384 35.87 -2.68 -24.86
N SER A 385 37.13 -2.62 -24.44
CA SER A 385 38.03 -3.77 -24.44
C SER A 385 37.47 -4.93 -23.59
N GLY A 386 37.51 -6.16 -24.14
CA GLY A 386 36.98 -7.36 -23.50
C GLY A 386 35.48 -7.60 -23.69
N ALA A 387 34.72 -6.58 -24.13
CA ALA A 387 33.31 -6.77 -24.46
C ALA A 387 33.14 -7.51 -25.79
N VAL A 388 32.21 -8.46 -25.82
CA VAL A 388 31.91 -9.28 -26.98
C VAL A 388 30.53 -8.93 -27.51
N CYS A 389 30.44 -8.70 -28.82
CA CYS A 389 29.20 -8.74 -29.56
C CYS A 389 29.44 -9.61 -30.79
N PRO A 390 28.84 -10.82 -30.85
CA PRO A 390 28.75 -11.60 -32.07
C PRO A 390 28.08 -10.81 -33.19
N GLU A 391 28.08 -11.36 -34.42
CA GLU A 391 27.43 -10.70 -35.54
C GLU A 391 25.93 -10.43 -35.24
N PRO A 392 25.46 -9.19 -35.46
CA PRO A 392 24.05 -8.83 -35.32
C PRO A 392 23.15 -9.69 -36.19
N GLU A 393 22.05 -10.17 -35.61
CA GLU A 393 21.05 -10.96 -36.33
C GLU A 393 19.98 -10.00 -36.89
N ILE A 394 19.81 -10.00 -38.21
CA ILE A 394 18.74 -9.26 -38.88
C ILE A 394 17.51 -10.17 -38.95
N CYS A 395 16.43 -9.76 -38.30
CA CYS A 395 15.19 -10.52 -38.24
C CYS A 395 14.27 -10.11 -39.39
N ASN A 396 13.88 -11.08 -40.23
CA ASN A 396 12.94 -10.91 -41.33
C ASN A 396 11.75 -11.88 -41.15
N GLY A 397 10.67 -11.42 -40.52
CA GLY A 397 9.47 -12.24 -40.27
C GLY A 397 8.40 -11.50 -39.46
N PRO A 398 7.12 -11.88 -39.58
CA PRO A 398 6.03 -11.13 -38.95
C PRO A 398 6.20 -11.07 -37.42
N VAL A 399 6.32 -9.85 -36.85
CA VAL A 399 6.36 -9.57 -35.40
C VAL A 399 4.97 -9.83 -34.81
N THR A 400 4.54 -11.09 -34.74
CA THR A 400 3.13 -11.43 -34.51
C THR A 400 2.85 -12.14 -33.19
N ALA A 401 3.88 -12.50 -32.41
CA ALA A 401 3.70 -13.06 -31.07
C ALA A 401 4.61 -12.38 -30.05
N VAL A 402 4.01 -11.80 -29.01
CA VAL A 402 4.75 -11.51 -27.78
C VAL A 402 4.80 -12.81 -26.99
N ALA A 403 5.80 -13.63 -27.29
CA ALA A 403 6.11 -14.82 -26.53
C ALA A 403 7.00 -14.42 -25.34
N PRO A 404 6.52 -14.49 -24.08
CA PRO A 404 7.39 -14.58 -22.93
C PRO A 404 8.15 -15.92 -22.94
N CYS A 405 9.16 -16.04 -23.82
CA CYS A 405 10.12 -17.14 -23.72
C CYS A 405 11.18 -16.79 -22.67
N TYR A 406 11.49 -17.79 -21.83
CA TYR A 406 12.72 -17.85 -21.07
C TYR A 406 13.81 -18.23 -22.09
N GLN A 407 14.80 -17.36 -22.33
CA GLN A 407 16.00 -17.77 -23.06
C GLN A 407 17.21 -17.64 -22.14
N PRO A 408 17.92 -18.74 -21.94
CA PRO A 408 19.35 -18.76 -22.12
C PRO A 408 19.65 -19.56 -23.40
N VAL A 409 20.20 -18.89 -24.42
CA VAL A 409 20.91 -19.52 -25.56
C VAL A 409 19.97 -20.26 -26.56
N PRO A 410 20.25 -20.30 -27.88
CA PRO A 410 19.20 -20.42 -28.90
C PRO A 410 18.65 -21.84 -29.01
N VAL A 411 17.33 -21.97 -28.84
CA VAL A 411 16.56 -23.10 -29.37
C VAL A 411 16.50 -22.92 -30.89
N THR A 412 16.95 -23.92 -31.65
CA THR A 412 16.79 -23.94 -33.10
C THR A 412 15.29 -23.84 -33.45
N PRO A 413 14.86 -22.90 -34.32
CA PRO A 413 13.45 -22.53 -34.48
C PRO A 413 12.47 -23.63 -34.93
N ASP A 414 12.97 -24.74 -35.49
CA ASP A 414 12.13 -25.62 -36.30
C ASP A 414 11.69 -26.93 -35.61
N ASP A 415 12.35 -27.39 -34.55
CA ASP A 415 12.11 -28.76 -34.02
C ASP A 415 11.32 -28.85 -32.69
N ASP A 416 11.08 -27.75 -31.97
CA ASP A 416 10.47 -27.76 -30.60
C ASP A 416 9.32 -26.75 -30.41
N MET A 417 8.62 -26.43 -31.51
CA MET A 417 7.47 -25.54 -31.52
C MET A 417 6.17 -26.35 -31.35
N ILE A 418 5.33 -25.98 -30.36
CA ILE A 418 4.04 -26.67 -30.12
C ILE A 418 2.87 -25.84 -30.68
N PRO A 419 2.04 -26.39 -31.59
CA PRO A 419 0.91 -25.66 -32.15
C PRO A 419 -0.16 -25.38 -31.11
N ILE A 420 -0.72 -24.17 -31.12
CA ILE A 420 -1.87 -23.83 -30.28
C ILE A 420 -3.16 -24.26 -31.01
N PRO A 421 -3.92 -25.25 -30.51
CA PRO A 421 -5.07 -25.76 -31.25
C PRO A 421 -6.15 -24.68 -31.41
N GLY A 422 -6.54 -24.41 -32.65
CA GLY A 422 -7.53 -23.39 -33.00
C GLY A 422 -6.97 -22.01 -33.36
N ILE A 423 -5.65 -21.79 -33.20
CA ILE A 423 -4.99 -20.55 -33.64
C ILE A 423 -3.99 -20.87 -34.76
N LYS A 424 -4.36 -20.56 -36.01
CA LYS A 424 -3.50 -20.82 -37.18
C LYS A 424 -2.20 -20.01 -37.09
N HIS A 425 -1.06 -20.65 -37.34
CA HIS A 425 0.30 -20.07 -37.35
C HIS A 425 0.89 -19.66 -35.99
N PHE A 426 0.27 -20.03 -34.87
CA PHE A 426 0.83 -19.75 -33.54
C PHE A 426 1.40 -21.01 -32.88
N MET A 427 2.66 -20.92 -32.50
CA MET A 427 3.39 -21.97 -31.81
C MET A 427 3.98 -21.42 -30.51
N ILE A 428 4.07 -22.27 -29.49
CA ILE A 428 4.76 -21.94 -28.24
C ILE A 428 6.18 -22.50 -28.31
N PRO A 429 7.21 -21.64 -28.14
CA PRO A 429 8.59 -22.12 -28.03
C PRO A 429 8.78 -22.85 -26.70
N ARG A 430 9.29 -24.08 -26.76
CA ARG A 430 9.68 -24.87 -25.59
C ARG A 430 11.14 -24.60 -25.24
N CYS A 431 11.43 -24.29 -23.97
CA CYS A 431 12.80 -24.33 -23.46
C CYS A 431 13.21 -25.74 -23.00
N GLY A 432 14.50 -25.99 -22.82
CA GLY A 432 15.00 -27.23 -22.23
C GLY A 432 14.59 -27.40 -20.76
N ASP A 433 14.61 -28.63 -20.24
CA ASP A 433 14.20 -28.94 -18.86
C ASP A 433 15.02 -28.21 -17.79
N GLU A 434 16.30 -27.93 -18.06
CA GLU A 434 17.20 -27.17 -17.17
C GLU A 434 16.84 -25.68 -17.10
N ASP A 435 16.15 -25.19 -18.13
CA ASP A 435 15.74 -23.79 -18.29
C ASP A 435 14.27 -23.56 -17.94
N ALA A 436 13.52 -24.63 -17.67
CA ALA A 436 12.12 -24.52 -17.28
C ALA A 436 12.01 -23.86 -15.89
N PHE A 437 11.12 -22.88 -15.78
CA PHE A 437 10.91 -22.21 -14.50
C PHE A 437 10.08 -23.10 -13.57
N ALA A 438 10.66 -23.47 -12.42
CA ALA A 438 9.97 -24.24 -11.39
C ALA A 438 9.14 -23.30 -10.49
N THR A 439 7.81 -23.41 -10.56
CA THR A 439 6.91 -22.64 -9.68
C THR A 439 7.11 -22.96 -8.20
N ALA A 440 7.72 -24.10 -7.89
CA ALA A 440 8.17 -24.48 -6.55
C ALA A 440 9.11 -23.47 -5.89
N LEU A 441 9.81 -22.65 -6.68
CA LEU A 441 10.70 -21.61 -6.18
C LEU A 441 9.93 -20.35 -5.74
N CYS A 442 8.69 -20.15 -6.22
CA CYS A 442 7.90 -18.97 -5.92
C CYS A 442 7.58 -18.84 -4.44
N LYS A 443 7.86 -17.66 -3.88
CA LYS A 443 7.58 -17.33 -2.48
C LYS A 443 7.35 -15.84 -2.33
N VAL A 444 6.71 -15.45 -1.23
CA VAL A 444 6.37 -14.05 -0.90
C VAL A 444 7.63 -13.15 -0.79
N ASN A 445 8.80 -13.73 -0.49
CA ASN A 445 9.98 -12.97 -0.07
C ASN A 445 9.61 -11.94 1.02
N ARG A 446 10.04 -10.68 0.92
CA ARG A 446 9.81 -9.66 1.96
C ARG A 446 8.33 -9.33 2.20
N GLY A 447 7.45 -9.52 1.21
CA GLY A 447 6.03 -9.19 1.30
C GLY A 447 5.76 -7.76 1.78
N SER A 448 4.64 -7.56 2.48
CA SER A 448 4.30 -6.28 3.11
C SER A 448 5.17 -6.08 4.36
N TYR A 449 5.96 -5.00 4.40
CA TYR A 449 6.94 -4.76 5.48
C TYR A 449 6.80 -3.39 6.15
N LEU A 450 5.96 -2.53 5.60
CA LEU A 450 5.44 -1.29 6.17
C LEU A 450 4.00 -1.13 5.66
N LEU A 451 3.21 -0.27 6.31
CA LEU A 451 1.80 -0.04 5.93
C LEU A 451 1.62 0.24 4.43
N GLU A 452 2.56 0.97 3.83
CA GLU A 452 2.49 1.40 2.43
C GLU A 452 3.49 0.70 1.52
N CYS A 453 4.19 -0.34 2.00
CA CYS A 453 5.24 -0.99 1.23
C CYS A 453 5.05 -2.49 1.13
N ASP A 454 5.16 -3.01 -0.10
CA ASP A 454 5.14 -4.43 -0.38
C ASP A 454 6.26 -4.80 -1.36
N GLY A 455 7.23 -5.56 -0.88
CA GLY A 455 8.40 -5.99 -1.64
C GLY A 455 8.08 -6.99 -2.75
N TYR A 456 7.00 -7.77 -2.61
CA TYR A 456 6.56 -8.75 -3.61
C TYR A 456 5.78 -8.06 -4.72
N LEU A 457 4.80 -7.24 -4.39
CA LEU A 457 3.95 -6.56 -5.38
C LEU A 457 4.62 -5.31 -6.00
N SER A 458 5.90 -5.05 -5.70
CA SER A 458 6.70 -3.96 -6.29
C SER A 458 7.87 -4.45 -7.16
N ARG A 459 7.94 -5.74 -7.48
CA ARG A 459 8.99 -6.36 -8.30
C ARG A 459 8.93 -5.91 -9.76
N SER A 460 10.04 -6.13 -10.46
CA SER A 460 10.18 -5.85 -11.90
C SER A 460 10.70 -7.09 -12.63
N ALA A 461 10.39 -7.24 -13.92
CA ALA A 461 11.02 -8.23 -14.81
C ALA A 461 12.56 -8.12 -14.85
N PHE A 462 13.09 -6.96 -14.43
CA PHE A 462 14.52 -6.65 -14.44
C PHE A 462 15.20 -6.80 -13.06
N ASP A 463 14.50 -7.31 -12.03
CA ASP A 463 15.08 -7.50 -10.68
C ASP A 463 15.91 -8.81 -10.55
N ALA A 464 15.99 -9.64 -11.60
CA ALA A 464 16.71 -10.93 -11.64
C ALA A 464 16.43 -11.86 -10.45
N MET A 465 15.17 -11.92 -10.03
CA MET A 465 14.76 -12.76 -8.90
C MET A 465 14.54 -14.21 -9.36
N PRO A 466 15.35 -15.18 -8.90
CA PRO A 466 15.26 -16.58 -9.35
C PRO A 466 13.96 -17.28 -8.91
N ASP A 467 13.26 -16.73 -7.93
CA ASP A 467 11.98 -17.19 -7.40
C ASP A 467 10.76 -16.48 -8.01
N SER A 468 10.96 -15.73 -9.10
CA SER A 468 9.90 -14.95 -9.74
C SER A 468 9.96 -15.11 -11.26
N PHE A 469 8.90 -15.63 -11.87
CA PHE A 469 8.73 -15.55 -13.32
C PHE A 469 7.94 -14.29 -13.64
N ILE A 470 8.64 -13.23 -14.05
CA ILE A 470 8.02 -11.99 -14.52
C ILE A 470 8.60 -11.65 -15.89
N ARG A 471 7.72 -11.30 -16.83
CA ARG A 471 8.08 -10.82 -18.16
C ARG A 471 7.32 -9.55 -18.47
N ARG A 472 8.02 -8.58 -19.05
CA ARG A 472 7.42 -7.31 -19.43
C ARG A 472 6.95 -7.36 -20.87
N VAL A 473 5.75 -6.87 -21.14
CA VAL A 473 5.11 -6.80 -22.46
C VAL A 473 4.60 -5.38 -22.73
N PRO A 474 4.50 -4.92 -23.99
CA PRO A 474 3.92 -3.62 -24.29
C PRO A 474 2.45 -3.59 -23.88
N VAL A 475 1.95 -2.43 -23.42
CA VAL A 475 0.54 -2.28 -23.03
C VAL A 475 -0.40 -2.62 -24.19
N ALA A 476 -1.28 -3.59 -23.94
CA ALA A 476 -2.44 -3.92 -24.76
C ALA A 476 -3.45 -4.69 -23.89
N GLN A 477 -4.66 -4.92 -24.42
CA GLN A 477 -5.68 -5.72 -23.75
C GLN A 477 -5.48 -7.22 -24.09
N TYR A 478 -4.62 -7.89 -23.33
CA TYR A 478 -4.35 -9.33 -23.48
C TYR A 478 -5.34 -10.16 -22.67
N ASN A 479 -6.43 -10.58 -23.31
CA ASN A 479 -7.53 -11.28 -22.62
C ASN A 479 -7.22 -12.76 -22.32
N ARG A 480 -6.13 -13.31 -22.89
CA ARG A 480 -5.75 -14.70 -22.64
C ARG A 480 -4.24 -14.92 -22.67
N ALA A 481 -3.79 -15.87 -21.86
CA ALA A 481 -2.44 -16.42 -21.91
C ALA A 481 -2.48 -17.93 -22.19
N TYR A 482 -1.57 -18.44 -23.02
CA TYR A 482 -1.33 -19.87 -23.19
C TYR A 482 0.01 -20.21 -22.59
N VAL A 483 0.06 -21.16 -21.66
CA VAL A 483 1.28 -21.56 -20.95
C VAL A 483 1.53 -23.05 -21.15
N LEU A 484 2.75 -23.39 -21.54
CA LEU A 484 3.22 -24.76 -21.63
C LEU A 484 3.83 -25.18 -20.29
N CYS A 485 3.27 -26.23 -19.70
CA CYS A 485 3.60 -26.70 -18.36
C CYS A 485 3.92 -28.19 -18.34
N ALA A 486 4.66 -28.65 -17.34
CA ALA A 486 4.71 -30.06 -16.94
C ALA A 486 4.67 -30.19 -15.42
N LEU A 487 4.34 -31.37 -14.91
CA LEU A 487 4.49 -31.66 -13.48
C LEU A 487 5.88 -32.23 -13.22
N SER A 488 6.59 -31.63 -12.26
CA SER A 488 7.78 -32.25 -11.71
C SER A 488 7.38 -33.57 -11.02
N PRO A 489 8.22 -34.61 -11.11
CA PRO A 489 8.03 -35.80 -10.29
C PRO A 489 8.15 -35.40 -8.82
N ASP A 490 7.02 -35.41 -8.11
CA ASP A 490 6.94 -35.15 -6.67
C ASP A 490 6.93 -36.49 -5.94
N PRO A 491 8.05 -36.90 -5.30
CA PRO A 491 8.14 -38.18 -4.62
C PRO A 491 7.25 -38.27 -3.38
N GLU A 492 6.76 -37.14 -2.83
CA GLU A 492 5.99 -37.11 -1.58
C GLU A 492 4.49 -36.83 -1.76
N LYS A 493 4.05 -36.42 -2.96
CA LYS A 493 2.67 -35.96 -3.27
C LYS A 493 2.17 -34.76 -2.43
N LYS A 494 3.06 -34.07 -1.71
CA LYS A 494 2.70 -32.97 -0.79
C LYS A 494 2.61 -31.60 -1.45
N MET A 495 3.15 -31.43 -2.66
CA MET A 495 3.04 -30.17 -3.39
C MET A 495 1.64 -30.01 -3.99
N THR A 496 1.19 -28.78 -4.23
CA THR A 496 -0.01 -28.57 -5.05
C THR A 496 0.33 -28.74 -6.54
N THR A 497 -0.69 -28.76 -7.38
CA THR A 497 -0.54 -28.73 -8.84
C THR A 497 -1.16 -27.49 -9.45
N ASP A 498 -1.30 -26.44 -8.64
CA ASP A 498 -1.87 -25.17 -9.05
C ASP A 498 -0.84 -24.35 -9.82
N VAL A 499 -1.30 -23.72 -10.88
CA VAL A 499 -0.55 -22.73 -11.64
C VAL A 499 -1.41 -21.50 -11.83
N THR A 500 -0.84 -20.33 -11.59
CA THR A 500 -1.51 -19.05 -11.72
C THR A 500 -0.80 -18.19 -12.75
N ALA A 501 -1.56 -17.63 -13.70
CA ALA A 501 -1.08 -16.61 -14.63
C ALA A 501 -1.66 -15.24 -14.24
N ARG A 502 -0.84 -14.19 -14.29
CA ARG A 502 -1.19 -12.82 -13.86
C ARG A 502 -0.78 -11.79 -14.88
N LEU A 503 -1.53 -10.68 -14.94
CA LEU A 503 -1.21 -9.51 -15.76
C LEU A 503 -1.51 -8.23 -14.97
N THR A 504 -0.52 -7.35 -14.83
CA THR A 504 -0.64 -6.06 -14.13
C THR A 504 0.52 -5.12 -14.52
N SER A 505 0.78 -4.08 -13.73
CA SER A 505 2.04 -3.33 -13.73
C SER A 505 2.55 -3.24 -12.30
N PHE A 506 3.59 -4.01 -11.96
CA PHE A 506 4.10 -4.08 -10.58
C PHE A 506 5.03 -2.91 -10.24
N TYR A 507 5.61 -2.26 -11.24
CA TYR A 507 6.69 -1.29 -11.04
C TYR A 507 6.28 -0.13 -10.13
N SER A 508 6.93 -0.07 -8.96
CA SER A 508 6.78 1.02 -7.99
C SER A 508 8.17 1.56 -7.62
N PRO A 509 8.54 2.79 -8.04
CA PRO A 509 9.86 3.36 -7.72
C PRO A 509 10.07 3.54 -6.21
N ASN A 510 9.00 3.54 -5.42
CA ASN A 510 9.03 3.75 -3.97
C ASN A 510 8.79 2.46 -3.15
N ASN A 511 8.85 1.27 -3.77
CA ASN A 511 8.47 -0.02 -3.15
C ASN A 511 7.03 -0.06 -2.62
N ALA A 512 6.16 0.82 -3.12
CA ALA A 512 4.80 0.95 -2.61
C ALA A 512 3.89 -0.21 -3.04
N GLY A 513 4.31 -1.06 -3.97
CA GLY A 513 3.57 -2.21 -4.47
C GLY A 513 2.28 -1.87 -5.24
N CYS A 514 1.84 -2.78 -6.10
CA CYS A 514 0.55 -2.68 -6.77
C CYS A 514 -0.58 -3.20 -5.85
N SER A 515 -1.78 -2.63 -5.96
CA SER A 515 -2.96 -3.20 -5.29
C SER A 515 -3.36 -4.52 -5.98
N PRO A 516 -3.68 -5.59 -5.24
CA PRO A 516 -4.26 -6.83 -5.75
C PRO A 516 -5.50 -6.64 -6.64
N GLU A 517 -6.29 -5.57 -6.44
CA GLU A 517 -7.44 -5.26 -7.31
C GLU A 517 -7.06 -4.76 -8.70
N MET A 518 -5.76 -4.52 -8.91
CA MET A 518 -5.17 -4.11 -10.19
C MET A 518 -4.45 -5.26 -10.89
N ILE A 519 -4.72 -6.51 -10.47
CA ILE A 519 -4.12 -7.71 -11.06
C ILE A 519 -5.24 -8.54 -11.68
N ALA A 520 -5.14 -8.78 -12.99
CA ALA A 520 -5.93 -9.78 -13.68
C ALA A 520 -5.23 -11.13 -13.52
N TYR A 521 -5.95 -12.18 -13.10
CA TYR A 521 -5.35 -13.49 -12.93
C TYR A 521 -6.38 -14.63 -13.04
N GLN A 522 -5.87 -15.83 -13.29
CA GLN A 522 -6.61 -17.08 -13.16
C GLN A 522 -5.67 -18.17 -12.64
N THR A 523 -6.19 -19.00 -11.72
CA THR A 523 -5.49 -20.19 -11.20
C THR A 523 -6.15 -21.44 -11.77
N VAL A 524 -5.32 -22.43 -12.14
CA VAL A 524 -5.75 -23.72 -12.69
C VAL A 524 -5.00 -24.84 -11.99
N THR A 525 -5.73 -25.85 -11.52
CA THR A 525 -5.17 -27.05 -10.90
C THR A 525 -4.98 -28.14 -11.96
N LEU A 526 -3.74 -28.63 -12.12
CA LEU A 526 -3.43 -29.68 -13.09
C LEU A 526 -3.65 -31.09 -12.51
N PRO A 527 -4.24 -32.03 -13.27
CA PRO A 527 -4.43 -33.39 -12.78
C PRO A 527 -3.10 -34.14 -12.69
N ARG A 528 -2.87 -34.84 -11.57
CA ARG A 528 -1.71 -35.73 -11.37
C ARG A 528 -1.84 -37.06 -12.12
N SER A 529 -3.05 -37.62 -12.17
CA SER A 529 -3.31 -38.90 -12.86
C SER A 529 -3.53 -38.67 -14.36
N GLU A 530 -3.07 -39.60 -15.18
CA GLU A 530 -3.42 -39.62 -16.61
C GLU A 530 -4.92 -39.86 -16.85
N SER A 531 -5.57 -40.63 -15.98
CA SER A 531 -6.99 -40.95 -16.05
C SER A 531 -7.93 -39.86 -15.52
N ALA A 532 -7.40 -38.85 -14.82
CA ALA A 532 -8.23 -37.80 -14.26
C ALA A 532 -8.74 -36.85 -15.37
N PRO A 533 -9.99 -36.37 -15.29
CA PRO A 533 -10.55 -35.46 -16.28
C PRO A 533 -9.74 -34.16 -16.32
N LEU A 534 -9.52 -33.64 -17.53
CA LEU A 534 -8.83 -32.37 -17.73
C LEU A 534 -9.81 -31.20 -17.50
N PRO A 535 -9.36 -30.10 -16.87
CA PRO A 535 -10.12 -28.86 -16.88
C PRO A 535 -10.42 -28.40 -18.32
N PRO A 536 -11.53 -27.70 -18.58
CA PRO A 536 -11.96 -27.31 -19.94
C PRO A 536 -10.92 -26.50 -20.74
N ASN A 537 -10.05 -25.78 -20.02
CA ASN A 537 -8.99 -24.92 -20.56
C ASN A 537 -7.60 -25.58 -20.57
N VAL A 538 -7.51 -26.90 -20.37
CA VAL A 538 -6.25 -27.66 -20.32
C VAL A 538 -6.23 -28.75 -21.39
N LYS A 539 -5.12 -28.88 -22.11
CA LYS A 539 -4.88 -29.96 -23.10
C LYS A 539 -3.55 -30.64 -22.84
N ARG A 540 -3.46 -31.96 -23.02
CA ARG A 540 -2.18 -32.68 -23.01
C ARG A 540 -1.50 -32.51 -24.39
N VAL A 541 -0.20 -32.23 -24.40
CA VAL A 541 0.57 -31.92 -25.62
C VAL A 541 1.89 -32.69 -25.67
N GLY A 542 1.82 -34.03 -25.73
CA GLY A 542 2.97 -34.93 -25.82
C GLY A 542 3.93 -34.87 -24.62
N ASN A 543 4.81 -35.88 -24.47
CA ASN A 543 5.91 -35.88 -23.49
C ASN A 543 5.54 -35.50 -22.03
N GLY A 544 4.32 -35.85 -21.57
CA GLY A 544 3.87 -35.51 -20.21
C GLY A 544 3.54 -34.02 -19.97
N MET A 545 3.44 -33.21 -21.01
CA MET A 545 3.19 -31.76 -20.91
C MET A 545 1.70 -31.39 -21.05
N PHE A 546 1.37 -30.22 -20.51
CA PHE A 546 0.07 -29.58 -20.56
C PHE A 546 0.17 -28.21 -21.24
N LEU A 547 -0.76 -27.93 -22.15
CA LEU A 547 -1.06 -26.60 -22.63
C LEU A 547 -2.25 -26.05 -21.85
N VAL A 548 -2.02 -24.99 -21.09
CA VAL A 548 -3.03 -24.36 -20.23
C VAL A 548 -3.41 -23.00 -20.81
N ALA A 549 -4.70 -22.78 -21.06
CA ALA A 549 -5.23 -21.48 -21.46
C ALA A 549 -5.80 -20.74 -20.23
N PHE A 550 -5.32 -19.54 -19.98
CA PHE A 550 -5.78 -18.67 -18.89
C PHE A 550 -6.60 -17.53 -19.45
N ASP A 551 -7.86 -17.42 -19.06
CA ASP A 551 -8.70 -16.26 -19.35
C ASP A 551 -8.39 -15.16 -18.32
N LEU A 552 -7.82 -14.04 -18.79
CA LEU A 552 -7.39 -12.93 -17.94
C LEU A 552 -8.49 -11.86 -17.92
N ASP A 553 -8.99 -11.52 -16.73
CA ASP A 553 -10.00 -10.47 -16.55
C ASP A 553 -9.42 -9.06 -16.78
N VAL A 554 -9.19 -8.74 -18.05
CA VAL A 554 -8.62 -7.47 -18.47
C VAL A 554 -9.55 -6.28 -18.31
N GLY A 555 -10.86 -6.52 -18.13
CA GLY A 555 -11.81 -5.46 -17.78
C GLY A 555 -11.61 -4.97 -16.35
N LYS A 556 -11.24 -5.87 -15.42
CA LYS A 556 -10.87 -5.51 -14.04
C LYS A 556 -9.71 -4.52 -14.00
N ILE A 557 -8.73 -4.61 -14.90
CA ILE A 557 -7.50 -3.78 -14.92
C ILE A 557 -7.50 -2.69 -16.00
N GLN A 558 -8.68 -2.29 -16.50
CA GLN A 558 -8.76 -1.31 -17.59
C GLN A 558 -8.06 0.03 -17.26
N ASP A 559 -8.01 0.44 -15.98
CA ASP A 559 -7.32 1.64 -15.53
C ASP A 559 -5.79 1.50 -15.64
N VAL A 560 -5.25 0.30 -15.42
CA VAL A 560 -3.83 -0.02 -15.64
C VAL A 560 -3.48 0.09 -17.13
N ILE A 561 -4.38 -0.40 -17.99
CA ILE A 561 -4.18 -0.49 -19.45
C ILE A 561 -4.34 0.88 -20.11
N PHE A 562 -5.44 1.60 -19.81
CA PHE A 562 -5.85 2.77 -20.58
C PHE A 562 -5.61 4.09 -19.86
N THR A 563 -5.67 4.15 -18.52
CA THR A 563 -5.69 5.44 -17.81
C THR A 563 -4.38 5.81 -17.12
N LYS A 564 -3.62 4.84 -16.58
CA LYS A 564 -2.35 5.11 -15.89
C LYS A 564 -1.18 5.53 -16.81
N LYS A 565 -1.40 5.59 -18.14
CA LYS A 565 -0.38 5.91 -19.17
C LYS A 565 0.89 5.03 -19.02
N ASN A 566 0.70 3.78 -18.61
CA ASN A 566 1.80 2.82 -18.53
C ASN A 566 2.30 2.52 -19.95
N ALA A 567 3.63 2.35 -20.10
CA ALA A 567 4.19 1.88 -21.36
C ALA A 567 4.16 0.34 -21.48
N PHE A 568 4.06 -0.35 -20.35
CA PHE A 568 4.17 -1.80 -20.25
C PHE A 568 3.19 -2.44 -19.26
N LEU A 569 3.00 -3.74 -19.41
CA LEU A 569 2.43 -4.64 -18.42
C LEU A 569 3.47 -5.70 -18.04
N ASP A 570 3.37 -6.22 -16.83
CA ASP A 570 4.15 -7.34 -16.33
C ASP A 570 3.22 -8.57 -16.31
N PHE A 571 3.63 -9.61 -17.04
CA PHE A 571 3.04 -10.95 -17.03
C PHE A 571 3.82 -11.83 -16.05
N GLU A 572 3.12 -12.46 -15.12
CA GLU A 572 3.71 -13.35 -14.11
C GLU A 572 3.08 -14.75 -14.18
N VAL A 573 3.89 -15.77 -13.96
CA VAL A 573 3.44 -17.15 -13.74
C VAL A 573 3.99 -17.64 -12.41
N MET A 574 3.15 -18.28 -11.61
CA MET A 574 3.51 -18.78 -10.28
C MET A 574 2.67 -20.01 -9.93
N GLY A 575 2.90 -20.57 -8.73
CA GLY A 575 2.08 -21.67 -8.21
C GLY A 575 0.67 -21.23 -7.76
N GLY A 576 0.12 -21.94 -6.79
CA GLY A 576 -1.13 -21.57 -6.13
C GLY A 576 -1.04 -20.21 -5.41
N LEU A 577 -2.20 -19.65 -5.11
CA LEU A 577 -2.32 -18.45 -4.28
C LEU A 577 -2.46 -18.83 -2.81
N PHE A 578 -2.10 -17.90 -1.94
CA PHE A 578 -2.29 -18.07 -0.50
C PHE A 578 -3.76 -18.38 -0.19
N GLU A 579 -4.00 -19.55 0.39
CA GLU A 579 -5.28 -19.93 0.97
C GLU A 579 -5.45 -19.13 2.27
N GLY A 580 -6.47 -18.26 2.28
CA GLY A 580 -6.82 -17.40 3.41
C GLY A 580 -6.49 -15.93 3.24
N ASP A 581 -6.83 -15.16 4.27
CA ASP A 581 -6.42 -13.76 4.42
C ASP A 581 -5.79 -13.56 5.80
N ASP A 582 -5.14 -12.42 6.04
CA ASP A 582 -4.78 -12.00 7.40
C ASP A 582 -5.59 -10.75 7.78
N TYR A 583 -5.94 -10.64 9.06
CA TYR A 583 -6.85 -9.61 9.55
C TYR A 583 -6.32 -8.18 9.39
N TYR A 584 -5.00 -8.02 9.40
CA TYR A 584 -4.34 -6.74 9.33
C TYR A 584 -3.79 -6.47 7.92
N ILE A 585 -3.23 -7.50 7.27
CA ILE A 585 -2.56 -7.41 5.97
C ILE A 585 -3.11 -8.44 4.99
N TYR A 586 -3.58 -7.97 3.84
CA TYR A 586 -4.04 -8.85 2.77
C TYR A 586 -2.95 -9.82 2.29
N CYS A 587 -3.30 -11.12 2.23
CA CYS A 587 -2.38 -12.17 1.82
C CYS A 587 -2.82 -12.95 0.57
N GLY A 588 -4.11 -13.02 0.24
CA GLY A 588 -4.63 -13.84 -0.87
C GLY A 588 -4.04 -13.54 -2.26
N GLY A 589 -3.44 -12.36 -2.46
CA GLY A 589 -2.73 -11.99 -3.70
C GLY A 589 -1.27 -12.44 -3.76
N LYS A 590 -0.80 -13.20 -2.79
CA LYS A 590 0.60 -13.65 -2.67
C LYS A 590 0.70 -15.17 -2.94
N PRO A 591 1.91 -15.72 -3.19
CA PRO A 591 2.09 -17.16 -3.37
C PRO A 591 1.61 -17.97 -2.18
N ALA A 592 1.06 -19.15 -2.47
CA ALA A 592 0.76 -20.16 -1.48
C ALA A 592 2.00 -20.49 -0.63
N LYS A 593 1.76 -20.88 0.63
CA LYS A 593 2.82 -21.44 1.48
C LYS A 593 3.27 -22.79 0.96
N THR A 594 2.33 -23.60 0.48
CA THR A 594 2.59 -24.90 -0.13
C THR A 594 3.09 -24.70 -1.57
N PRO A 595 4.31 -25.15 -1.90
CA PRO A 595 4.84 -25.01 -3.26
C PRO A 595 4.04 -25.83 -4.29
N SER A 596 4.10 -25.42 -5.55
CA SER A 596 3.50 -26.15 -6.67
C SER A 596 4.53 -26.97 -7.44
N ALA A 597 4.16 -28.17 -7.86
CA ALA A 597 5.01 -29.08 -8.64
C ALA A 597 5.15 -28.65 -10.12
N VAL A 598 4.49 -27.56 -10.56
CA VAL A 598 4.43 -27.16 -11.96
C VAL A 598 5.75 -26.54 -12.44
N LYS A 599 6.27 -27.03 -13.56
CA LYS A 599 7.34 -26.41 -14.36
C LYS A 599 6.74 -25.69 -15.56
N VAL A 600 7.25 -24.51 -15.87
CA VAL A 600 6.80 -23.64 -16.97
C VAL A 600 7.88 -23.57 -18.04
N TYR A 601 7.53 -23.93 -19.27
CA TYR A 601 8.44 -24.05 -20.41
C TYR A 601 8.34 -22.89 -21.41
N GLY A 602 7.21 -22.20 -21.41
CA GLY A 602 6.97 -21.08 -22.32
C GLY A 602 5.55 -20.56 -22.17
N ALA A 603 5.33 -19.32 -22.60
CA ALA A 603 4.01 -18.74 -22.66
C ALA A 603 3.85 -17.81 -23.88
N VAL A 604 2.59 -17.58 -24.28
CA VAL A 604 2.18 -16.65 -25.34
C VAL A 604 0.94 -15.90 -24.87
N LEU A 605 0.88 -14.59 -25.13
CA LEU A 605 -0.29 -13.77 -24.82
C LEU A 605 -1.10 -13.46 -26.07
N GLU A 606 -2.42 -13.64 -25.98
CA GLU A 606 -3.38 -13.31 -27.03
C GLU A 606 -3.95 -11.91 -26.77
N ARG A 607 -3.91 -11.04 -27.78
CA ARG A 607 -4.58 -9.74 -27.76
C ARG A 607 -6.01 -9.90 -28.24
N THR A 608 -6.93 -9.16 -27.64
CA THR A 608 -8.28 -9.06 -28.18
C THR A 608 -8.28 -8.42 -29.58
N PRO A 609 -9.06 -8.93 -30.55
CA PRO A 609 -9.20 -8.31 -31.88
C PRO A 609 -9.89 -6.94 -31.83
N VAL A 610 -10.65 -6.67 -30.77
CA VAL A 610 -11.29 -5.38 -30.47
C VAL A 610 -11.05 -5.06 -29.00
N SER A 611 -10.44 -3.91 -28.72
CA SER A 611 -10.27 -3.45 -27.35
C SER A 611 -11.51 -2.69 -26.87
N MET A 612 -11.86 -2.84 -25.59
CA MET A 612 -12.96 -2.13 -24.93
C MET A 612 -12.51 -1.49 -23.62
N MET A 613 -12.82 -0.21 -23.45
CA MET A 613 -12.75 0.53 -22.20
C MET A 613 -14.13 1.10 -21.89
N VAL A 614 -14.62 0.92 -20.66
CA VAL A 614 -15.91 1.48 -20.23
C VAL A 614 -15.70 2.68 -19.33
N GLU A 615 -16.23 3.82 -19.74
CA GLU A 615 -16.20 5.08 -19.01
C GLU A 615 -17.58 5.39 -18.40
N SER A 616 -17.58 5.94 -17.18
CA SER A 616 -18.82 6.42 -16.56
C SER A 616 -19.31 7.70 -17.19
N GLY A 617 -20.63 7.90 -17.21
CA GLY A 617 -21.22 9.12 -17.75
C GLY A 617 -20.83 10.37 -16.95
N GLN A 618 -20.44 10.21 -15.69
CA GLN A 618 -19.79 11.23 -14.86
C GLN A 618 -18.91 10.58 -13.79
N ILE A 619 -17.96 11.34 -13.25
CA ILE A 619 -17.09 10.88 -12.16
C ILE A 619 -17.92 10.43 -10.95
N GLY A 620 -17.53 9.35 -10.28
CA GLY A 620 -18.29 8.81 -9.14
C GLY A 620 -19.52 8.01 -9.50
N ASN A 621 -20.09 8.19 -10.69
CA ASN A 621 -21.29 7.52 -11.17
C ASN A 621 -22.49 7.60 -10.19
N ILE A 622 -22.64 8.73 -9.49
CA ILE A 622 -23.73 9.02 -8.54
C ILE A 622 -24.67 10.02 -9.17
N TYR A 623 -25.96 9.73 -9.28
CA TYR A 623 -26.95 10.53 -10.00
C TYR A 623 -28.08 11.02 -9.10
N TYR A 624 -28.49 12.28 -9.26
CA TYR A 624 -29.72 12.84 -8.73
C TYR A 624 -30.94 12.44 -9.60
N PRO A 625 -32.18 12.67 -9.13
CA PRO A 625 -33.38 12.23 -9.87
C PRO A 625 -33.54 12.85 -11.27
N HIS A 626 -33.02 14.07 -11.48
CA HIS A 626 -33.07 14.78 -12.76
C HIS A 626 -31.90 14.43 -13.70
N GLU A 627 -30.91 13.67 -13.22
CA GLU A 627 -29.77 13.23 -14.02
C GLU A 627 -30.02 11.81 -14.53
N THR A 628 -29.61 11.55 -15.78
CA THR A 628 -29.75 10.23 -16.42
C THR A 628 -28.46 9.42 -16.23
N PRO A 629 -28.51 8.26 -15.56
CA PRO A 629 -27.35 7.37 -15.49
C PRO A 629 -26.93 6.90 -16.87
N ALA A 630 -25.63 6.90 -17.14
CA ALA A 630 -25.10 6.46 -18.43
C ALA A 630 -23.67 5.94 -18.32
N MET A 631 -23.26 5.13 -19.29
CA MET A 631 -21.87 4.73 -19.50
C MET A 631 -21.56 4.72 -21.00
N THR A 632 -20.28 4.80 -21.33
CA THR A 632 -19.80 4.75 -22.72
C THR A 632 -18.77 3.64 -22.87
N ALA A 633 -18.99 2.71 -23.79
CA ALA A 633 -18.00 1.72 -24.18
C ALA A 633 -17.20 2.26 -25.37
N HIS A 634 -15.94 2.57 -25.13
CA HIS A 634 -14.98 2.98 -26.17
C HIS A 634 -14.35 1.73 -26.77
N LEU A 635 -14.55 1.54 -28.06
CA LEU A 635 -14.06 0.38 -28.81
C LEU A 635 -12.98 0.81 -29.81
N ALA A 636 -11.94 -0.01 -29.97
CA ALA A 636 -10.95 0.16 -31.02
C ALA A 636 -10.57 -1.17 -31.67
N GLY A 637 -10.63 -1.24 -33.00
CA GLY A 637 -10.36 -2.43 -33.79
C GLY A 637 -8.86 -2.66 -34.03
N ALA A 638 -8.39 -3.88 -33.77
CA ALA A 638 -7.06 -4.35 -34.15
C ALA A 638 -7.10 -5.27 -35.39
N ALA A 639 -8.25 -5.86 -35.68
CA ALA A 639 -8.51 -6.71 -36.83
C ALA A 639 -9.94 -6.53 -37.35
N ASP A 640 -10.21 -6.98 -38.58
CA ASP A 640 -11.57 -7.04 -39.12
C ASP A 640 -12.39 -8.08 -38.35
N GLN A 641 -13.33 -7.62 -37.53
CA GLN A 641 -14.09 -8.50 -36.64
C GLN A 641 -15.47 -7.93 -36.30
N LYS A 642 -16.52 -8.71 -36.56
CA LYS A 642 -17.85 -8.43 -35.98
C LYS A 642 -17.85 -8.78 -34.50
N VAL A 643 -18.38 -7.88 -33.67
CA VAL A 643 -18.48 -8.04 -32.21
C VAL A 643 -19.86 -7.59 -31.71
N THR A 644 -20.25 -8.07 -30.55
CA THR A 644 -21.43 -7.60 -29.81
C THR A 644 -21.02 -7.04 -28.46
N VAL A 645 -21.70 -5.98 -28.01
CA VAL A 645 -21.55 -5.40 -26.68
C VAL A 645 -22.87 -5.54 -25.93
N ASP A 646 -22.89 -6.41 -24.93
CA ASP A 646 -24.04 -6.60 -24.06
C ASP A 646 -23.93 -5.71 -22.83
N TRP A 647 -24.99 -4.96 -22.55
CA TRP A 647 -25.18 -4.15 -21.35
C TRP A 647 -26.22 -4.84 -20.48
N ILE A 648 -25.88 -5.12 -19.23
CA ILE A 648 -26.79 -5.75 -18.26
C ILE A 648 -26.73 -4.96 -16.96
N VAL A 649 -27.86 -4.37 -16.56
CA VAL A 649 -27.99 -3.64 -15.30
C VAL A 649 -28.87 -4.42 -14.35
N LYS A 650 -28.36 -4.63 -13.13
CA LYS A 650 -29.10 -5.27 -12.05
C LYS A 650 -29.21 -4.35 -10.84
N ASP A 651 -30.33 -4.44 -10.13
CA ASP A 651 -30.47 -3.82 -8.81
C ASP A 651 -29.70 -4.61 -7.73
N LEU A 652 -29.74 -4.10 -6.49
CA LEU A 652 -29.08 -4.71 -5.34
C LEU A 652 -29.59 -6.12 -5.00
N ASP A 653 -30.80 -6.47 -5.46
CA ASP A 653 -31.43 -7.79 -5.27
C ASP A 653 -31.09 -8.76 -6.41
N GLY A 654 -30.26 -8.33 -7.36
CA GLY A 654 -29.81 -9.13 -8.50
C GLY A 654 -30.82 -9.20 -9.64
N LYS A 655 -31.94 -8.47 -9.55
CA LYS A 655 -32.95 -8.42 -10.61
C LYS A 655 -32.45 -7.56 -11.76
N THR A 656 -32.50 -8.09 -12.98
CA THR A 656 -32.21 -7.31 -14.19
C THR A 656 -33.27 -6.23 -14.38
N VAL A 657 -32.84 -4.96 -14.37
CA VAL A 657 -33.70 -3.78 -14.56
C VAL A 657 -33.52 -3.11 -15.92
N PHE A 658 -32.43 -3.44 -16.62
CA PHE A 658 -32.18 -3.01 -17.99
C PHE A 658 -31.21 -3.98 -18.68
N SER A 659 -31.44 -4.22 -19.97
CA SER A 659 -30.47 -4.89 -20.84
C SER A 659 -30.53 -4.34 -22.25
N LYS A 660 -29.38 -4.26 -22.91
CA LYS A 660 -29.26 -3.81 -24.31
C LYS A 660 -28.11 -4.56 -24.98
N GLN A 661 -28.24 -4.84 -26.27
CA GLN A 661 -27.16 -5.38 -27.08
C GLN A 661 -26.88 -4.40 -28.21
N ASP A 662 -25.60 -4.04 -28.40
CA ASP A 662 -25.10 -3.30 -29.54
C ASP A 662 -24.25 -4.22 -30.42
N VAL A 663 -24.24 -3.97 -31.73
CA VAL A 663 -23.44 -4.74 -32.71
C VAL A 663 -22.53 -3.77 -33.44
N TRP A 664 -21.25 -4.12 -33.57
CA TRP A 664 -20.28 -3.34 -34.33
C TRP A 664 -19.39 -4.26 -35.16
N THR A 665 -19.04 -3.82 -36.37
CA THR A 665 -18.04 -4.50 -37.21
C THR A 665 -16.79 -3.64 -37.21
N ALA A 666 -15.78 -4.08 -36.46
CA ALA A 666 -14.52 -3.38 -36.35
C ALA A 666 -13.68 -3.54 -37.63
N LYS A 667 -12.96 -2.48 -37.99
CA LYS A 667 -11.84 -2.52 -38.93
C LYS A 667 -10.54 -2.15 -38.20
N PRO A 668 -9.36 -2.55 -38.70
CA PRO A 668 -8.08 -2.14 -38.13
C PRO A 668 -7.98 -0.62 -37.95
N ALA A 669 -7.57 -0.19 -36.76
CA ALA A 669 -7.44 1.21 -36.32
C ALA A 669 -8.74 2.03 -36.25
N GLU A 670 -9.89 1.47 -36.62
CA GLU A 670 -11.20 2.13 -36.46
C GLU A 670 -11.57 2.21 -34.98
N LYS A 671 -12.19 3.32 -34.58
CA LYS A 671 -12.66 3.56 -33.21
C LYS A 671 -14.13 3.94 -33.23
N THR A 672 -14.87 3.50 -32.22
CA THR A 672 -16.25 3.93 -31.98
C THR A 672 -16.53 4.06 -30.50
N ALA A 673 -17.57 4.81 -30.14
CA ALA A 673 -18.02 4.98 -28.77
C ALA A 673 -19.53 4.69 -28.69
N LEU A 674 -19.88 3.65 -27.92
CA LEU A 674 -21.26 3.25 -27.71
C LEU A 674 -21.73 3.79 -26.36
N ARG A 675 -22.44 4.92 -26.38
CA ARG A 675 -23.07 5.48 -25.18
C ARG A 675 -24.41 4.79 -24.93
N THR A 676 -24.61 4.31 -23.72
CA THR A 676 -25.87 3.72 -23.26
C THR A 676 -26.36 4.44 -22.02
N GLU A 677 -27.58 4.94 -22.10
CA GLU A 677 -28.30 5.54 -20.98
C GLU A 677 -29.17 4.47 -20.31
N PHE A 678 -29.23 4.50 -18.98
CA PHE A 678 -30.01 3.56 -18.18
C PHE A 678 -31.26 4.27 -17.66
N PRO A 679 -32.46 4.01 -18.22
CA PRO A 679 -33.71 4.72 -17.88
C PRO A 679 -34.31 4.26 -16.54
N VAL A 680 -33.47 3.98 -15.55
CA VAL A 680 -33.86 3.50 -14.24
C VAL A 680 -34.32 4.69 -13.39
N LYS A 681 -35.58 4.68 -12.93
CA LYS A 681 -36.21 5.77 -12.13
C LYS A 681 -36.14 5.58 -10.61
N ALA A 682 -35.91 4.37 -10.13
CA ALA A 682 -35.84 4.11 -8.69
C ALA A 682 -34.51 4.60 -8.09
N ILE A 683 -34.58 5.07 -6.84
CA ILE A 683 -33.41 5.33 -5.98
C ILE A 683 -32.79 4.00 -5.56
N GLY A 684 -31.46 3.93 -5.52
CA GLY A 684 -30.75 2.72 -5.13
C GLY A 684 -29.38 2.57 -5.76
N HIS A 685 -28.71 1.46 -5.45
CA HIS A 685 -27.45 1.02 -6.05
C HIS A 685 -27.71 0.00 -7.15
N TYR A 686 -26.94 0.09 -8.23
CA TYR A 686 -27.06 -0.78 -9.41
C TYR A 686 -25.69 -1.25 -9.87
N THR A 687 -25.61 -2.53 -10.26
CA THR A 687 -24.45 -3.10 -10.94
C THR A 687 -24.64 -3.00 -12.44
N VAL A 688 -23.55 -2.72 -13.17
CA VAL A 688 -23.52 -2.71 -14.64
C VAL A 688 -22.47 -3.70 -15.10
N ASN A 689 -22.90 -4.72 -15.85
CA ASN A 689 -22.04 -5.65 -16.52
C ASN A 689 -22.01 -5.35 -18.01
N VAL A 690 -20.82 -5.12 -18.57
CA VAL A 690 -20.62 -4.82 -19.99
C VAL A 690 -19.73 -5.91 -20.60
N GLN A 691 -20.26 -6.69 -21.53
CA GLN A 691 -19.55 -7.81 -22.14
C GLN A 691 -19.29 -7.53 -23.62
N LEU A 692 -18.03 -7.55 -24.03
CA LEU A 692 -17.64 -7.62 -25.43
C LEU A 692 -17.57 -9.09 -25.84
N LYS A 693 -18.29 -9.50 -26.88
CA LYS A 693 -18.30 -10.87 -27.39
C LYS A 693 -17.93 -10.94 -28.86
N ASP A 694 -17.28 -12.03 -29.24
CA ASP A 694 -17.02 -12.39 -30.64
C ASP A 694 -18.31 -12.92 -31.33
N PRO A 695 -18.28 -13.23 -32.65
CA PRO A 695 -19.46 -13.75 -33.36
C PRO A 695 -19.94 -15.12 -32.89
N ALA A 696 -19.06 -15.90 -32.24
CA ALA A 696 -19.42 -17.18 -31.64
C ALA A 696 -20.05 -17.01 -30.25
N GLY A 697 -20.18 -15.77 -29.75
CA GLY A 697 -20.75 -15.46 -28.44
C GLY A 697 -19.76 -15.61 -27.29
N LYS A 698 -18.49 -15.89 -27.57
CA LYS A 698 -17.44 -15.98 -26.54
C LYS A 698 -17.12 -14.58 -26.03
N VAL A 699 -17.12 -14.41 -24.71
CA VAL A 699 -16.74 -13.15 -24.05
C VAL A 699 -15.24 -12.92 -24.24
N LEU A 700 -14.90 -11.80 -24.86
CA LEU A 700 -13.53 -11.31 -25.05
C LEU A 700 -13.09 -10.43 -23.89
N VAL A 701 -13.98 -9.55 -23.42
CA VAL A 701 -13.74 -8.60 -22.32
C VAL A 701 -15.01 -8.47 -21.50
N ASN A 702 -14.87 -8.49 -20.18
CA ASN A 702 -15.97 -8.31 -19.24
C ASN A 702 -15.64 -7.14 -18.28
N TYR A 703 -16.47 -6.10 -18.27
CA TYR A 703 -16.35 -5.00 -17.31
C TYR A 703 -17.50 -5.04 -16.30
N ASN A 704 -17.16 -4.93 -15.01
CA ASN A 704 -18.10 -4.81 -13.91
C ASN A 704 -17.99 -3.42 -13.28
N GLY A 705 -19.00 -2.59 -13.50
CA GLY A 705 -19.12 -1.25 -12.94
C GLY A 705 -20.34 -1.09 -12.04
N PHE A 706 -20.51 0.10 -11.49
CA PHE A 706 -21.61 0.41 -10.57
C PHE A 706 -22.11 1.84 -10.78
N PHE A 707 -23.39 2.09 -10.55
CA PHE A 707 -23.89 3.44 -10.35
C PHE A 707 -24.85 3.49 -9.17
N VAL A 708 -25.02 4.69 -8.62
CA VAL A 708 -26.01 4.95 -7.57
C VAL A 708 -26.93 6.07 -8.03
N ARG A 709 -28.23 5.93 -7.75
CA ARG A 709 -29.18 7.03 -7.79
C ARG A 709 -29.56 7.41 -6.37
N ILE A 710 -29.46 8.69 -6.04
CA ILE A 710 -29.79 9.26 -4.73
C ILE A 710 -30.90 10.31 -4.85
N PRO A 711 -31.63 10.61 -3.77
CA PRO A 711 -32.57 11.73 -3.72
C PRO A 711 -31.87 13.07 -4.01
N ALA A 712 -32.64 14.08 -4.41
CA ALA A 712 -32.11 15.44 -4.57
C ALA A 712 -31.51 15.96 -3.25
N ASP A 713 -30.38 16.68 -3.30
CA ASP A 713 -29.74 17.24 -2.10
C ASP A 713 -30.63 18.29 -1.43
N THR A 714 -31.17 17.94 -0.26
CA THR A 714 -31.95 18.86 0.59
C THR A 714 -31.19 19.30 1.85
N ARG A 715 -29.89 18.99 1.95
CA ARG A 715 -29.08 19.25 3.15
C ARG A 715 -28.82 20.75 3.29
N LYS A 716 -29.02 21.27 4.50
CA LYS A 716 -28.85 22.67 4.87
C LYS A 716 -27.63 22.90 5.75
N ALA A 717 -27.20 21.92 6.55
CA ALA A 717 -26.04 22.11 7.41
C ALA A 717 -24.75 22.29 6.57
N PHE A 718 -23.97 23.31 6.95
CA PHE A 718 -22.63 23.55 6.40
C PHE A 718 -21.58 23.52 7.50
N TYR A 719 -21.36 24.64 8.20
CA TYR A 719 -20.39 24.71 9.32
C TYR A 719 -20.75 23.78 10.48
N ASP A 720 -22.04 23.72 10.82
CA ASP A 720 -22.56 22.88 11.90
C ASP A 720 -22.72 21.40 11.49
N SER A 721 -22.38 21.03 10.25
CA SER A 721 -22.45 19.63 9.82
C SER A 721 -21.44 18.77 10.60
N PRO A 722 -21.85 17.65 11.22
CA PRO A 722 -20.91 16.76 11.90
C PRO A 722 -20.17 15.84 10.92
N TYR A 723 -20.59 15.79 9.65
CA TYR A 723 -20.14 14.77 8.70
C TYR A 723 -18.79 15.07 8.09
N PHE A 724 -17.86 14.13 8.26
CA PHE A 724 -16.47 14.26 7.91
C PHE A 724 -16.00 13.15 6.93
N LEU A 725 -15.04 13.48 6.05
CA LEU A 725 -14.34 12.50 5.22
C LEU A 725 -12.81 12.65 5.29
N TRP A 726 -12.13 11.52 5.47
CA TRP A 726 -10.68 11.45 5.40
C TRP A 726 -10.18 11.47 3.95
N ASN A 727 -9.37 12.47 3.61
CA ASN A 727 -8.81 12.65 2.27
C ASN A 727 -7.27 12.66 2.31
N PHE A 728 -6.68 11.77 1.52
CA PHE A 728 -5.23 11.56 1.40
C PHE A 728 -4.54 12.53 0.42
N GLY A 729 -5.30 13.39 -0.28
CA GLY A 729 -4.77 14.46 -1.12
C GLY A 729 -3.83 13.99 -2.23
N GLY A 730 -4.08 12.82 -2.83
CA GLY A 730 -3.23 12.22 -3.86
C GLY A 730 -2.40 11.04 -3.38
N ALA A 731 -2.15 10.91 -2.07
CA ALA A 731 -1.41 9.78 -1.53
C ALA A 731 -2.14 8.46 -1.78
N HIS A 732 -1.38 7.38 -1.92
CA HIS A 732 -1.86 6.00 -2.19
C HIS A 732 -2.75 5.85 -3.45
N GLY A 733 -2.59 6.77 -4.42
CA GLY A 733 -3.36 6.77 -5.66
C GLY A 733 -4.82 7.20 -5.49
N THR A 734 -5.10 8.03 -4.47
CA THR A 734 -6.37 8.75 -4.32
C THR A 734 -6.39 10.02 -5.20
N PRO A 735 -7.55 10.66 -5.48
CA PRO A 735 -7.55 11.94 -6.17
C PRO A 735 -6.90 13.04 -5.32
N GLY A 736 -6.18 13.96 -5.97
CA GLY A 736 -5.48 15.07 -5.32
C GLY A 736 -6.00 16.47 -5.71
N ASP A 737 -6.96 16.53 -6.63
CA ASP A 737 -7.60 17.76 -7.09
C ASP A 737 -8.89 18.06 -6.30
N LEU A 738 -9.12 19.35 -6.05
CA LEU A 738 -10.25 19.80 -5.25
C LEU A 738 -11.59 19.59 -5.95
N GLU A 739 -11.64 19.70 -7.28
CA GLU A 739 -12.88 19.58 -8.05
C GLU A 739 -13.48 18.17 -7.94
N THR A 740 -12.68 17.13 -8.19
CA THR A 740 -13.08 15.73 -8.02
C THR A 740 -13.50 15.44 -6.59
N VAL A 741 -12.67 15.82 -5.61
CA VAL A 741 -12.93 15.53 -4.20
C VAL A 741 -14.22 16.21 -3.73
N SER A 742 -14.36 17.51 -4.00
CA SER A 742 -15.54 18.26 -3.58
C SER A 742 -16.82 17.78 -4.27
N TYR A 743 -16.77 17.49 -5.57
CA TYR A 743 -17.93 16.96 -6.31
C TYR A 743 -18.47 15.69 -5.65
N LEU A 744 -17.58 14.73 -5.36
CA LEU A 744 -17.97 13.44 -4.80
C LEU A 744 -18.42 13.56 -3.34
N TYR A 745 -17.70 14.33 -2.52
CA TYR A 745 -18.02 14.48 -1.10
C TYR A 745 -19.32 15.23 -0.89
N ASN A 746 -19.62 16.22 -1.74
CA ASN A 746 -20.88 16.95 -1.72
C ASN A 746 -22.10 16.08 -2.04
N ARG A 747 -21.96 15.05 -2.89
CA ARG A 747 -23.04 14.09 -3.18
C ARG A 747 -23.32 13.14 -2.02
N ILE A 748 -22.31 12.85 -1.19
CA ILE A 748 -22.43 12.02 0.02
C ILE A 748 -22.85 12.86 1.24
N GLY A 749 -22.70 14.19 1.17
CA GLY A 749 -23.07 15.12 2.23
C GLY A 749 -22.02 15.35 3.31
N ALA A 750 -20.78 14.96 3.04
CA ALA A 750 -19.64 15.42 3.82
C ALA A 750 -19.24 16.82 3.37
N ARG A 751 -19.37 17.80 4.28
CA ARG A 751 -18.90 19.18 4.06
C ARG A 751 -17.52 19.40 4.66
N LYS A 752 -17.13 18.57 5.64
CA LYS A 752 -15.82 18.61 6.30
C LYS A 752 -14.90 17.53 5.73
N ALA A 753 -13.66 17.87 5.44
CA ALA A 753 -12.63 16.90 5.08
C ALA A 753 -11.23 17.35 5.50
N GLN A 754 -10.30 16.40 5.62
CA GLN A 754 -8.89 16.75 5.74
C GLN A 754 -8.36 17.33 4.43
N LEU A 755 -7.94 18.58 4.45
CA LEU A 755 -7.35 19.25 3.28
C LEU A 755 -5.83 19.08 3.34
N TRP A 756 -5.37 17.88 2.99
CA TRP A 756 -3.99 17.40 3.16
C TRP A 756 -2.91 18.44 2.86
N ASN A 757 -1.87 18.50 3.70
CA ASN A 757 -0.78 19.49 3.67
C ASN A 757 -1.25 20.96 3.70
N TYR A 758 -2.46 21.22 4.18
CA TYR A 758 -3.07 22.55 4.21
C TYR A 758 -3.06 23.23 2.83
N LYS A 759 -3.13 22.42 1.75
CA LYS A 759 -2.94 22.85 0.37
C LYS A 759 -3.87 24.01 -0.03
N TYR A 760 -5.09 24.02 0.50
CA TYR A 760 -6.13 25.02 0.22
C TYR A 760 -6.56 25.71 1.50
N SER A 761 -6.76 27.01 1.50
CA SER A 761 -7.39 27.79 2.58
C SER A 761 -8.89 27.59 2.61
N GLU A 762 -9.55 27.98 3.70
CA GLU A 762 -11.01 27.89 3.79
C GLU A 762 -11.71 28.75 2.73
N GLU A 763 -11.13 29.93 2.41
CA GLU A 763 -11.65 30.81 1.38
C GLU A 763 -11.66 30.15 -0.01
N GLU A 764 -10.59 29.44 -0.36
CA GLU A 764 -10.46 28.74 -1.64
C GLU A 764 -11.46 27.57 -1.77
N VAL A 765 -11.72 26.84 -0.68
CA VAL A 765 -12.63 25.68 -0.72
C VAL A 765 -14.10 26.03 -0.51
N ARG A 766 -14.41 27.26 -0.08
CA ARG A 766 -15.78 27.71 0.20
C ARG A 766 -16.69 27.64 -1.03
N SER A 767 -16.17 28.04 -2.20
CA SER A 767 -16.90 27.95 -3.48
C SER A 767 -17.28 26.53 -3.85
N HIS A 768 -16.56 25.54 -3.32
CA HIS A 768 -16.80 24.12 -3.48
C HIS A 768 -17.70 23.52 -2.38
N LYS A 769 -18.29 24.34 -1.50
CA LYS A 769 -19.10 23.90 -0.35
C LYS A 769 -18.35 22.89 0.55
N MET A 770 -17.05 23.12 0.73
CA MET A 770 -16.18 22.33 1.58
C MET A 770 -15.58 23.20 2.68
N MET A 771 -15.18 22.57 3.78
CA MET A 771 -14.38 23.18 4.84
C MET A 771 -13.36 22.17 5.40
N HIS A 772 -12.36 22.68 6.11
CA HIS A 772 -11.39 21.82 6.80
C HIS A 772 -12.05 21.14 8.00
N GLY A 773 -11.71 19.87 8.22
CA GLY A 773 -12.09 19.13 9.43
C GLY A 773 -11.25 19.53 10.65
N PRO A 774 -11.27 18.73 11.73
CA PRO A 774 -10.48 19.01 12.94
C PRO A 774 -8.99 19.24 12.63
N PHE A 775 -8.36 20.18 13.33
CA PHE A 775 -6.92 20.39 13.20
C PHE A 775 -6.14 19.16 13.67
N PRO A 776 -5.12 18.70 12.92
CA PRO A 776 -4.36 17.52 13.28
C PRO A 776 -3.39 17.82 14.43
N TYR A 777 -2.78 16.76 14.96
CA TYR A 777 -1.74 16.87 15.99
C TYR A 777 -0.56 17.73 15.53
N LEU A 778 -0.25 18.78 16.31
CA LEU A 778 0.88 19.68 16.06
C LEU A 778 2.11 19.27 16.88
N ARG A 779 3.29 19.34 16.27
CA ARG A 779 4.58 19.08 16.93
C ARG A 779 5.55 20.23 16.70
N SER A 780 6.25 20.64 17.76
CA SER A 780 7.41 21.51 17.63
C SER A 780 8.71 20.70 17.55
N LYS A 781 9.66 21.17 16.73
CA LYS A 781 11.03 20.63 16.65
C LYS A 781 12.03 21.44 17.47
N ALA A 782 11.58 22.50 18.14
CA ALA A 782 12.46 23.38 18.89
C ALA A 782 13.05 22.70 20.14
N ALA A 783 14.23 23.16 20.57
CA ALA A 783 15.01 22.50 21.60
C ALA A 783 14.50 22.84 23.01
N THR A 784 14.17 24.10 23.27
CA THR A 784 13.74 24.55 24.60
C THR A 784 12.21 24.63 24.73
N PRO A 785 11.65 24.49 25.94
CA PRO A 785 10.21 24.68 26.18
C PRO A 785 9.66 26.01 25.66
N GLU A 786 10.40 27.11 25.83
CA GLU A 786 9.99 28.45 25.40
C GLU A 786 9.93 28.57 23.88
N GLU A 787 10.95 28.03 23.19
CA GLU A 787 10.96 28.00 21.73
C GLU A 787 9.86 27.09 21.19
N ARG A 788 9.59 25.94 21.85
CA ARG A 788 8.48 25.05 21.50
C ARG A 788 7.14 25.75 21.65
N ALA A 789 6.92 26.47 22.75
CA ALA A 789 5.70 27.23 22.98
C ALA A 789 5.50 28.29 21.89
N LYS A 790 6.54 29.07 21.57
CA LYS A 790 6.48 30.10 20.50
C LYS A 790 6.21 29.50 19.12
N ASP A 791 6.83 28.37 18.80
CA ASP A 791 6.60 27.65 17.55
C ASP A 791 5.16 27.11 17.47
N LEU A 792 4.66 26.49 18.53
CA LEU A 792 3.27 26.04 18.60
C LEU A 792 2.28 27.20 18.48
N ASP A 793 2.49 28.30 19.20
CA ASP A 793 1.67 29.51 19.12
C ASP A 793 1.62 30.01 17.67
N ALA A 794 2.76 30.11 16.99
CA ALA A 794 2.83 30.53 15.58
C ALA A 794 2.11 29.56 14.62
N GLN A 795 2.25 28.25 14.85
CA GLN A 795 1.54 27.24 14.05
C GLN A 795 0.02 27.35 14.23
N ILE A 796 -0.45 27.50 15.47
CA ILE A 796 -1.88 27.63 15.80
C ILE A 796 -2.46 28.92 15.18
N GLN A 797 -1.80 30.07 15.39
CA GLN A 797 -2.24 31.35 14.84
C GLN A 797 -2.36 31.33 13.31
N ARG A 798 -1.43 30.64 12.63
CA ARG A 798 -1.49 30.43 11.18
C ARG A 798 -2.71 29.58 10.78
N LEU A 799 -3.01 28.52 11.53
CA LEU A 799 -4.10 27.60 11.23
C LEU A 799 -5.47 28.25 11.45
N ILE A 800 -5.70 28.91 12.59
CA ILE A 800 -6.97 29.57 12.88
C ILE A 800 -7.25 30.71 11.91
N LYS A 801 -6.21 31.44 11.46
CA LYS A 801 -6.36 32.46 10.42
C LYS A 801 -6.75 31.85 9.08
N ARG A 802 -6.22 30.66 8.76
CA ARG A 802 -6.45 29.98 7.47
C ARG A 802 -7.80 29.24 7.43
N TYR A 803 -8.28 28.77 8.59
CA TYR A 803 -9.51 28.00 8.74
C TYR A 803 -10.33 28.49 9.94
N PRO A 804 -10.92 29.71 9.84
CA PRO A 804 -11.62 30.34 10.96
C PRO A 804 -12.84 29.58 11.47
N HIS A 805 -13.43 28.66 10.69
CA HIS A 805 -14.60 27.89 11.12
C HIS A 805 -14.28 26.43 11.51
N THR A 806 -13.00 26.04 11.54
CA THR A 806 -12.62 24.77 12.17
C THR A 806 -12.77 24.91 13.68
N ASP A 807 -13.52 24.02 14.31
CA ASP A 807 -13.99 24.15 15.70
C ASP A 807 -13.27 23.22 16.69
N SER A 808 -12.34 22.39 16.20
CA SER A 808 -11.75 21.30 16.98
C SER A 808 -10.31 21.02 16.59
N ALA A 809 -9.55 20.47 17.53
CA ALA A 809 -8.16 20.07 17.35
C ALA A 809 -7.85 18.79 18.11
N LEU A 810 -6.98 17.95 17.53
CA LEU A 810 -6.45 16.77 18.18
C LEU A 810 -5.18 17.08 18.97
N ILE A 811 -5.09 16.51 20.17
CA ILE A 811 -3.87 16.54 20.99
C ILE A 811 -2.90 15.43 20.60
N PHE A 812 -3.40 14.30 20.10
CA PHE A 812 -2.59 13.18 19.62
C PHE A 812 -3.11 12.65 18.27
N HIS A 813 -2.19 12.04 17.51
CA HIS A 813 -2.47 11.26 16.31
C HIS A 813 -1.56 10.03 16.37
N GLU A 814 -2.14 8.83 16.35
CA GLU A 814 -1.44 7.52 16.29
C GLU A 814 -0.27 7.45 17.29
N SER A 815 -0.55 7.81 18.54
CA SER A 815 0.47 7.95 19.60
C SER A 815 0.55 6.73 20.53
N GLY A 816 -0.05 5.61 20.11
CA GLY A 816 -0.06 4.33 20.84
C GLY A 816 -1.05 4.32 22.00
N GLY A 817 -0.79 3.50 23.03
CA GLY A 817 -1.61 3.47 24.25
C GLY A 817 -1.40 2.25 25.15
N GLY A 818 -0.96 1.12 24.60
CA GLY A 818 -0.82 -0.13 25.36
C GLY A 818 -2.13 -0.91 25.44
N PRO A 819 -2.17 -2.03 26.20
CA PRO A 819 -3.39 -2.83 26.36
C PRO A 819 -4.48 -2.07 27.13
N ASP A 820 -5.71 -2.58 27.06
CA ASP A 820 -6.83 -2.04 27.83
C ASP A 820 -6.53 -2.09 29.35
N PRO A 821 -6.92 -1.05 30.12
CA PRO A 821 -6.65 -0.93 31.55
C PRO A 821 -7.48 -1.91 32.40
N LEU A 822 -6.90 -2.47 33.47
CA LEU A 822 -7.58 -3.41 34.37
C LEU A 822 -8.67 -2.73 35.23
N GLU A 823 -8.58 -1.41 35.39
CA GLU A 823 -9.55 -0.58 36.12
C GLU A 823 -10.96 -0.69 35.54
N LEU A 824 -11.09 -0.92 34.23
CA LEU A 824 -12.39 -1.15 33.59
C LEU A 824 -13.07 -2.45 34.03
N CYS A 825 -12.32 -3.38 34.62
CA CYS A 825 -12.82 -4.63 35.20
C CYS A 825 -12.67 -4.64 36.73
N GLY A 826 -12.50 -3.47 37.36
CA GLY A 826 -12.33 -3.31 38.81
C GLY A 826 -10.98 -3.77 39.37
N GLY A 827 -10.01 -4.08 38.51
CA GLY A 827 -8.64 -4.39 38.89
C GLY A 827 -7.76 -3.14 38.99
N VAL A 828 -6.47 -3.35 39.29
CA VAL A 828 -5.45 -2.29 39.31
C VAL A 828 -4.38 -2.65 38.31
N THR A 829 -4.08 -1.76 37.36
CA THR A 829 -2.93 -1.95 36.47
C THR A 829 -1.64 -1.63 37.23
N GLU A 830 -0.73 -2.59 37.31
CA GLU A 830 0.61 -2.38 37.87
C GLU A 830 1.42 -1.44 36.96
N ILE A 831 2.00 -0.40 37.54
CA ILE A 831 2.81 0.60 36.84
C ILE A 831 4.24 0.56 37.40
N THR A 832 5.20 0.18 36.56
CA THR A 832 6.62 0.26 36.94
C THR A 832 7.10 1.71 36.97
N PRO A 833 8.19 2.04 37.68
CA PRO A 833 8.76 3.39 37.69
C PRO A 833 9.06 3.94 36.28
N GLU A 834 9.53 3.09 35.37
CA GLU A 834 9.84 3.46 33.98
C GLU A 834 8.58 3.82 33.20
N LEU A 835 7.52 3.01 33.35
CA LEU A 835 6.23 3.26 32.70
C LEU A 835 5.60 4.55 33.24
N LYS A 836 5.67 4.77 34.56
CA LYS A 836 5.23 6.02 35.18
C LYS A 836 5.95 7.24 34.58
N ALA A 837 7.27 7.19 34.45
CA ALA A 837 8.04 8.27 33.84
C ALA A 837 7.71 8.49 32.34
N GLU A 838 7.36 7.42 31.61
CA GLU A 838 6.87 7.53 30.23
C GLU A 838 5.48 8.20 30.18
N ASP A 839 4.57 7.82 31.09
CA ASP A 839 3.21 8.38 31.22
C ASP A 839 3.25 9.87 31.54
N GLU A 840 4.09 10.27 32.50
CA GLU A 840 4.34 11.67 32.85
C GLU A 840 4.89 12.46 31.65
N ARG A 841 5.87 11.91 30.92
CA ARG A 841 6.46 12.56 29.74
C ARG A 841 5.44 12.73 28.60
N LYS A 842 4.60 11.73 28.37
CA LYS A 842 3.51 11.81 27.38
C LYS A 842 2.47 12.85 27.79
N SER A 843 2.06 12.82 29.06
CA SER A 843 1.13 13.79 29.63
C SER A 843 1.66 15.21 29.51
N GLN A 844 2.93 15.45 29.83
CA GLN A 844 3.54 16.77 29.71
C GLN A 844 3.51 17.31 28.27
N ARG A 845 3.77 16.46 27.25
CA ARG A 845 3.67 16.87 25.84
C ARG A 845 2.24 17.25 25.44
N ALA A 846 1.26 16.48 25.91
CA ALA A 846 -0.15 16.79 25.68
C ALA A 846 -0.58 18.08 26.39
N ILE A 847 -0.07 18.33 27.61
CA ILE A 847 -0.31 19.57 28.36
C ILE A 847 0.30 20.76 27.63
N GLU A 848 1.56 20.67 27.16
CA GLU A 848 2.22 21.74 26.40
C GLU A 848 1.39 22.17 25.19
N LEU A 849 0.90 21.22 24.39
CA LEU A 849 0.07 21.50 23.21
C LEU A 849 -1.32 22.04 23.59
N ALA A 850 -1.99 21.44 24.57
CA ALA A 850 -3.31 21.89 24.99
C ALA A 850 -3.29 23.31 25.57
N GLN A 851 -2.26 23.64 26.36
CA GLN A 851 -2.06 25.00 26.86
C GLN A 851 -1.80 26.00 25.72
N ALA A 852 -1.06 25.61 24.68
CA ALA A 852 -0.89 26.45 23.49
C ALA A 852 -2.22 26.74 22.79
N TRP A 853 -3.09 25.74 22.65
CA TRP A 853 -4.45 25.96 22.14
C TRP A 853 -5.28 26.88 23.05
N ARG A 854 -5.30 26.65 24.36
CA ARG A 854 -6.07 27.49 25.29
C ARG A 854 -5.63 28.95 25.28
N ARG A 855 -4.31 29.23 25.15
CA ARG A 855 -3.81 30.61 25.06
C ARG A 855 -4.18 31.31 23.75
N ASN A 856 -4.14 30.60 22.62
CA ASN A 856 -4.27 31.22 21.29
C ASN A 856 -5.68 31.15 20.71
N ALA A 857 -6.45 30.12 21.06
CA ALA A 857 -7.76 29.83 20.51
C ALA A 857 -8.61 29.02 21.52
N PRO A 858 -9.01 29.62 22.66
CA PRO A 858 -9.73 28.92 23.73
C PRO A 858 -11.11 28.37 23.32
N HIS A 859 -11.66 28.86 22.21
CA HIS A 859 -12.93 28.40 21.64
C HIS A 859 -12.82 27.05 20.89
N ILE A 860 -11.61 26.58 20.60
CA ILE A 860 -11.37 25.30 19.92
C ILE A 860 -11.57 24.14 20.90
N ARG A 861 -12.42 23.18 20.50
CA ARG A 861 -12.65 21.93 21.23
C ARG A 861 -11.42 21.03 21.14
N LEU A 862 -10.86 20.63 22.28
CA LEU A 862 -9.70 19.75 22.37
C LEU A 862 -10.13 18.31 22.57
N THR A 863 -9.79 17.48 21.58
CA THR A 863 -10.07 16.05 21.61
C THR A 863 -8.75 15.30 21.82
N VAL A 864 -8.68 14.54 22.91
CA VAL A 864 -7.51 13.73 23.25
C VAL A 864 -7.81 12.29 22.85
N GLY A 865 -7.01 11.71 21.95
CA GLY A 865 -7.28 10.39 21.39
C GLY A 865 -6.72 10.23 19.97
N ASN A 866 -7.53 9.65 19.07
CA ASN A 866 -7.12 9.26 17.71
C ASN A 866 -5.86 8.39 17.72
N SER A 867 -5.98 7.21 18.33
CA SER A 867 -4.98 6.13 18.20
C SER A 867 -5.67 4.77 18.24
N GLY A 868 -5.24 3.81 17.43
CA GLY A 868 -5.75 2.42 17.51
C GLY A 868 -5.75 1.77 18.92
N GLY A 869 -4.91 2.25 19.85
CA GLY A 869 -4.90 1.88 21.27
C GLY A 869 -5.43 2.96 22.22
N THR A 870 -6.43 3.74 21.81
CA THR A 870 -6.91 4.93 22.52
C THR A 870 -7.23 4.66 23.99
N ILE A 871 -7.88 3.55 24.32
CA ILE A 871 -8.32 3.27 25.70
C ILE A 871 -7.12 3.25 26.66
N GLY A 872 -6.05 2.54 26.28
CA GLY A 872 -4.80 2.54 27.05
C GLY A 872 -4.14 3.92 27.09
N LEU A 873 -4.15 4.68 25.99
CA LEU A 873 -3.60 6.05 25.96
C LEU A 873 -4.29 6.96 26.98
N ILE A 874 -5.62 6.94 27.00
CA ILE A 874 -6.42 7.76 27.92
C ILE A 874 -6.17 7.36 29.37
N ALA A 875 -6.08 6.05 29.66
CA ALA A 875 -5.79 5.56 31.00
C ALA A 875 -4.45 6.09 31.53
N ARG A 876 -3.41 6.07 30.67
CA ARG A 876 -2.07 6.59 31.02
C ARG A 876 -2.11 8.08 31.39
N LEU A 877 -2.83 8.88 30.61
CA LEU A 877 -2.98 10.32 30.88
C LEU A 877 -3.76 10.57 32.18
N PHE A 878 -4.85 9.84 32.42
CA PHE A 878 -5.66 10.00 33.63
C PHE A 878 -4.91 9.54 34.89
N ARG A 879 -4.16 8.44 34.85
CA ARG A 879 -3.28 8.02 35.96
C ARG A 879 -2.21 9.06 36.30
N ALA A 880 -1.69 9.74 35.28
CA ALA A 880 -0.71 10.82 35.45
C ALA A 880 -1.33 12.17 35.86
N GLY A 881 -2.65 12.24 36.07
CA GLY A 881 -3.34 13.45 36.52
C GLY A 881 -3.51 14.53 35.44
N TYR A 882 -3.81 14.14 34.20
CA TYR A 882 -4.01 15.10 33.10
C TYR A 882 -5.04 16.20 33.45
N PRO A 883 -4.74 17.49 33.32
CA PRO A 883 -5.64 18.56 33.78
C PRO A 883 -7.01 18.54 33.08
N ARG A 884 -8.08 18.61 33.87
CA ARG A 884 -9.46 18.55 33.38
C ARG A 884 -9.79 19.70 32.42
N ASP A 885 -9.30 20.90 32.66
CA ASP A 885 -9.53 22.11 31.84
C ASP A 885 -8.84 22.06 30.45
N LEU A 886 -7.94 21.10 30.26
CA LEU A 886 -7.18 20.91 29.02
C LEU A 886 -7.74 19.81 28.10
N ILE A 887 -8.91 19.26 28.42
CA ILE A 887 -9.60 18.24 27.61
C ILE A 887 -11.10 18.56 27.53
N ASP A 888 -11.67 18.50 26.32
CA ASP A 888 -13.10 18.72 26.08
C ASP A 888 -13.82 17.42 25.66
N ARG A 889 -13.12 16.52 24.96
CA ARG A 889 -13.64 15.23 24.51
C ARG A 889 -12.57 14.13 24.55
N ILE A 890 -13.04 12.89 24.73
CA ILE A 890 -12.22 11.69 24.60
C ILE A 890 -12.42 11.13 23.18
N GLY A 891 -11.36 11.14 22.38
CA GLY A 891 -11.41 10.78 20.97
C GLY A 891 -11.18 9.30 20.74
N GLU A 892 -12.01 8.64 19.94
CA GLU A 892 -11.95 7.20 19.64
C GLU A 892 -11.48 6.96 18.21
N GLU A 893 -10.44 6.16 18.06
CA GLU A 893 -10.02 5.58 16.78
C GLU A 893 -9.75 4.09 17.00
N SER A 894 -10.62 3.26 16.44
CA SER A 894 -10.43 1.82 16.37
C SER A 894 -10.99 1.32 15.04
N VAL A 895 -10.49 0.15 14.64
CA VAL A 895 -11.02 -0.56 13.49
C VAL A 895 -12.31 -1.28 13.89
N GLY A 896 -13.33 -1.22 13.03
CA GLY A 896 -14.58 -1.94 13.25
C GLY A 896 -14.47 -3.39 12.84
N GLN A 897 -13.65 -3.66 11.80
CA GLN A 897 -13.46 -4.99 11.20
C GLN A 897 -14.82 -5.68 11.01
N THR A 898 -14.89 -7.00 11.24
CA THR A 898 -16.11 -7.80 11.09
C THR A 898 -17.03 -7.77 12.31
N MET A 899 -16.64 -7.10 13.39
CA MET A 899 -17.45 -7.02 14.61
C MET A 899 -18.71 -6.18 14.45
N PRO A 900 -19.86 -6.61 14.99
CA PRO A 900 -21.06 -5.77 15.07
C PRO A 900 -20.78 -4.40 15.74
N PRO A 901 -21.30 -3.29 15.20
CA PRO A 901 -21.17 -1.94 15.75
C PRO A 901 -21.55 -1.81 17.22
N GLU A 902 -22.50 -2.59 17.69
CA GLU A 902 -22.92 -2.59 19.09
C GLU A 902 -21.80 -3.08 20.02
N ARG A 903 -20.88 -3.92 19.51
CA ARG A 903 -19.67 -4.33 20.23
C ARG A 903 -18.48 -3.42 19.93
N SER A 904 -18.17 -3.19 18.65
CA SER A 904 -16.95 -2.48 18.24
C SER A 904 -17.05 -0.96 18.38
N THR A 905 -18.25 -0.39 18.30
CA THR A 905 -18.51 1.04 18.42
C THR A 905 -19.11 1.41 19.75
N ALA A 906 -20.30 0.91 20.08
CA ALA A 906 -20.93 1.24 21.36
C ALA A 906 -20.08 0.74 22.54
N GLY A 907 -19.49 -0.45 22.44
CA GLY A 907 -18.57 -0.98 23.46
C GLY A 907 -17.33 -0.09 23.66
N SER A 908 -16.64 0.32 22.60
CA SER A 908 -15.46 1.21 22.70
C SER A 908 -15.81 2.59 23.28
N PHE A 909 -16.93 3.18 22.84
CA PHE A 909 -17.42 4.45 23.36
C PHE A 909 -17.77 4.35 24.85
N TRP A 910 -18.46 3.29 25.23
CA TRP A 910 -18.81 3.02 26.62
C TRP A 910 -17.55 2.83 27.49
N LYS A 911 -16.55 2.09 27.02
CA LYS A 911 -15.27 1.90 27.76
C LYS A 911 -14.56 3.23 28.03
N LEU A 912 -14.51 4.13 27.05
CA LEU A 912 -13.89 5.45 27.21
C LEU A 912 -14.66 6.33 28.18
N TYR A 913 -16.00 6.31 28.08
CA TYR A 913 -16.87 7.01 29.03
C TYR A 913 -16.67 6.50 30.46
N GLU A 914 -16.66 5.18 30.64
CA GLU A 914 -16.48 4.55 31.94
C GLU A 914 -15.09 4.82 32.54
N LEU A 915 -14.05 4.81 31.71
CA LEU A 915 -12.71 5.20 32.11
C LEU A 915 -12.67 6.64 32.62
N GLY A 916 -13.36 7.56 31.92
CA GLY A 916 -13.57 8.93 32.40
C GLY A 916 -14.23 8.96 33.77
N ARG A 917 -15.31 8.18 33.97
CA ARG A 917 -16.01 8.09 35.26
C ARG A 917 -15.09 7.61 36.39
N ILE A 918 -14.32 6.55 36.16
CA ILE A 918 -13.39 5.95 37.15
C ILE A 918 -12.38 6.98 37.66
N TYR A 919 -11.81 7.79 36.76
CA TYR A 919 -10.79 8.79 37.10
C TYR A 919 -11.34 10.19 37.40
N GLY A 920 -12.66 10.37 37.48
CA GLY A 920 -13.29 11.65 37.86
C GLY A 920 -13.58 12.63 36.71
N TYR A 921 -13.44 12.21 35.46
CA TYR A 921 -13.75 12.97 34.23
C TYR A 921 -15.14 12.64 33.66
N LYS A 922 -16.12 12.40 34.55
CA LYS A 922 -17.46 11.87 34.22
C LYS A 922 -18.33 12.72 33.28
N ASP A 923 -17.94 13.98 33.07
CA ASP A 923 -18.65 14.95 32.25
C ASP A 923 -18.09 15.06 30.82
N LEU A 924 -17.01 14.34 30.50
CA LEU A 924 -16.47 14.27 29.15
C LEU A 924 -17.33 13.36 28.27
N GLY A 925 -17.69 13.88 27.10
CA GLY A 925 -18.25 13.07 26.02
C GLY A 925 -17.17 12.37 25.21
N VAL A 926 -17.56 11.30 24.52
CA VAL A 926 -16.74 10.62 23.52
C VAL A 926 -16.97 11.20 22.12
N GLU A 927 -15.97 11.10 21.24
CA GLU A 927 -16.01 11.60 19.86
C GLU A 927 -15.35 10.61 18.90
N ALA A 928 -15.97 10.34 17.75
CA ALA A 928 -15.33 9.64 16.64
C ALA A 928 -14.27 10.54 15.99
N CYS A 929 -13.01 10.12 15.99
CA CYS A 929 -11.93 10.86 15.35
C CYS A 929 -11.87 10.60 13.83
N TYR A 930 -11.04 11.32 13.09
CA TYR A 930 -11.13 11.33 11.63
C TYR A 930 -10.69 10.04 10.91
N GLU A 931 -9.97 9.12 11.57
CA GLU A 931 -9.61 7.78 11.03
C GLU A 931 -10.59 6.69 11.51
N TRP A 932 -11.70 7.09 12.13
CA TRP A 932 -12.76 6.21 12.58
C TRP A 932 -13.77 5.96 11.45
N LYS A 933 -14.37 4.81 11.26
CA LYS A 933 -14.06 3.46 11.76
C LYS A 933 -13.94 2.58 10.54
N SER A 934 -12.79 1.94 10.35
CA SER A 934 -12.61 1.15 9.12
C SER A 934 -13.33 -0.19 9.19
N ARG A 935 -14.03 -0.48 8.10
CA ARG A 935 -14.57 -1.79 7.74
C ARG A 935 -14.08 -2.13 6.34
N LEU A 936 -13.44 -3.28 6.20
CA LEU A 936 -12.88 -3.71 4.93
C LEU A 936 -13.98 -4.34 4.06
N PRO A 937 -14.30 -3.77 2.88
CA PRO A 937 -15.34 -4.33 2.02
C PRO A 937 -15.12 -5.81 1.64
N ARG A 938 -13.86 -6.25 1.55
CA ARG A 938 -13.50 -7.63 1.20
C ARG A 938 -13.92 -8.68 2.23
N CYS A 939 -14.24 -8.29 3.46
CA CYS A 939 -14.66 -9.19 4.53
C CYS A 939 -16.18 -9.39 4.59
N PHE A 940 -16.95 -8.82 3.66
CA PHE A 940 -18.41 -8.82 3.74
C PHE A 940 -19.09 -8.99 2.38
N THR A 941 -20.34 -9.46 2.42
CA THR A 941 -21.26 -9.13 1.34
C THR A 941 -21.49 -7.61 1.29
N PRO A 942 -21.78 -7.04 0.11
CA PRO A 942 -22.00 -5.59 0.00
C PRO A 942 -23.14 -5.07 0.89
N ARG A 943 -24.18 -5.88 1.11
CA ARG A 943 -25.30 -5.58 2.02
C ARG A 943 -24.86 -5.52 3.49
N LYS A 944 -24.13 -6.54 3.96
CA LYS A 944 -23.65 -6.57 5.35
C LYS A 944 -22.69 -5.41 5.65
N HIS A 945 -21.77 -5.10 4.73
CA HIS A 945 -20.89 -3.94 4.88
C HIS A 945 -21.68 -2.63 5.05
N ALA A 946 -22.67 -2.40 4.19
CA ALA A 946 -23.53 -1.22 4.24
C ALA A 946 -24.33 -1.14 5.56
N SER A 947 -24.94 -2.24 6.01
CA SER A 947 -25.65 -2.33 7.29
C SER A 947 -24.76 -1.97 8.49
N LEU A 948 -23.55 -2.52 8.55
CA LEU A 948 -22.63 -2.28 9.67
C LEU A 948 -22.21 -0.80 9.70
N CYS A 949 -21.85 -0.22 8.55
CA CYS A 949 -21.51 1.19 8.46
C CYS A 949 -22.67 2.11 8.86
N ALA A 950 -23.90 1.82 8.43
CA ALA A 950 -25.07 2.63 8.82
C ALA A 950 -25.26 2.66 10.34
N ARG A 951 -25.08 1.51 10.99
CA ARG A 951 -25.22 1.35 12.44
C ARG A 951 -24.08 2.02 13.22
N ASP A 952 -22.84 2.03 12.71
CA ASP A 952 -21.78 2.85 13.32
C ASP A 952 -22.19 4.33 13.39
N LEU A 953 -22.74 4.88 12.30
CA LEU A 953 -23.18 6.27 12.23
C LEU A 953 -24.34 6.56 13.20
N LEU A 954 -25.31 5.65 13.30
CA LEU A 954 -26.44 5.76 14.24
C LEU A 954 -25.97 5.77 15.69
N ILE A 955 -25.02 4.88 16.04
CA ILE A 955 -24.47 4.82 17.38
C ILE A 955 -23.67 6.10 17.69
N ALA A 956 -22.86 6.61 16.75
CA ALA A 956 -22.14 7.86 16.95
C ALA A 956 -23.09 9.06 17.19
N HIS A 957 -24.23 9.10 16.50
CA HIS A 957 -25.29 10.08 16.74
C HIS A 957 -25.93 9.94 18.12
N ALA A 958 -26.25 8.72 18.56
CA ALA A 958 -26.81 8.45 19.89
C ALA A 958 -25.87 8.90 21.02
N TRP A 959 -24.55 8.78 20.80
CA TRP A 959 -23.51 9.26 21.71
C TRP A 959 -23.18 10.76 21.56
N LYS A 960 -23.90 11.48 20.69
CA LYS A 960 -23.72 12.92 20.43
C LYS A 960 -22.26 13.25 20.06
N SER A 961 -21.67 12.42 19.21
CA SER A 961 -20.34 12.66 18.65
C SER A 961 -20.35 13.91 17.76
N PRO A 962 -19.53 14.94 18.05
CA PRO A 962 -19.51 16.17 17.24
C PRO A 962 -18.96 15.97 15.83
N THR A 963 -18.02 15.04 15.67
CA THR A 963 -17.49 14.59 14.38
C THR A 963 -18.01 13.20 14.10
N ILE A 964 -18.52 12.96 12.90
CA ILE A 964 -19.01 11.66 12.44
C ILE A 964 -18.41 11.40 11.06
N PRO A 965 -17.31 10.63 10.98
CA PRO A 965 -16.78 10.20 9.70
C PRO A 965 -17.80 9.32 8.95
N VAL A 966 -18.10 9.68 7.71
CA VAL A 966 -19.04 8.92 6.87
C VAL A 966 -18.27 8.04 5.87
N PRO A 967 -18.86 6.94 5.38
CA PRO A 967 -18.25 6.16 4.30
C PRO A 967 -18.12 6.98 3.01
N GLY A 968 -16.91 7.09 2.47
CA GLY A 968 -16.67 7.85 1.22
C GLY A 968 -15.22 7.96 0.76
N GLY A 969 -14.28 7.28 1.42
CA GLY A 969 -12.90 7.18 0.95
C GLY A 969 -12.77 6.34 -0.33
N PHE A 970 -11.63 6.47 -1.00
CA PHE A 970 -11.28 5.65 -2.17
C PHE A 970 -10.49 4.43 -1.76
N GLU A 971 -10.80 3.30 -2.40
CA GLU A 971 -9.91 2.15 -2.44
C GLU A 971 -8.52 2.58 -2.93
N LYS A 972 -7.49 2.02 -2.31
CA LYS A 972 -6.11 2.43 -2.50
C LYS A 972 -5.51 1.70 -3.70
N ALA A 973 -4.78 2.42 -4.54
CA ALA A 973 -4.24 1.87 -5.78
C ALA A 973 -2.82 1.29 -5.65
N ASN A 974 -2.31 1.19 -4.41
CA ASN A 974 -0.99 0.64 -4.08
C ASN A 974 -1.10 -0.35 -2.90
N SER A 975 0.02 -0.81 -2.34
CA SER A 975 0.00 -1.79 -1.23
C SER A 975 -0.65 -1.31 0.06
N TYR A 976 -0.94 -0.01 0.23
CA TYR A 976 -1.77 0.45 1.35
C TYR A 976 -3.16 -0.21 1.31
N TYR A 977 -3.60 -0.69 0.12
CA TYR A 977 -4.76 -1.57 -0.05
C TYR A 977 -4.72 -2.80 0.86
N ASN A 978 -3.53 -3.36 1.09
CA ASN A 978 -3.39 -4.58 1.85
C ASN A 978 -3.78 -4.37 3.32
N THR A 979 -3.67 -3.15 3.84
CA THR A 979 -3.99 -2.85 5.23
C THR A 979 -5.49 -2.89 5.52
N VAL A 980 -5.84 -2.87 6.80
CA VAL A 980 -7.22 -2.62 7.30
C VAL A 980 -7.81 -1.29 6.89
N TRP A 981 -7.02 -0.35 6.38
CA TRP A 981 -7.43 0.97 5.89
C TRP A 981 -7.50 1.06 4.36
N GLY A 982 -7.18 -0.04 3.68
CA GLY A 982 -7.04 -0.11 2.24
C GLY A 982 -8.34 -0.04 1.43
N GLY A 983 -9.47 -0.29 2.10
CA GLY A 983 -10.80 -0.23 1.53
C GLY A 983 -11.29 1.19 1.22
N GLY A 984 -12.45 1.29 0.57
CA GLY A 984 -13.11 2.56 0.30
C GLY A 984 -14.57 2.39 -0.05
N GLY A 985 -15.33 3.50 0.03
CA GLY A 985 -16.67 3.58 -0.52
C GLY A 985 -16.66 3.69 -2.05
N PHE A 986 -15.62 4.30 -2.62
CA PHE A 986 -15.36 4.27 -4.04
C PHE A 986 -14.32 3.22 -4.40
N THR A 987 -14.43 2.63 -5.59
CA THR A 987 -13.30 1.89 -6.19
C THR A 987 -12.13 2.83 -6.43
N ARG A 988 -10.95 2.27 -6.69
CA ARG A 988 -9.73 3.05 -6.88
C ARG A 988 -9.87 4.13 -7.96
N TYR A 989 -9.15 5.22 -7.78
CA TYR A 989 -9.07 6.29 -8.79
C TYR A 989 -8.18 5.83 -9.95
N PRO A 990 -8.53 6.12 -11.22
CA PRO A 990 -9.60 7.03 -11.69
C PRO A 990 -10.97 6.38 -11.95
N LEU A 991 -11.15 5.08 -11.69
CA LEU A 991 -12.45 4.42 -11.91
C LEU A 991 -13.56 5.03 -11.03
N ALA A 992 -13.25 5.24 -9.75
CA ALA A 992 -14.11 5.92 -8.77
C ALA A 992 -15.58 5.46 -8.76
N GLN A 993 -15.86 4.16 -9.01
CA GLN A 993 -17.22 3.63 -9.02
C GLN A 993 -17.78 3.54 -7.59
N PRO A 994 -19.07 3.80 -7.36
CA PRO A 994 -19.65 3.81 -6.02
C PRO A 994 -20.02 2.39 -5.59
N ARG A 995 -19.47 1.93 -4.46
CA ARG A 995 -19.94 0.71 -3.78
C ARG A 995 -21.27 0.99 -3.06
N PRO A 996 -22.06 -0.04 -2.67
CA PRO A 996 -23.35 0.18 -2.00
C PRO A 996 -23.31 1.05 -0.73
N VAL A 997 -22.17 1.09 -0.03
CA VAL A 997 -21.98 1.93 1.15
C VAL A 997 -22.04 3.44 0.85
N ILE A 998 -21.83 3.85 -0.41
CA ILE A 998 -22.00 5.26 -0.83
C ILE A 998 -23.46 5.70 -0.70
N SER A 999 -24.41 4.82 -1.02
CA SER A 999 -25.84 5.09 -0.78
C SER A 999 -26.10 5.34 0.71
N VAL A 1000 -25.49 4.53 1.59
CA VAL A 1000 -25.62 4.71 3.05
C VAL A 1000 -25.17 6.10 3.47
N GLY A 1001 -23.98 6.53 3.08
CA GLY A 1001 -23.49 7.87 3.42
C GLY A 1001 -24.42 8.98 2.91
N ALA A 1002 -24.81 8.93 1.64
CA ALA A 1002 -25.66 9.97 1.04
C ALA A 1002 -27.06 10.06 1.67
N ILE A 1003 -27.70 8.90 1.93
CA ILE A 1003 -29.03 8.85 2.55
C ILE A 1003 -28.95 9.26 4.02
N PHE A 1004 -27.95 8.76 4.74
CA PHE A 1004 -27.77 9.06 6.15
C PHE A 1004 -27.60 10.56 6.39
N THR A 1005 -26.68 11.21 5.67
CA THR A 1005 -26.44 12.65 5.87
C THR A 1005 -27.64 13.51 5.48
N GLN A 1006 -28.51 13.04 4.58
CA GLN A 1006 -29.74 13.73 4.22
C GLN A 1006 -30.87 13.55 5.23
N VAL A 1007 -31.05 12.33 5.73
CA VAL A 1007 -32.06 12.01 6.75
C VAL A 1007 -31.71 12.68 8.08
N PHE A 1008 -30.45 12.61 8.49
CA PHE A 1008 -29.93 13.14 9.76
C PHE A 1008 -29.31 14.54 9.62
N ASP A 1009 -29.68 15.31 8.60
CA ASP A 1009 -29.32 16.73 8.50
C ASP A 1009 -30.09 17.56 9.55
N GLN A 1010 -29.37 18.39 10.31
CA GLN A 1010 -29.91 19.28 11.37
C GLN A 1010 -30.82 18.57 12.38
N VAL A 1011 -30.44 17.36 12.79
CA VAL A 1011 -31.17 16.58 13.79
C VAL A 1011 -30.55 16.71 15.18
N GLU A 1012 -31.38 16.50 16.20
CA GLU A 1012 -30.94 16.36 17.58
C GLU A 1012 -31.40 15.01 18.12
N PHE A 1013 -30.45 14.23 18.66
CA PHE A 1013 -30.77 12.98 19.34
C PHE A 1013 -31.48 13.26 20.68
N LEU A 1014 -32.67 12.69 20.86
CA LEU A 1014 -33.47 12.87 22.07
C LEU A 1014 -33.32 11.70 23.04
N ARG A 1015 -33.55 10.47 22.56
CA ARG A 1015 -33.56 9.25 23.39
C ARG A 1015 -33.53 7.98 22.56
N MET A 1016 -33.19 6.88 23.21
CA MET A 1016 -33.49 5.52 22.75
C MET A 1016 -34.82 5.07 23.38
N ILE A 1017 -35.80 4.70 22.55
CA ILE A 1017 -37.12 4.24 23.00
C ILE A 1017 -37.02 2.75 23.35
N PRO A 1018 -37.43 2.32 24.56
CA PRO A 1018 -37.54 0.91 24.89
C PRO A 1018 -38.52 0.21 23.95
N THR A 1019 -38.10 -0.94 23.42
CA THR A 1019 -38.89 -1.74 22.47
C THR A 1019 -39.48 -3.00 23.10
N GLY A 1020 -39.13 -3.29 24.36
CA GLY A 1020 -39.37 -4.58 25.00
C GLY A 1020 -38.27 -5.62 24.76
N SER A 1021 -37.33 -5.35 23.85
CA SER A 1021 -36.13 -6.16 23.62
C SER A 1021 -34.85 -5.32 23.80
N GLN A 1022 -33.81 -5.89 24.41
CA GLN A 1022 -32.52 -5.22 24.56
C GLN A 1022 -31.68 -5.21 23.27
N THR A 1023 -32.09 -5.97 22.25
CA THR A 1023 -31.41 -6.05 20.95
C THR A 1023 -32.26 -5.51 19.80
N VAL A 1024 -33.39 -4.87 20.08
CA VAL A 1024 -34.14 -4.10 19.06
C VAL A 1024 -34.05 -2.63 19.43
N TYR A 1025 -33.32 -1.88 18.62
CA TYR A 1025 -33.01 -0.48 18.88
C TYR A 1025 -34.02 0.41 18.17
N ALA A 1026 -34.48 1.46 18.85
CA ALA A 1026 -35.31 2.52 18.29
C ALA A 1026 -34.79 3.87 18.79
N LEU A 1027 -34.13 4.64 17.93
CA LEU A 1027 -33.59 5.96 18.27
C LEU A 1027 -34.55 7.06 17.81
N GLU A 1028 -34.85 8.01 18.69
CA GLU A 1028 -35.71 9.17 18.42
C GLU A 1028 -34.88 10.44 18.26
N PHE A 1029 -35.12 11.15 17.16
CA PHE A 1029 -34.47 12.41 16.82
C PHE A 1029 -35.49 13.50 16.54
N ARG A 1030 -35.19 14.73 16.95
CA ARG A 1030 -35.93 15.93 16.54
C ARG A 1030 -35.39 16.46 15.22
N LYS A 1031 -36.27 16.81 14.28
CA LYS A 1031 -35.92 17.44 13.00
C LYS A 1031 -36.94 18.54 12.66
N GLY A 1032 -36.56 19.80 12.88
CA GLY A 1032 -37.50 20.92 12.80
C GLY A 1032 -38.66 20.72 13.80
N GLU A 1033 -39.89 20.82 13.32
CA GLU A 1033 -41.11 20.57 14.12
C GLU A 1033 -41.49 19.07 14.19
N GLY A 1034 -40.85 18.22 13.40
CA GLY A 1034 -41.13 16.78 13.33
C GLY A 1034 -40.05 15.91 13.96
N PHE A 1035 -40.16 14.61 13.68
CA PHE A 1035 -39.33 13.57 14.28
C PHE A 1035 -38.82 12.58 13.23
N ILE A 1036 -37.62 12.06 13.47
CA ILE A 1036 -37.03 10.92 12.76
C ILE A 1036 -36.81 9.78 13.75
N TYR A 1037 -37.17 8.56 13.33
CA TYR A 1037 -36.96 7.35 14.09
C TYR A 1037 -36.09 6.37 13.32
N ALA A 1038 -35.02 5.88 13.93
CA ALA A 1038 -34.16 4.87 13.34
C ALA A 1038 -34.32 3.54 14.08
N LEU A 1039 -34.66 2.46 13.36
CA LEU A 1039 -34.87 1.15 13.95
C LEU A 1039 -34.00 0.08 13.29
N TRP A 1040 -33.37 -0.77 14.10
CA TRP A 1040 -32.62 -1.94 13.63
C TRP A 1040 -32.50 -3.00 14.71
N THR A 1041 -32.02 -4.17 14.33
CA THR A 1041 -31.62 -5.23 15.25
C THR A 1041 -30.34 -5.92 14.76
N PRO A 1042 -29.39 -6.32 15.62
CA PRO A 1042 -28.06 -6.73 15.15
C PRO A 1042 -28.07 -8.06 14.39
N ARG A 1043 -29.08 -8.90 14.65
CA ARG A 1043 -29.22 -10.25 14.10
C ARG A 1043 -30.69 -10.63 13.87
N GLY A 1044 -30.94 -11.25 12.71
CA GLY A 1044 -32.28 -11.68 12.30
C GLY A 1044 -33.21 -10.53 11.91
N CYS A 1045 -34.49 -10.86 11.77
CA CYS A 1045 -35.58 -9.93 11.47
C CYS A 1045 -36.73 -10.14 12.46
N VAL A 1046 -37.26 -9.03 12.99
CA VAL A 1046 -38.33 -8.99 13.98
C VAL A 1046 -39.46 -8.09 13.48
N LYS A 1047 -40.69 -8.36 13.89
CA LYS A 1047 -41.82 -7.45 13.68
C LYS A 1047 -41.99 -6.56 14.90
N ALA A 1048 -42.25 -5.27 14.66
CA ALA A 1048 -42.50 -4.29 15.71
C ALA A 1048 -43.85 -3.60 15.50
N ALA A 1049 -44.69 -3.59 16.53
CA ALA A 1049 -45.87 -2.75 16.58
C ALA A 1049 -45.45 -1.28 16.78
N VAL A 1050 -46.13 -0.36 16.10
CA VAL A 1050 -45.89 1.08 16.21
C VAL A 1050 -47.15 1.71 16.80
N ASN A 1051 -47.03 2.33 17.98
CA ASN A 1051 -48.12 3.10 18.58
C ASN A 1051 -47.90 4.60 18.32
N THR A 1052 -48.76 5.16 17.46
CA THR A 1052 -48.71 6.57 17.05
C THR A 1052 -50.11 7.07 16.72
N ARG A 1053 -50.27 8.40 16.75
CA ARG A 1053 -51.51 9.08 16.34
C ARG A 1053 -51.67 9.18 14.83
N GLU A 1054 -50.59 8.97 14.08
CA GLU A 1054 -50.59 9.04 12.62
C GLU A 1054 -51.08 7.71 12.02
N LYS A 1055 -51.99 7.80 11.04
CA LYS A 1055 -52.53 6.61 10.35
C LYS A 1055 -51.56 6.00 9.36
N GLU A 1056 -50.56 6.77 8.94
CA GLU A 1056 -49.54 6.38 7.98
C GLU A 1056 -48.25 7.12 8.31
N LEU A 1057 -47.11 6.41 8.25
CA LEU A 1057 -45.78 6.97 8.38
C LEU A 1057 -44.99 6.70 7.10
N ASN A 1058 -44.31 7.73 6.61
CA ASN A 1058 -43.37 7.61 5.50
C ASN A 1058 -41.96 7.37 6.04
N GLY A 1059 -41.17 6.64 5.28
CA GLY A 1059 -39.84 6.24 5.68
C GLY A 1059 -38.97 5.83 4.49
N MET A 1060 -37.77 5.40 4.80
CA MET A 1060 -36.85 4.80 3.82
C MET A 1060 -35.88 3.84 4.50
N ASP A 1061 -35.31 2.93 3.72
CA ASP A 1061 -34.19 2.11 4.16
C ASP A 1061 -32.83 2.82 3.97
N ILE A 1062 -31.74 2.15 4.36
CA ILE A 1062 -30.37 2.68 4.25
C ILE A 1062 -29.92 2.95 2.80
N TYR A 1063 -30.64 2.46 1.78
CA TYR A 1063 -30.36 2.69 0.36
C TYR A 1063 -31.24 3.78 -0.24
N GLY A 1064 -32.18 4.32 0.53
CA GLY A 1064 -33.12 5.37 0.11
C GLY A 1064 -34.37 4.83 -0.58
N ARG A 1065 -34.63 3.52 -0.51
CA ARG A 1065 -35.88 2.94 -1.03
C ARG A 1065 -37.02 3.29 -0.06
N PRO A 1066 -38.21 3.68 -0.56
CA PRO A 1066 -39.30 4.11 0.29
C PRO A 1066 -39.81 2.97 1.16
N VAL A 1067 -40.12 3.28 2.42
CA VAL A 1067 -40.83 2.42 3.36
C VAL A 1067 -42.10 3.15 3.78
N VAL A 1068 -43.24 2.49 3.73
CA VAL A 1068 -44.51 3.04 4.22
C VAL A 1068 -45.03 2.09 5.28
N TRP A 1069 -45.41 2.64 6.42
CA TRP A 1069 -46.10 1.91 7.48
C TRP A 1069 -47.51 2.46 7.62
N LYS A 1070 -48.52 1.59 7.74
CA LYS A 1070 -49.90 1.98 7.99
C LYS A 1070 -50.40 1.45 9.33
N SER A 1071 -51.33 2.18 9.95
CA SER A 1071 -51.97 1.78 11.20
C SER A 1071 -52.58 0.38 11.08
N GLY A 1072 -52.28 -0.48 12.07
CA GLY A 1072 -52.65 -1.90 12.08
C GLY A 1072 -51.58 -2.83 11.49
N GLU A 1073 -50.61 -2.32 10.74
CA GLU A 1073 -49.47 -3.10 10.25
C GLU A 1073 -48.36 -3.17 11.30
N LYS A 1074 -47.49 -4.18 11.16
CA LYS A 1074 -46.24 -4.29 11.93
C LYS A 1074 -45.06 -3.92 11.06
N LEU A 1075 -44.16 -3.11 11.60
CA LEU A 1075 -42.91 -2.73 10.94
C LEU A 1075 -41.94 -3.91 10.93
N SER A 1076 -41.31 -4.19 9.79
CA SER A 1076 -40.20 -5.14 9.72
C SER A 1076 -38.90 -4.45 10.13
N VAL A 1077 -38.21 -4.98 11.13
CA VAL A 1077 -36.92 -4.47 11.61
C VAL A 1077 -35.87 -5.55 11.42
N SER A 1078 -34.72 -5.20 10.84
CA SER A 1078 -33.63 -6.13 10.53
C SER A 1078 -32.28 -5.50 10.87
N ASP A 1079 -31.17 -6.14 10.46
CA ASP A 1079 -29.84 -5.54 10.56
C ASP A 1079 -29.60 -4.42 9.55
N GLU A 1080 -30.40 -4.33 8.50
CA GLU A 1080 -30.54 -3.12 7.69
C GLU A 1080 -31.53 -2.15 8.37
N ALA A 1081 -31.02 -1.00 8.80
CA ALA A 1081 -31.83 -0.02 9.53
C ALA A 1081 -32.93 0.60 8.64
N VAL A 1082 -34.04 0.96 9.28
CA VAL A 1082 -35.13 1.72 8.66
C VAL A 1082 -35.29 3.07 9.34
N TYR A 1083 -35.58 4.10 8.55
CA TYR A 1083 -35.84 5.46 9.02
C TYR A 1083 -37.30 5.82 8.81
N LEU A 1084 -38.04 6.12 9.87
CA LEU A 1084 -39.41 6.62 9.80
C LEU A 1084 -39.46 8.12 10.10
N MET A 1085 -40.25 8.85 9.33
CA MET A 1085 -40.52 10.27 9.49
C MET A 1085 -41.92 10.46 10.06
N SER A 1086 -42.04 11.29 11.09
CA SER A 1086 -43.31 11.54 11.80
C SER A 1086 -43.47 13.03 12.06
N ARG A 1087 -44.69 13.56 11.96
CA ARG A 1087 -45.00 14.95 12.33
C ARG A 1087 -45.24 15.08 13.83
N THR A 1088 -45.72 14.01 14.44
CA THR A 1088 -45.99 13.90 15.87
C THR A 1088 -45.06 12.89 16.51
N LYS A 1089 -44.91 12.98 17.82
CA LYS A 1089 -44.08 12.03 18.58
C LYS A 1089 -44.73 10.65 18.58
N ILE A 1090 -43.99 9.62 18.18
CA ILE A 1090 -44.39 8.22 18.32
C ILE A 1090 -44.34 7.85 19.81
N GLU A 1091 -45.40 7.22 20.29
CA GLU A 1091 -45.58 6.93 21.72
C GLU A 1091 -44.70 5.74 22.15
N SER A 1092 -44.71 4.66 21.36
CA SER A 1092 -43.88 3.49 21.63
C SER A 1092 -43.68 2.60 20.40
N PHE A 1093 -42.65 1.76 20.48
CA PHE A 1093 -42.45 0.60 19.63
C PHE A 1093 -42.49 -0.65 20.51
N THR A 1094 -43.09 -1.73 20.02
CA THR A 1094 -43.10 -3.02 20.75
C THR A 1094 -42.65 -4.12 19.82
N ALA A 1095 -41.43 -4.61 20.04
CA ALA A 1095 -40.86 -5.74 19.31
C ALA A 1095 -41.53 -7.03 19.74
N GLU A 1096 -41.77 -7.93 18.78
CA GLU A 1096 -42.12 -9.30 19.09
C GLU A 1096 -40.96 -10.06 19.71
N SER A 1097 -41.26 -11.07 20.51
CA SER A 1097 -40.27 -11.97 21.12
C SER A 1097 -39.67 -12.96 20.12
N GLU A 1098 -40.24 -13.07 18.92
CA GLU A 1098 -39.89 -14.07 17.91
C GLU A 1098 -39.26 -13.43 16.69
N ARG A 1099 -38.32 -14.16 16.08
CA ARG A 1099 -37.49 -13.67 14.99
C ARG A 1099 -37.39 -14.68 13.88
N SER A 1100 -37.16 -14.19 12.67
CA SER A 1100 -36.67 -14.99 11.56
C SER A 1100 -35.19 -14.71 11.32
N PHE A 1101 -34.46 -15.71 10.82
CA PHE A 1101 -33.02 -15.62 10.56
C PHE A 1101 -32.72 -15.94 9.09
N PRO A 1102 -33.19 -15.10 8.14
CA PRO A 1102 -33.11 -15.40 6.71
C PRO A 1102 -31.66 -15.46 6.18
N TRP A 1103 -30.75 -14.73 6.83
CA TRP A 1103 -29.34 -14.64 6.42
C TRP A 1103 -28.45 -15.79 6.92
N GLU A 1104 -29.00 -16.66 7.75
CA GLU A 1104 -28.28 -17.75 8.42
C GLU A 1104 -28.89 -19.12 8.08
N GLN A 1105 -29.78 -19.15 7.08
CA GLN A 1105 -30.21 -20.39 6.45
C GLN A 1105 -29.12 -20.86 5.47
N TYR A 1106 -28.85 -22.16 5.46
CA TYR A 1106 -27.94 -22.79 4.49
C TYR A 1106 -28.52 -24.12 3.99
N PRO A 1107 -28.22 -24.53 2.75
CA PRO A 1107 -28.67 -25.82 2.22
C PRO A 1107 -28.18 -26.98 3.09
N GLY A 1108 -29.07 -27.92 3.41
CA GLY A 1108 -28.73 -29.09 4.23
C GLY A 1108 -28.92 -28.89 5.73
N ILE A 1109 -29.34 -27.70 6.20
CA ILE A 1109 -29.69 -27.48 7.62
C ILE A 1109 -30.82 -28.43 8.08
N GLU A 1110 -31.70 -28.82 7.18
CA GLU A 1110 -32.76 -29.82 7.38
C GLU A 1110 -32.23 -31.24 7.65
N ASN A 1111 -30.97 -31.51 7.28
CA ASN A 1111 -30.29 -32.78 7.55
C ASN A 1111 -29.59 -32.80 8.92
N ALA A 1112 -29.69 -31.73 9.71
CA ALA A 1112 -29.11 -31.69 11.05
C ALA A 1112 -29.68 -32.83 11.91
N VAL A 1113 -28.80 -33.69 12.43
CA VAL A 1113 -29.16 -34.81 13.29
C VAL A 1113 -29.09 -34.37 14.75
N LEU A 1114 -30.12 -34.68 15.52
CA LEU A 1114 -30.16 -34.41 16.96
C LEU A 1114 -29.25 -35.38 17.72
N SER A 1115 -28.09 -34.92 18.18
CA SER A 1115 -27.17 -35.73 18.98
C SER A 1115 -27.61 -35.88 20.44
N VAL A 1116 -28.13 -34.82 21.05
CA VAL A 1116 -28.56 -34.82 22.46
C VAL A 1116 -29.73 -33.89 22.71
N LYS A 1117 -30.69 -34.32 23.52
CA LYS A 1117 -31.75 -33.45 24.06
C LYS A 1117 -31.29 -32.82 25.36
N MET A 1118 -31.41 -31.50 25.46
CA MET A 1118 -31.21 -30.76 26.71
C MET A 1118 -32.56 -30.57 27.40
N ASP A 1119 -33.29 -31.65 27.72
CA ASP A 1119 -34.66 -31.63 28.27
C ASP A 1119 -34.75 -32.08 29.75
N ASP A 1120 -33.62 -32.44 30.36
CA ASP A 1120 -33.51 -32.92 31.74
C ASP A 1120 -32.23 -32.39 32.40
N ALA A 1121 -32.36 -31.43 33.31
CA ALA A 1121 -31.24 -30.80 34.01
C ALA A 1121 -30.42 -31.79 34.85
N ALA A 1122 -31.00 -32.92 35.27
CA ALA A 1122 -30.27 -33.93 36.03
C ALA A 1122 -29.18 -34.61 35.20
N LYS A 1123 -29.22 -34.51 33.87
CA LYS A 1123 -28.20 -35.06 32.95
C LYS A 1123 -27.05 -34.11 32.66
N TRP A 1124 -27.07 -32.91 33.23
CA TRP A 1124 -26.08 -31.86 32.98
C TRP A 1124 -25.47 -31.36 34.27
N THR A 1125 -24.19 -30.98 34.21
CA THR A 1125 -23.46 -30.35 35.30
C THR A 1125 -23.01 -28.96 34.87
N ALA A 1126 -23.12 -28.00 35.78
CA ALA A 1126 -22.54 -26.66 35.61
C ALA A 1126 -21.23 -26.62 36.39
N ASP A 1127 -20.11 -26.64 35.66
CA ASP A 1127 -18.80 -26.43 36.24
C ASP A 1127 -18.50 -24.92 36.28
N MET A 1128 -18.51 -24.40 37.51
CA MET A 1128 -18.30 -23.00 37.86
C MET A 1128 -16.92 -22.77 38.47
N GLN A 1129 -15.99 -23.73 38.34
CA GLN A 1129 -14.61 -23.56 38.79
C GLN A 1129 -13.81 -22.71 37.79
N GLU A 1130 -12.76 -22.06 38.28
CA GLU A 1130 -11.83 -21.34 37.41
C GLU A 1130 -11.10 -22.33 36.49
N HIS A 1131 -11.23 -22.13 35.18
CA HIS A 1131 -10.56 -22.94 34.18
C HIS A 1131 -9.21 -22.32 33.78
N SER A 1132 -8.13 -23.11 33.83
CA SER A 1132 -6.76 -22.68 33.48
C SER A 1132 -6.64 -22.01 32.09
N ARG A 1133 -7.28 -22.57 31.06
CA ARG A 1133 -7.38 -22.02 29.69
C ARG A 1133 -8.09 -20.65 29.59
N LEU A 1134 -8.99 -20.34 30.53
CA LEU A 1134 -9.78 -19.10 30.56
C LEU A 1134 -9.34 -18.15 31.69
N LYS A 1135 -8.24 -18.47 32.37
CA LYS A 1135 -7.67 -17.66 33.45
C LYS A 1135 -7.35 -16.25 32.95
N GLN A 1136 -7.56 -15.25 33.79
CA GLN A 1136 -7.38 -13.84 33.42
C GLN A 1136 -6.04 -13.60 32.71
N ASN A 1137 -6.12 -13.22 31.43
CA ASN A 1137 -4.98 -12.70 30.70
C ASN A 1137 -5.03 -11.16 30.76
N PRO A 1138 -4.17 -10.51 31.57
CA PRO A 1138 -4.17 -9.05 31.70
C PRO A 1138 -3.76 -8.31 30.41
N LYS A 1139 -3.41 -9.03 29.33
CA LYS A 1139 -2.99 -8.45 28.04
C LYS A 1139 -4.10 -8.42 26.97
N SER A 1140 -5.29 -8.95 27.24
CA SER A 1140 -6.39 -8.98 26.26
C SER A 1140 -7.76 -8.97 26.92
N LEU A 1141 -8.61 -8.00 26.54
CA LEU A 1141 -10.05 -8.05 26.84
C LEU A 1141 -10.80 -8.91 25.79
N PRO A 1142 -11.90 -9.57 26.15
CA PRO A 1142 -12.57 -9.52 27.46
C PRO A 1142 -11.85 -10.32 28.55
N THR A 1143 -11.89 -9.80 29.78
CA THR A 1143 -11.49 -10.55 30.98
C THR A 1143 -12.64 -11.48 31.34
N LEU A 1144 -12.34 -12.77 31.54
CA LEU A 1144 -13.30 -13.80 31.92
C LEU A 1144 -13.15 -14.15 33.40
N ALA A 1145 -14.27 -14.45 34.06
CA ALA A 1145 -14.30 -15.07 35.39
C ALA A 1145 -15.43 -16.10 35.47
N PRO A 1146 -15.28 -17.15 36.30
CA PRO A 1146 -16.40 -18.07 36.54
C PRO A 1146 -17.57 -17.32 37.18
N GLY A 1147 -18.78 -17.55 36.67
CA GLY A 1147 -20.01 -16.99 37.23
C GLY A 1147 -20.80 -18.00 38.05
N SER A 1148 -21.80 -17.50 38.79
CA SER A 1148 -22.73 -18.35 39.55
C SER A 1148 -23.98 -18.65 38.73
N TYR A 1149 -24.11 -19.87 38.22
CA TYR A 1149 -25.22 -20.27 37.35
C TYR A 1149 -26.18 -21.26 38.00
N THR A 1150 -27.41 -21.34 37.51
CA THR A 1150 -28.35 -22.41 37.85
C THR A 1150 -28.87 -23.07 36.59
N LEU A 1151 -29.07 -24.40 36.67
CA LEU A 1151 -29.64 -25.23 35.60
C LEU A 1151 -30.98 -25.78 36.05
N LYS A 1152 -32.04 -25.61 35.24
CA LYS A 1152 -33.38 -26.11 35.54
C LYS A 1152 -34.05 -26.70 34.30
N THR A 1153 -34.82 -27.77 34.48
CA THR A 1153 -35.75 -28.20 33.43
C THR A 1153 -36.98 -27.32 33.47
N VAL A 1154 -37.29 -26.70 32.34
CA VAL A 1154 -38.50 -25.91 32.14
C VAL A 1154 -39.28 -26.47 30.94
N THR A 1155 -40.55 -26.08 30.80
CA THR A 1155 -41.35 -26.42 29.61
C THR A 1155 -41.60 -25.16 28.81
N ASP A 1156 -41.00 -25.08 27.63
CA ASP A 1156 -41.24 -24.02 26.64
C ASP A 1156 -42.44 -24.37 25.75
N GLU A 1157 -43.25 -23.36 25.42
CA GLU A 1157 -44.47 -23.53 24.62
C GLU A 1157 -44.21 -24.09 23.21
N LYS A 1158 -43.06 -23.78 22.61
CA LYS A 1158 -42.73 -24.18 21.22
C LYS A 1158 -41.90 -25.45 21.14
N ARG A 1159 -40.93 -25.59 22.03
CA ARG A 1159 -39.94 -26.70 21.99
C ARG A 1159 -40.16 -27.76 23.08
N GLY A 1160 -41.17 -27.59 23.95
CA GLY A 1160 -41.45 -28.53 25.03
C GLY A 1160 -40.40 -28.44 26.15
N LYS A 1161 -40.07 -29.57 26.78
CA LYS A 1161 -39.08 -29.60 27.86
C LYS A 1161 -37.71 -29.17 27.36
N CYS A 1162 -37.07 -28.23 28.05
CA CYS A 1162 -35.73 -27.73 27.73
C CYS A 1162 -34.97 -27.30 29.00
N LEU A 1163 -33.67 -27.10 28.85
CA LEU A 1163 -32.77 -26.63 29.90
C LEU A 1163 -32.75 -25.09 29.93
N GLU A 1164 -33.11 -24.52 31.07
CA GLU A 1164 -32.90 -23.11 31.38
C GLU A 1164 -31.55 -22.92 32.08
N VAL A 1165 -30.79 -21.94 31.61
CA VAL A 1165 -29.49 -21.53 32.17
C VAL A 1165 -29.64 -20.11 32.66
N SER A 1166 -29.49 -19.89 33.97
CA SER A 1166 -29.62 -18.56 34.57
C SER A 1166 -28.35 -18.16 35.32
N LEU A 1167 -27.78 -17.02 34.96
CA LEU A 1167 -26.73 -16.34 35.74
C LEU A 1167 -27.38 -15.66 36.94
N ALA A 1168 -26.88 -15.93 38.15
CA ALA A 1168 -27.36 -15.30 39.37
C ALA A 1168 -26.96 -13.80 39.36
N PRO A 1169 -27.92 -12.86 39.48
CA PRO A 1169 -27.60 -11.45 39.48
C PRO A 1169 -26.80 -11.09 40.73
N VAL A 1170 -25.67 -10.42 40.55
CA VAL A 1170 -24.91 -9.82 41.64
C VAL A 1170 -25.55 -8.48 41.98
N ALA A 1171 -25.86 -8.24 43.27
CA ALA A 1171 -26.61 -7.06 43.73
C ALA A 1171 -25.97 -5.71 43.33
N GLU A 1172 -24.65 -5.69 43.11
CA GLU A 1172 -23.92 -4.61 42.44
C GLU A 1172 -22.99 -5.21 41.37
N VAL A 1173 -23.18 -4.86 40.10
CA VAL A 1173 -22.21 -5.16 39.03
C VAL A 1173 -21.02 -4.21 39.21
N LYS A 1174 -20.05 -4.61 40.05
CA LYS A 1174 -18.83 -3.80 40.27
C LYS A 1174 -17.94 -3.75 39.01
N ASN A 1175 -18.06 -4.75 38.13
CA ASN A 1175 -17.16 -4.98 36.99
C ASN A 1175 -17.93 -5.21 35.67
N PRO A 1176 -18.51 -4.16 35.08
CA PRO A 1176 -19.37 -4.26 33.88
C PRO A 1176 -18.71 -4.87 32.61
N LEU A 1177 -17.38 -4.95 32.54
CA LEU A 1177 -16.66 -5.62 31.43
C LEU A 1177 -16.14 -7.02 31.77
N LEU A 1178 -16.28 -7.46 33.01
CA LEU A 1178 -15.95 -8.83 33.39
C LEU A 1178 -17.05 -9.74 32.83
N GLN A 1179 -16.70 -10.61 31.89
CA GLN A 1179 -17.65 -11.58 31.34
C GLN A 1179 -17.62 -12.83 32.22
N GLU A 1180 -18.78 -13.20 32.72
CA GLU A 1180 -18.96 -14.43 33.48
C GLU A 1180 -19.14 -15.62 32.53
N TYR A 1181 -18.55 -16.77 32.87
CA TYR A 1181 -18.69 -18.01 32.11
C TYR A 1181 -19.05 -19.19 33.01
N VAL A 1182 -19.58 -20.24 32.37
CA VAL A 1182 -19.82 -21.56 32.96
C VAL A 1182 -19.62 -22.63 31.90
N PHE A 1183 -19.10 -23.78 32.30
CA PHE A 1183 -19.10 -24.97 31.45
C PHE A 1183 -20.34 -25.81 31.76
N ILE A 1184 -21.15 -26.08 30.74
CA ILE A 1184 -22.31 -26.97 30.86
C ILE A 1184 -21.93 -28.30 30.21
N ARG A 1185 -21.73 -29.33 31.02
CA ARG A 1185 -21.26 -30.65 30.58
C ARG A 1185 -22.33 -31.71 30.73
N PRO A 1186 -22.48 -32.64 29.77
CA PRO A 1186 -23.32 -33.80 30.00
C PRO A 1186 -22.67 -34.70 31.07
N GLN A 1187 -23.47 -35.38 31.89
CA GLN A 1187 -22.95 -36.33 32.88
C GLN A 1187 -22.28 -37.54 32.24
N GLU A 1188 -22.76 -37.94 31.06
CA GLU A 1188 -22.20 -39.02 30.25
C GLU A 1188 -21.75 -38.42 28.90
N PRO A 1189 -20.57 -38.81 28.36
CA PRO A 1189 -20.12 -38.35 27.05
C PRO A 1189 -21.15 -38.62 25.94
N VAL A 1190 -21.40 -37.62 25.09
CA VAL A 1190 -22.30 -37.74 23.94
C VAL A 1190 -21.46 -38.05 22.70
N LEU A 1191 -21.57 -39.27 22.18
CA LEU A 1191 -20.87 -39.66 20.96
C LEU A 1191 -21.50 -38.99 19.73
N LEU A 1192 -20.69 -38.24 18.98
CA LEU A 1192 -21.09 -37.68 17.69
C LEU A 1192 -20.88 -38.72 16.58
N ASN A 1193 -21.94 -39.44 16.22
CA ASN A 1193 -21.87 -40.51 15.20
C ASN A 1193 -21.68 -39.95 13.78
N GLY A 1194 -20.84 -40.62 12.98
CA GLY A 1194 -20.62 -40.30 11.57
C GLY A 1194 -19.45 -39.34 11.32
N LYS A 1195 -19.52 -38.57 10.22
CA LYS A 1195 -18.54 -37.54 9.85
C LYS A 1195 -19.18 -36.17 9.95
N ALA A 1196 -19.45 -35.72 11.17
CA ALA A 1196 -20.06 -34.41 11.39
C ALA A 1196 -19.12 -33.30 10.91
N ASP A 1197 -19.61 -32.42 10.04
CA ASP A 1197 -18.86 -31.26 9.56
C ASP A 1197 -19.23 -29.96 10.30
N THR A 1198 -20.38 -29.93 10.97
CA THR A 1198 -20.98 -28.77 11.62
C THR A 1198 -21.59 -29.19 12.95
N VAL A 1199 -21.46 -28.35 13.97
CA VAL A 1199 -22.16 -28.49 15.26
C VAL A 1199 -23.07 -27.29 15.49
N GLY A 1200 -24.19 -27.48 16.17
CA GLY A 1200 -25.07 -26.38 16.53
C GLY A 1200 -25.91 -26.65 17.77
N LEU A 1201 -26.42 -25.58 18.37
CA LEU A 1201 -27.27 -25.63 19.55
C LEU A 1201 -28.52 -24.76 19.33
N TRP A 1202 -29.70 -25.34 19.55
CA TRP A 1202 -30.94 -24.59 19.61
C TRP A 1202 -30.99 -23.81 20.92
N ILE A 1203 -31.07 -22.48 20.83
CA ILE A 1203 -31.08 -21.57 21.97
C ILE A 1203 -32.30 -20.66 21.87
N LYS A 1204 -33.01 -20.50 22.99
CA LYS A 1204 -33.97 -19.41 23.17
C LYS A 1204 -33.24 -18.20 23.73
N GLY A 1205 -32.97 -17.21 22.88
CA GLY A 1205 -32.26 -16.00 23.25
C GLY A 1205 -33.11 -15.07 24.12
N ASN A 1206 -32.45 -14.34 25.02
CA ASN A 1206 -33.03 -13.31 25.89
C ASN A 1206 -32.41 -11.91 25.67
N SER A 1207 -31.76 -11.69 24.51
CA SER A 1207 -31.08 -10.44 24.16
C SER A 1207 -29.89 -10.02 25.05
N SER A 1208 -29.25 -10.95 25.78
CA SER A 1208 -28.18 -10.66 26.75
C SER A 1208 -26.77 -10.44 26.17
N TRP A 1209 -26.57 -10.61 24.86
CA TRP A 1209 -25.23 -10.54 24.22
C TRP A 1209 -24.21 -11.57 24.75
N ALA A 1210 -24.68 -12.69 25.35
CA ALA A 1210 -23.85 -13.83 25.72
C ALA A 1210 -23.22 -14.50 24.48
N LYS A 1211 -22.21 -15.35 24.66
CA LYS A 1211 -21.57 -16.10 23.56
C LYS A 1211 -21.45 -17.57 23.92
N LEU A 1212 -21.74 -18.44 22.95
CA LEU A 1212 -21.59 -19.89 23.05
C LEU A 1212 -20.18 -20.31 22.61
N TYR A 1213 -19.59 -21.27 23.33
CA TYR A 1213 -18.36 -21.95 22.92
C TYR A 1213 -18.58 -23.47 23.05
N PHE A 1214 -18.09 -24.23 22.06
CA PHE A 1214 -18.11 -25.68 22.08
C PHE A 1214 -16.75 -26.21 22.56
N GLU A 1215 -16.79 -27.26 23.38
CA GLU A 1215 -15.66 -28.08 23.78
C GLU A 1215 -15.92 -29.51 23.29
N LEU A 1216 -14.97 -30.08 22.55
CA LEU A 1216 -15.08 -31.39 21.91
C LEU A 1216 -13.81 -32.18 22.19
N GLU A 1217 -13.95 -33.49 22.37
CA GLU A 1217 -12.83 -34.43 22.47
C GLU A 1217 -12.85 -35.31 21.21
N ASP A 1218 -11.72 -35.43 20.53
CA ASP A 1218 -11.60 -36.28 19.35
C ASP A 1218 -11.22 -37.74 19.69
N ALA A 1219 -11.06 -38.57 18.66
CA ALA A 1219 -10.76 -39.98 18.83
C ALA A 1219 -9.36 -40.27 19.39
N ASP A 1220 -8.43 -39.31 19.31
CA ASP A 1220 -7.07 -39.41 19.86
C ASP A 1220 -7.00 -38.88 21.30
N GLY A 1221 -8.12 -38.36 21.83
CA GLY A 1221 -8.24 -37.78 23.16
C GLY A 1221 -7.84 -36.31 23.24
N ASP A 1222 -7.66 -35.65 22.09
CA ASP A 1222 -7.34 -34.22 22.05
C ASP A 1222 -8.60 -33.38 22.26
N VAL A 1223 -8.49 -32.36 23.11
CA VAL A 1223 -9.60 -31.47 23.47
C VAL A 1223 -9.53 -30.17 22.67
N TRP A 1224 -10.55 -29.98 21.84
CA TRP A 1224 -10.74 -28.84 20.97
C TRP A 1224 -11.76 -27.88 21.57
N MET A 1225 -11.46 -26.57 21.55
CA MET A 1225 -12.39 -25.55 22.03
C MET A 1225 -12.53 -24.44 20.99
N THR A 1226 -13.77 -24.04 20.70
CA THR A 1226 -14.06 -22.94 19.76
C THR A 1226 -13.78 -21.56 20.36
N PHE A 1227 -12.81 -21.43 21.25
CA PHE A 1227 -12.48 -20.22 22.00
C PHE A 1227 -11.08 -19.71 21.63
N SER A 1228 -10.98 -18.46 21.19
CA SER A 1228 -9.70 -17.72 21.17
C SER A 1228 -9.96 -16.21 21.18
N ALA A 1229 -8.94 -15.42 21.53
CA ALA A 1229 -9.01 -13.94 21.50
C ALA A 1229 -9.38 -13.36 20.12
N TYR A 1230 -9.26 -14.17 19.06
CA TYR A 1230 -9.50 -13.78 17.67
C TYR A 1230 -10.64 -14.59 17.03
N TYR A 1231 -11.33 -15.43 17.79
CA TYR A 1231 -12.35 -16.33 17.29
C TYR A 1231 -13.74 -15.67 17.22
N ASP A 1232 -14.38 -15.77 16.05
CA ASP A 1232 -15.73 -15.29 15.77
C ASP A 1232 -15.95 -13.80 16.12
N TRP A 1233 -15.17 -12.94 15.48
CA TRP A 1233 -15.43 -11.49 15.45
C TRP A 1233 -16.80 -11.11 14.88
N PRO A 1234 -17.34 -11.78 13.83
CA PRO A 1234 -18.69 -11.52 13.33
C PRO A 1234 -19.81 -11.76 14.34
N ASP A 1235 -19.52 -12.41 15.47
CA ASP A 1235 -20.46 -12.73 16.55
C ASP A 1235 -21.55 -13.75 16.12
N GLN A 1236 -21.18 -14.71 15.27
CA GLN A 1236 -22.05 -15.81 14.85
C GLN A 1236 -22.46 -16.73 16.00
N LEU A 1237 -21.61 -16.89 17.02
CA LEU A 1237 -21.94 -17.63 18.24
C LEU A 1237 -22.57 -16.73 19.33
N GLY A 1238 -22.87 -15.47 19.03
CA GLY A 1238 -23.49 -14.52 19.95
C GLY A 1238 -25.00 -14.75 20.12
N ILE A 1239 -25.47 -14.67 21.36
CA ILE A 1239 -26.89 -14.72 21.76
C ILE A 1239 -27.41 -13.27 21.86
N ASN A 1240 -27.37 -12.57 20.73
CA ASN A 1240 -27.75 -11.17 20.55
C ASN A 1240 -29.13 -11.04 19.88
N PHE A 1241 -30.06 -11.93 20.24
CA PHE A 1241 -31.40 -12.06 19.68
C PHE A 1241 -32.41 -12.53 20.74
N ASP A 1242 -33.71 -12.45 20.40
CA ASP A 1242 -34.83 -13.01 21.15
C ASP A 1242 -35.39 -14.25 20.43
N GLY A 1243 -36.01 -15.15 21.18
CA GLY A 1243 -36.72 -16.31 20.63
C GLY A 1243 -35.77 -17.44 20.24
N TRP A 1244 -36.31 -18.47 19.60
CA TRP A 1244 -35.55 -19.68 19.25
C TRP A 1244 -34.72 -19.51 17.97
N HIS A 1245 -33.44 -19.85 18.05
CA HIS A 1245 -32.53 -19.90 16.91
C HIS A 1245 -31.56 -21.08 17.01
N LEU A 1246 -31.11 -21.60 15.87
CA LEU A 1246 -30.04 -22.59 15.81
C LEU A 1246 -28.72 -21.86 15.60
N VAL A 1247 -27.88 -21.84 16.64
CA VAL A 1247 -26.54 -21.25 16.57
C VAL A 1247 -25.55 -22.34 16.17
N CYS A 1248 -24.91 -22.18 15.01
CA CYS A 1248 -24.01 -23.18 14.41
C CYS A 1248 -22.56 -22.73 14.34
N CYS A 1249 -21.65 -23.71 14.31
CA CYS A 1249 -20.21 -23.56 14.14
C CYS A 1249 -19.67 -24.64 13.18
N PRO A 1250 -18.74 -24.30 12.26
CA PRO A 1250 -18.00 -25.32 11.51
C PRO A 1250 -17.12 -26.17 12.43
N LEU A 1251 -17.08 -27.48 12.18
CA LEU A 1251 -16.09 -28.41 12.74
C LEU A 1251 -14.97 -28.73 11.75
N THR A 1252 -15.28 -28.76 10.45
CA THR A 1252 -14.33 -29.07 9.39
C THR A 1252 -14.54 -28.17 8.17
N ASP A 1253 -13.60 -28.19 7.22
CA ASP A 1253 -13.72 -27.45 5.95
C ASP A 1253 -14.94 -27.83 5.11
N ALA A 1254 -15.49 -29.03 5.31
CA ALA A 1254 -16.70 -29.49 4.64
C ALA A 1254 -17.98 -28.78 5.12
N SER A 1255 -17.93 -28.08 6.25
CA SER A 1255 -19.07 -27.34 6.82
C SER A 1255 -19.67 -26.36 5.81
N PRO A 1256 -21.00 -26.36 5.59
CA PRO A 1256 -21.69 -25.30 4.86
C PRO A 1256 -21.74 -23.98 5.64
N VAL A 1257 -21.52 -24.01 6.96
CA VAL A 1257 -21.41 -22.81 7.82
C VAL A 1257 -19.98 -22.28 7.74
N LYS A 1258 -19.83 -21.01 7.38
CA LYS A 1258 -18.54 -20.31 7.35
C LYS A 1258 -18.57 -19.11 8.29
N ILE A 1259 -17.52 -18.94 9.09
CA ILE A 1259 -17.31 -17.77 9.93
C ILE A 1259 -16.49 -16.77 9.09
N PRO A 1260 -17.06 -15.64 8.63
CA PRO A 1260 -16.34 -14.68 7.81
C PRO A 1260 -15.33 -13.91 8.65
N CYS A 1261 -14.20 -14.54 8.97
CA CYS A 1261 -13.12 -13.95 9.73
C CYS A 1261 -11.78 -14.12 9.01
N PRO A 1262 -10.79 -13.25 9.29
CA PRO A 1262 -9.56 -13.22 8.49
C PRO A 1262 -8.57 -14.36 8.81
N ASN A 1263 -9.05 -15.55 9.15
CA ASN A 1263 -8.28 -16.79 9.35
C ASN A 1263 -9.21 -18.01 9.13
N GLU A 1264 -10.05 -17.95 8.09
CA GLU A 1264 -11.04 -18.98 7.73
C GLU A 1264 -10.46 -20.41 7.59
N ASP A 1265 -9.13 -20.58 7.46
CA ASP A 1265 -8.50 -21.88 7.20
C ASP A 1265 -7.80 -22.49 8.43
N ARG A 1266 -8.21 -22.11 9.64
CA ARG A 1266 -7.64 -22.67 10.89
C ARG A 1266 -8.72 -23.07 11.89
N TYR A 1267 -9.62 -23.94 11.47
CA TYR A 1267 -10.66 -24.49 12.35
C TYR A 1267 -10.40 -25.96 12.65
N ILE A 1268 -10.43 -26.26 13.95
CA ILE A 1268 -10.30 -27.57 14.63
C ILE A 1268 -9.36 -28.53 13.90
#